data_AF-N8WPE7-F1
#
_entry.id   AF-N8WPE7-F1
#
_cell.length_a   1.000
_cell.length_b   1.000
_cell.length_c   1.000
_cell.angle_alpha   90.00
_cell.angle_beta   90.00
_cell.angle_gamma   90.00
#
_symmetry.space_group_name_H-M   'P 1'
#
loop_
_entity.id
_entity.type
_entity.pdbx_description
1 polymer ?
#
loop_
_entity_poly.entity_id
_entity_poly.type
_entity_poly.pdbx_seq_one_letter_code
_entity_poly.pdbx_strand_id
1 'polypeptide(L)'
;MGDQARAEQANAVAIGKQSAAIGLYSTAIGSTTGTPRQPVYTKDANGKITAIDGISVTTTGAGTDLTDIIEINGVPVTNTEVNSFVASLSSGANLSLGKNSIALGTSNLAAGESSVALGDSSKAVAKDAIAIGRNGNASGGQAISIGAGAQAAASGALAAGGASSAGRDGAVALGQGAFANTTAGISIGQNAGVGTSQGITNDRTDHIAIGHNSGQNVIGNRNIALGVGAGSNLSADGNGSSDHNIAIGVNAGSNLSGDDNIAIGRDANKNITAVVVESVAIGSRVDATTGSTVLGNEAKAYGGDFATVLGYKAKVTGDSGTALGRDSEASANNIALGASSVANGTSTAAAYLTAETKMGGYNIVSVGQAGQERRITNVAAGANPTDAVNVKQLHEAQKSVASLIGGKTGVDPVTGGFTGYIIELTDKNTNQTHQYKDVASAINAVSSGAISVLPGNAVMYTADGRISNVTAGTQATDAVNLAQLNQAIADNGQHHVSINSKNPANKNNTGATADESLAIGAGVTTSNAGVKSVVVGFDAATNAKESVAIGNTSTLANGDASIAIGKTALARSTNNIAMGTNASSNGMESIAIGTNIQIDKTTGTSDYAVGIGSYSEVQNADQAIAIGRKAIVQGDNGTAIGHESRAAKENASALGNFAKATAVSANAIGNYATASGTSANAIGDNAKATAGNANAMGKSAEATSTSSNAIGDNAKAAADNASAIGTNARATGVNANAMGKGAKAFEQDASAIGTGAQAFRQDTLALGTSAVASGLNASAIGKSADAAGLNANAFGNGAKAGAESSNAIGTGANVSATNGFALGTNATVTHTNAIALGSGSISGNATPTASAIVNGKTYNYSGINPTSTVSVGSLGNERQIINVAAGRVSASSTDAINGSQLFQTNEELANLANKTAQALGGGALANQATGAISAPSYTVTTNPAGTGTKTTVNNVGAALTALDTAVNQPLSFAGDTGAQISRKLGETLNVKGGATGTLAGTGNIGVVANGTNQLDIRLAETINLGGNGSVTTGSASIKNNEVKVGTNTLTDTGLKAGNVKVNTSTNDVTGLSNITWNPAGTYNSGRAATEEQLLSAQNQLNTTLTDKGFSISAQGANSDKVKLGETVDFRNTDGNLVATRSADNTINYDLAKNISVDKVTLGNIIIDKATGINAGNQKITNVKAGDVNSTSTDAVNGSQLYTAQNNVKNVLGSSTQIDATGNLTSTNIGGVTGANTVHDAIQQVNSTATNAKTQADKGLNFAVNGVSPADNVQLGETV
;
A
#
# COMPACT_ATOMS: atom_id res chain seq x y z
N MET A 1 15.25 42.29 11.27
CA MET A 1 14.58 43.09 12.32
C MET A 1 14.87 42.47 13.68
N GLY A 2 15.53 43.15 14.61
CA GLY A 2 15.91 42.61 15.93
C GLY A 2 17.42 42.69 16.20
N ASP A 3 17.81 42.63 17.47
CA ASP A 3 19.21 42.75 17.90
C ASP A 3 20.10 41.66 17.29
N GLN A 4 21.13 42.06 16.53
CA GLN A 4 22.03 41.17 15.79
C GLN A 4 21.33 40.21 14.80
N ALA A 5 20.16 40.62 14.28
CA ALA A 5 19.54 39.91 13.16
C ALA A 5 20.31 40.19 11.85
N ARG A 6 20.71 39.14 11.12
CA ARG A 6 21.50 39.26 9.89
C ARG A 6 20.80 38.59 8.70
N ALA A 7 20.54 39.34 7.65
CA ALA A 7 20.08 38.84 6.36
C ALA A 7 21.15 39.19 5.32
N GLU A 8 21.91 38.19 4.85
CA GLU A 8 23.17 38.45 4.13
C GLU A 8 23.06 38.29 2.60
N GLN A 9 22.01 37.62 2.11
CA GLN A 9 21.79 37.38 0.69
C GLN A 9 20.47 37.98 0.19
N ALA A 10 20.29 38.04 -1.13
CA ALA A 10 19.08 38.60 -1.74
C ALA A 10 17.83 37.82 -1.29
N ASN A 11 16.78 38.58 -0.93
CA ASN A 11 15.49 38.07 -0.45
C ASN A 11 15.57 37.18 0.82
N ALA A 12 16.64 37.31 1.61
CA ALA A 12 16.73 36.68 2.92
C ALA A 12 15.93 37.46 3.99
N VAL A 13 15.29 36.75 4.92
CA VAL A 13 14.49 37.34 6.00
C VAL A 13 15.03 36.89 7.34
N ALA A 14 15.59 37.83 8.11
CA ALA A 14 16.02 37.58 9.48
C ALA A 14 15.24 38.44 10.48
N ILE A 15 14.50 37.80 11.40
CA ILE A 15 13.65 38.47 12.41
C ILE A 15 13.92 37.88 13.80
N GLY A 16 14.09 38.75 14.80
CA GLY A 16 14.33 38.44 16.21
C GLY A 16 15.81 38.40 16.60
N LYS A 17 16.09 38.17 17.89
CA LYS A 17 17.42 38.37 18.50
C LYS A 17 18.41 37.27 18.11
N GLN A 18 19.54 37.65 17.53
CA GLN A 18 20.59 36.72 17.05
C GLN A 18 20.03 35.65 16.11
N SER A 19 19.22 36.08 15.14
CA SER A 19 18.74 35.25 14.03
C SER A 19 19.54 35.58 12.77
N ALA A 20 20.00 34.57 12.03
CA ALA A 20 20.80 34.76 10.82
C ALA A 20 20.22 33.98 9.64
N ALA A 21 19.83 34.70 8.59
CA ALA A 21 19.39 34.20 7.30
C ALA A 21 20.51 34.49 6.28
N ILE A 22 21.36 33.49 6.05
CA ILE A 22 22.58 33.62 5.24
C ILE A 22 22.34 33.09 3.83
N GLY A 23 21.44 32.12 3.63
CA GLY A 23 21.16 31.58 2.30
C GLY A 23 20.31 32.50 1.42
N LEU A 24 20.42 32.34 0.09
CA LEU A 24 19.52 33.00 -0.88
C LEU A 24 18.07 32.57 -0.63
N TYR A 25 17.12 33.51 -0.53
CA TYR A 25 15.71 33.25 -0.15
C TYR A 25 15.51 32.56 1.22
N SER A 26 16.50 32.59 2.11
CA SER A 26 16.40 31.92 3.41
C SER A 26 15.60 32.76 4.42
N THR A 27 14.96 32.09 5.38
CA THR A 27 14.15 32.74 6.43
C THR A 27 14.53 32.24 7.81
N ALA A 28 15.10 33.12 8.64
CA ALA A 28 15.37 32.87 10.05
C ALA A 28 14.49 33.77 10.93
N ILE A 29 13.49 33.21 11.61
CA ILE A 29 12.59 33.96 12.48
C ILE A 29 12.61 33.35 13.89
N GLY A 30 12.92 34.16 14.90
CA GLY A 30 12.92 33.74 16.30
C GLY A 30 14.13 34.26 17.06
N SER A 31 14.63 33.50 18.03
CA SER A 31 15.74 33.95 18.88
C SER A 31 16.69 32.83 19.26
N THR A 32 17.88 33.18 19.74
CA THR A 32 18.69 32.21 20.51
C THR A 32 18.05 31.95 21.88
N THR A 33 18.26 30.76 22.45
CA THR A 33 18.09 30.48 23.88
C THR A 33 19.25 31.02 24.74
N GLY A 34 20.31 31.53 24.10
CA GLY A 34 21.54 31.99 24.76
C GLY A 34 22.45 30.85 25.20
N THR A 35 22.11 29.59 24.91
CA THR A 35 22.98 28.44 25.17
C THR A 35 24.02 28.34 24.07
N PRO A 36 25.32 28.51 24.36
CA PRO A 36 26.36 28.38 23.35
C PRO A 36 26.31 26.99 22.73
N ARG A 37 26.26 26.90 21.39
CA ARG A 37 26.51 25.63 20.70
C ARG A 37 28.02 25.48 20.62
N GLN A 38 28.57 24.29 20.86
CA GLN A 38 29.95 24.01 20.49
C GLN A 38 29.92 23.49 19.05
N PRO A 39 30.39 24.25 18.05
CA PRO A 39 30.37 23.78 16.66
C PRO A 39 31.16 22.47 16.56
N VAL A 40 30.52 21.41 16.06
CA VAL A 40 31.17 20.11 15.89
C VAL A 40 31.94 20.10 14.58
N TYR A 41 33.27 20.12 14.65
CA TYR A 41 34.12 19.99 13.46
C TYR A 41 34.25 18.52 13.08
N THR A 42 33.60 18.12 12.00
CA THR A 42 33.89 16.84 11.36
C THR A 42 35.22 16.98 10.63
N LYS A 43 36.18 16.13 10.99
CA LYS A 43 37.48 16.06 10.35
C LYS A 43 37.63 14.74 9.62
N ASP A 44 38.28 14.76 8.47
CA ASP A 44 38.71 13.53 7.81
C ASP A 44 39.89 12.88 8.55
N ALA A 45 40.36 11.73 8.04
CA ALA A 45 41.46 10.98 8.62
C ALA A 45 42.80 11.77 8.71
N ASN A 46 42.95 12.85 7.93
CA ASN A 46 44.15 13.70 7.91
C ASN A 46 43.99 14.95 8.77
N GLY A 47 42.88 15.11 9.49
CA GLY A 47 42.60 16.25 10.34
C GLY A 47 42.01 17.47 9.62
N LYS A 48 41.70 17.34 8.31
CA LYS A 48 41.08 18.40 7.49
C LYS A 48 39.63 18.56 7.89
N ILE A 49 39.20 19.80 8.11
CA ILE A 49 37.80 20.10 8.43
C ILE A 49 36.96 19.87 7.16
N THR A 50 35.99 18.95 7.23
CA THR A 50 35.08 18.59 6.13
C THR A 50 33.64 19.04 6.37
N ALA A 51 33.24 19.20 7.64
CA ALA A 51 31.97 19.82 7.99
C ALA A 51 32.02 20.51 9.36
N ILE A 52 31.11 21.46 9.59
CA ILE A 52 30.89 22.12 10.88
C ILE A 52 29.41 21.94 11.26
N ASP A 53 29.12 21.27 12.37
CA ASP A 53 27.76 20.94 12.82
C ASP A 53 26.92 20.19 11.74
N GLY A 54 27.59 19.40 10.91
CA GLY A 54 27.00 18.66 9.79
C GLY A 54 26.84 19.47 8.50
N ILE A 55 27.36 20.71 8.47
CA ILE A 55 27.32 21.61 7.32
C ILE A 55 28.62 21.46 6.57
N SER A 56 28.58 21.01 5.31
CA SER A 56 29.78 20.78 4.50
C SER A 56 30.59 22.07 4.32
N VAL A 57 31.91 21.97 4.41
CA VAL A 57 32.83 23.07 4.12
C VAL A 57 33.91 22.64 3.14
N THR A 58 34.32 23.56 2.26
CA THR A 58 35.45 23.37 1.34
C THR A 58 36.65 24.13 1.88
N THR A 59 37.79 23.45 2.07
CA THR A 59 39.03 24.06 2.57
C THR A 59 40.19 23.97 1.58
N THR A 60 41.06 24.99 1.57
CA THR A 60 42.33 25.04 0.84
C THR A 60 43.51 24.54 1.67
N GLY A 61 44.60 24.12 1.02
CA GLY A 61 45.83 23.72 1.72
C GLY A 61 45.65 22.49 2.62
N ALA A 62 46.27 22.51 3.81
CA ALA A 62 46.15 21.43 4.80
C ALA A 62 44.75 21.35 5.43
N GLY A 63 43.98 22.46 5.41
CA GLY A 63 42.58 22.54 5.81
C GLY A 63 42.32 22.20 7.27
N THR A 64 43.33 22.37 8.12
CA THR A 64 43.27 22.08 9.56
C THR A 64 42.87 23.30 10.39
N ASP A 65 42.91 24.51 9.80
CA ASP A 65 42.49 25.78 10.40
C ASP A 65 41.21 26.33 9.73
N LEU A 66 40.46 27.17 10.44
CA LEU A 66 39.28 27.86 9.91
C LEU A 66 39.65 28.86 8.79
N THR A 67 40.85 29.43 8.81
CA THR A 67 41.32 30.35 7.74
C THR A 67 41.52 29.67 6.39
N ASP A 68 41.48 28.35 6.37
CA ASP A 68 41.57 27.57 5.15
C ASP A 68 40.18 27.34 4.52
N ILE A 69 39.07 27.64 5.20
CA ILE A 69 37.72 27.46 4.66
C ILE A 69 37.45 28.53 3.61
N ILE A 70 37.21 28.09 2.38
CA ILE A 70 36.88 28.95 1.24
C ILE A 70 35.42 28.83 0.82
N GLU A 71 34.72 27.77 1.23
CA GLU A 71 33.27 27.63 1.01
C GLU A 71 32.59 27.03 2.24
N ILE A 72 31.40 27.54 2.55
CA ILE A 72 30.48 26.94 3.52
C ILE A 72 29.20 26.60 2.78
N ASN A 73 28.80 25.32 2.82
CA ASN A 73 27.60 24.83 2.16
C ASN A 73 27.54 25.17 0.65
N GLY A 74 28.69 25.10 -0.03
CA GLY A 74 28.83 25.42 -1.46
C GLY A 74 28.77 26.91 -1.81
N VAL A 75 28.77 27.80 -0.81
CA VAL A 75 28.84 29.26 -1.00
C VAL A 75 30.28 29.72 -0.74
N PRO A 76 30.95 30.39 -1.70
CA PRO A 76 32.25 31.00 -1.47
C PRO A 76 32.20 32.02 -0.33
N VAL A 77 33.14 31.91 0.60
CA VAL A 77 33.22 32.74 1.81
C VAL A 77 34.64 33.24 2.02
N THR A 78 34.75 34.43 2.60
CA THR A 78 35.99 35.02 3.10
C THR A 78 36.28 34.53 4.52
N ASN A 79 37.54 34.63 4.96
CA ASN A 79 37.93 34.28 6.34
C ASN A 79 37.14 35.07 7.40
N THR A 80 36.68 36.28 7.09
CA THR A 80 35.82 37.08 7.97
C THR A 80 34.40 36.50 8.06
N GLU A 81 33.85 36.00 6.97
CA GLU A 81 32.53 35.34 6.91
C GLU A 81 32.56 33.96 7.60
N VAL A 82 33.65 33.19 7.44
CA VAL A 82 33.86 31.92 8.16
C VAL A 82 33.88 32.15 9.67
N ASN A 83 34.65 33.13 10.14
CA ASN A 83 34.70 33.46 11.57
C ASN A 83 33.34 33.96 12.07
N SER A 84 32.60 34.72 11.26
CA SER A 84 31.24 35.20 11.59
C SER A 84 30.21 34.06 11.63
N PHE A 85 30.36 33.07 10.75
CA PHE A 85 29.55 31.86 10.70
C PHE A 85 29.77 30.97 11.91
N VAL A 86 31.04 30.67 12.24
CA VAL A 86 31.42 29.90 13.43
C VAL A 86 30.98 30.63 14.70
N ALA A 87 31.11 31.95 14.76
CA ALA A 87 30.60 32.74 15.89
C ALA A 87 29.06 32.66 16.00
N SER A 88 28.35 32.65 14.87
CA SER A 88 26.89 32.51 14.84
C SER A 88 26.45 31.13 15.35
N LEU A 89 27.08 30.06 14.87
CA LEU A 89 26.88 28.70 15.39
C LEU A 89 27.19 28.64 16.89
N SER A 90 28.32 29.21 17.30
CA SER A 90 28.78 29.21 18.69
C SER A 90 27.85 29.94 19.64
N SER A 91 27.17 30.98 19.16
CA SER A 91 26.19 31.76 19.93
C SER A 91 24.83 31.08 20.13
N GLY A 92 24.62 29.90 19.52
CA GLY A 92 23.32 29.22 19.52
C GLY A 92 22.25 29.97 18.73
N ALA A 93 22.65 30.81 17.79
CA ALA A 93 21.72 31.61 16.99
C ALA A 93 20.73 30.73 16.21
N ASN A 94 19.56 31.29 15.89
CA ASN A 94 18.58 30.65 15.03
C ASN A 94 19.00 30.87 13.56
N LEU A 95 19.47 29.80 12.91
CA LEU A 95 20.24 29.88 11.67
C LEU A 95 19.52 29.23 10.50
N SER A 96 19.38 29.99 9.41
CA SER A 96 18.93 29.53 8.11
C SER A 96 20.03 29.80 7.07
N LEU A 97 20.66 28.75 6.58
CA LEU A 97 21.88 28.85 5.75
C LEU A 97 21.67 28.34 4.33
N GLY A 98 20.83 27.33 4.16
CA GLY A 98 20.54 26.78 2.85
C GLY A 98 19.73 27.74 2.01
N LYS A 99 19.87 27.66 0.68
CA LYS A 99 18.97 28.33 -0.24
C LYS A 99 17.53 27.87 0.00
N ASN A 100 16.55 28.78 0.03
CA ASN A 100 15.14 28.50 0.38
C ASN A 100 14.92 27.84 1.77
N SER A 101 15.90 27.88 2.67
CA SER A 101 15.76 27.25 4.00
C SER A 101 14.88 28.09 4.94
N ILE A 102 14.29 27.43 5.94
CA ILE A 102 13.48 28.07 6.99
C ILE A 102 13.90 27.57 8.36
N ALA A 103 14.35 28.48 9.22
CA ALA A 103 14.55 28.24 10.65
C ALA A 103 13.58 29.10 11.47
N LEU A 104 12.61 28.45 12.14
CA LEU A 104 11.57 29.14 12.91
C LEU A 104 11.52 28.64 14.36
N GLY A 105 11.71 29.54 15.32
CA GLY A 105 11.70 29.23 16.76
C GLY A 105 13.03 29.56 17.43
N THR A 106 13.53 28.68 18.31
CA THR A 106 14.72 28.93 19.11
C THR A 106 15.90 28.05 18.76
N SER A 107 17.07 28.66 18.53
CA SER A 107 18.35 27.95 18.33
C SER A 107 18.33 26.86 17.24
N ASN A 108 17.46 26.98 16.24
CA ASN A 108 17.34 25.98 15.17
C ASN A 108 18.46 26.15 14.15
N LEU A 109 18.73 25.08 13.42
CA LEU A 109 19.70 25.08 12.32
C LEU A 109 19.07 24.44 11.08
N ALA A 110 18.70 25.28 10.12
CA ALA A 110 18.25 24.87 8.80
C ALA A 110 19.39 25.11 7.80
N ALA A 111 20.27 24.12 7.64
CA ALA A 111 21.47 24.26 6.82
C ALA A 111 21.31 23.74 5.39
N GLY A 112 20.46 22.74 5.18
CA GLY A 112 20.26 22.18 3.85
C GLY A 112 19.48 23.11 2.91
N GLU A 113 19.70 22.98 1.60
CA GLU A 113 18.82 23.61 0.60
C GLU A 113 17.37 23.16 0.82
N SER A 114 16.42 24.11 0.79
CA SER A 114 14.99 23.89 1.06
C SER A 114 14.68 23.20 2.40
N SER A 115 15.64 23.19 3.35
CA SER A 115 15.45 22.56 4.65
C SER A 115 14.56 23.39 5.59
N VAL A 116 13.86 22.71 6.49
CA VAL A 116 12.97 23.33 7.47
C VAL A 116 13.33 22.84 8.87
N ALA A 117 13.76 23.74 9.73
CA ALA A 117 13.96 23.47 11.14
C ALA A 117 12.97 24.32 11.97
N LEU A 118 12.04 23.67 12.66
CA LEU A 118 10.95 24.31 13.41
C LEU A 118 10.90 23.80 14.85
N GLY A 119 10.98 24.71 15.81
CA GLY A 119 10.86 24.39 17.24
C GLY A 119 12.01 24.92 18.06
N ASP A 120 12.61 24.06 18.89
CA ASP A 120 13.71 24.41 19.78
C ASP A 120 14.90 23.48 19.53
N SER A 121 16.04 24.05 19.16
CA SER A 121 17.28 23.32 18.89
C SER A 121 17.15 22.22 17.82
N SER A 122 16.15 22.33 16.94
CA SER A 122 15.94 21.43 15.81
C SER A 122 17.03 21.62 14.75
N LYS A 123 17.46 20.53 14.13
CA LYS A 123 18.53 20.51 13.13
C LYS A 123 18.04 19.83 11.85
N ALA A 124 17.93 20.59 10.77
CA ALA A 124 17.67 20.11 9.43
C ALA A 124 18.87 20.48 8.55
N VAL A 125 19.85 19.57 8.47
CA VAL A 125 21.18 19.90 7.92
C VAL A 125 21.37 19.50 6.46
N ALA A 126 20.58 18.56 5.96
CA ALA A 126 20.64 18.08 4.59
C ALA A 126 19.54 18.68 3.70
N LYS A 127 19.71 18.55 2.39
CA LYS A 127 18.77 19.06 1.38
C LYS A 127 17.37 18.44 1.56
N ASP A 128 16.34 19.28 1.48
CA ASP A 128 14.92 18.94 1.67
C ASP A 128 14.60 18.30 3.04
N ALA A 129 15.51 18.39 4.02
CA ALA A 129 15.31 17.81 5.34
C ALA A 129 14.33 18.67 6.17
N ILE A 130 13.50 18.00 6.96
CA ILE A 130 12.49 18.63 7.82
C ILE A 130 12.68 18.12 9.25
N ALA A 131 13.03 19.02 10.16
CA ALA A 131 13.12 18.72 11.59
C ALA A 131 12.14 19.59 12.37
N ILE A 132 11.16 18.95 13.02
CA ILE A 132 10.09 19.61 13.76
C ILE A 132 10.06 19.09 15.21
N GLY A 133 10.21 20.01 16.17
CA GLY A 133 10.15 19.73 17.60
C GLY A 133 11.50 19.77 18.30
N ARG A 134 11.47 19.74 19.64
CA ARG A 134 12.65 19.95 20.48
C ARG A 134 13.75 18.92 20.21
N ASN A 135 14.96 19.35 19.83
CA ASN A 135 16.08 18.48 19.47
C ASN A 135 15.78 17.48 18.34
N GLY A 136 14.80 17.74 17.48
CA GLY A 136 14.59 16.96 16.27
C GLY A 136 15.82 17.07 15.36
N ASN A 137 16.34 15.95 14.88
CA ASN A 137 17.51 15.91 14.00
C ASN A 137 17.16 15.18 12.70
N ALA A 138 17.11 15.92 11.59
CA ALA A 138 16.99 15.40 10.25
C ALA A 138 18.31 15.68 9.50
N SER A 139 19.16 14.67 9.42
CA SER A 139 20.49 14.79 8.82
C SER A 139 20.65 14.11 7.47
N GLY A 140 19.68 13.31 7.03
CA GLY A 140 19.64 12.74 5.69
C GLY A 140 18.90 13.64 4.68
N GLY A 141 19.19 13.48 3.39
CA GLY A 141 18.44 14.17 2.34
C GLY A 141 16.97 13.74 2.34
N GLN A 142 16.03 14.67 2.18
CA GLN A 142 14.57 14.40 2.30
C GLN A 142 14.15 13.75 3.63
N ALA A 143 15.02 13.74 4.65
CA ALA A 143 14.70 13.12 5.93
C ALA A 143 13.71 13.96 6.73
N ILE A 144 12.79 13.28 7.42
CA ILE A 144 11.75 13.93 8.20
C ILE A 144 11.84 13.44 9.65
N SER A 145 12.18 14.35 10.55
CA SER A 145 12.18 14.15 12.01
C SER A 145 11.05 14.96 12.62
N ILE A 146 10.10 14.30 13.29
CA ILE A 146 8.96 14.93 13.95
C ILE A 146 8.82 14.41 15.38
N GLY A 147 9.03 15.29 16.35
CA GLY A 147 8.89 14.96 17.77
C GLY A 147 10.17 15.21 18.57
N ALA A 148 10.04 15.17 19.89
CA ALA A 148 11.15 15.50 20.79
C ALA A 148 12.28 14.45 20.71
N GLY A 149 13.46 14.84 20.24
CA GLY A 149 14.62 13.97 20.10
C GLY A 149 14.49 12.91 18.98
N ALA A 150 13.55 13.07 18.05
CA ALA A 150 13.44 12.20 16.89
C ALA A 150 14.67 12.35 15.98
N GLN A 151 15.19 11.24 15.45
CA GLN A 151 16.42 11.20 14.66
C GLN A 151 16.13 10.52 13.31
N ALA A 152 16.17 11.28 12.23
CA ALA A 152 16.09 10.79 10.87
C ALA A 152 17.45 11.01 10.20
N ALA A 153 18.31 9.98 10.24
CA ALA A 153 19.74 10.16 9.98
C ALA A 153 20.14 10.01 8.51
N ALA A 154 19.31 9.33 7.70
CA ALA A 154 19.63 8.85 6.36
C ALA A 154 18.60 9.30 5.31
N SER A 155 18.86 9.05 4.03
CA SER A 155 18.06 9.63 2.93
C SER A 155 16.64 9.08 2.91
N GLY A 156 15.63 9.95 2.80
CA GLY A 156 14.21 9.56 2.82
C GLY A 156 13.74 8.91 4.15
N ALA A 157 14.54 9.00 5.21
CA ALA A 157 14.20 8.44 6.51
C ALA A 157 13.08 9.25 7.18
N LEU A 158 12.10 8.57 7.78
CA LEU A 158 11.02 9.19 8.55
C LEU A 158 11.07 8.70 9.99
N ALA A 159 11.38 9.61 10.92
CA ALA A 159 11.30 9.37 12.35
C ALA A 159 10.22 10.26 12.96
N ALA A 160 9.11 9.67 13.42
CA ALA A 160 8.02 10.40 14.07
C ALA A 160 7.62 9.80 15.41
N GLY A 161 7.75 10.57 16.49
CA GLY A 161 7.59 10.12 17.86
C GLY A 161 8.73 10.63 18.75
N GLY A 162 8.55 10.64 20.07
CA GLY A 162 9.67 11.01 20.95
C GLY A 162 10.77 9.94 20.90
N ALA A 163 12.01 10.38 20.76
CA ALA A 163 13.19 9.51 20.63
C ALA A 163 13.11 8.41 19.56
N SER A 164 12.22 8.53 18.56
CA SER A 164 12.19 7.63 17.42
C SER A 164 13.45 7.80 16.58
N SER A 165 14.01 6.71 16.05
CA SER A 165 15.23 6.73 15.26
C SER A 165 15.07 5.93 13.96
N ALA A 166 15.17 6.63 12.84
CA ALA A 166 15.25 6.07 11.50
C ALA A 166 16.66 6.29 10.97
N GLY A 167 17.48 5.25 11.00
CA GLY A 167 18.93 5.34 10.83
C GLY A 167 19.47 5.01 9.43
N ARG A 168 18.62 4.54 8.51
CA ARG A 168 19.00 4.04 7.18
C ARG A 168 18.07 4.57 6.09
N ASP A 169 18.48 4.42 4.84
CA ASP A 169 17.77 4.98 3.70
C ASP A 169 16.35 4.39 3.59
N GLY A 170 15.35 5.25 3.43
CA GLY A 170 13.93 4.87 3.36
C GLY A 170 13.34 4.25 4.63
N ALA A 171 14.07 4.28 5.76
CA ALA A 171 13.59 3.71 7.01
C ALA A 171 12.45 4.54 7.63
N VAL A 172 11.45 3.88 8.21
CA VAL A 172 10.28 4.49 8.82
C VAL A 172 10.18 4.04 10.28
N ALA A 173 10.42 4.95 11.22
CA ALA A 173 10.26 4.74 12.65
C ALA A 173 9.12 5.61 13.20
N LEU A 174 7.99 4.99 13.55
CA LEU A 174 6.80 5.68 14.04
C LEU A 174 6.42 5.19 15.45
N GLY A 175 6.46 6.06 16.45
CA GLY A 175 6.14 5.75 17.84
C GLY A 175 7.27 6.11 18.82
N GLN A 176 6.94 6.14 20.11
CA GLN A 176 7.91 6.47 21.16
C GLN A 176 9.02 5.40 21.21
N GLY A 177 10.27 5.82 21.01
CA GLY A 177 11.44 4.93 21.01
C GLY A 177 11.49 3.91 19.86
N ALA A 178 10.64 4.05 18.83
CA ALA A 178 10.69 3.17 17.65
C ALA A 178 12.06 3.30 16.96
N PHE A 179 12.65 2.17 16.54
CA PHE A 179 13.99 2.12 16.00
C PHE A 179 13.99 1.34 14.67
N ALA A 180 14.13 2.04 13.55
CA ALA A 180 14.25 1.47 12.22
C ALA A 180 15.66 1.72 11.69
N ASN A 181 16.56 0.76 11.88
CA ASN A 181 17.97 0.89 11.51
C ASN A 181 18.36 -0.10 10.41
N THR A 182 17.43 -0.41 9.51
CA THR A 182 17.68 -1.16 8.28
C THR A 182 17.11 -0.40 7.09
N THR A 183 17.73 -0.53 5.93
CA THR A 183 17.28 0.10 4.68
C THR A 183 15.85 -0.35 4.38
N ALA A 184 14.97 0.60 4.06
CA ALA A 184 13.53 0.37 3.89
C ALA A 184 12.83 -0.32 5.09
N GLY A 185 13.47 -0.34 6.28
CA GLY A 185 12.90 -0.94 7.49
C GLY A 185 11.74 -0.12 8.04
N ILE A 186 10.69 -0.80 8.51
CA ILE A 186 9.47 -0.21 9.05
C ILE A 186 9.32 -0.64 10.50
N SER A 187 9.50 0.29 11.44
CA SER A 187 9.25 0.07 12.87
C SER A 187 8.11 0.97 13.33
N ILE A 188 6.95 0.39 13.63
CA ILE A 188 5.73 1.11 14.03
C ILE A 188 5.23 0.59 15.37
N GLY A 189 5.27 1.42 16.41
CA GLY A 189 4.87 1.08 17.76
C GLY A 189 5.91 1.47 18.80
N GLN A 190 5.53 1.43 20.08
CA GLN A 190 6.45 1.73 21.18
C GLN A 190 7.58 0.70 21.22
N ASN A 191 8.84 1.16 21.19
CA ASN A 191 10.06 0.34 21.17
C ASN A 191 10.12 -0.73 20.07
N ALA A 192 9.34 -0.58 18.99
CA ALA A 192 9.43 -1.49 17.85
C ALA A 192 10.82 -1.41 17.22
N GLY A 193 11.42 -2.56 16.90
CA GLY A 193 12.72 -2.65 16.23
C GLY A 193 13.93 -2.31 17.11
N VAL A 194 13.75 -1.95 18.39
CA VAL A 194 14.86 -1.54 19.28
C VAL A 194 15.90 -2.65 19.39
N GLY A 195 17.18 -2.29 19.23
CA GLY A 195 18.30 -3.24 19.29
C GLY A 195 18.53 -4.05 18.03
N THR A 196 17.69 -3.88 16.99
CA THR A 196 17.94 -4.49 15.68
C THR A 196 19.29 -4.02 15.13
N SER A 197 20.20 -4.96 14.90
CA SER A 197 21.61 -4.71 14.60
C SER A 197 22.06 -5.48 13.37
N GLN A 198 23.21 -5.09 12.82
CA GLN A 198 23.91 -5.88 11.81
C GLN A 198 24.32 -7.24 12.38
N GLY A 199 24.04 -8.30 11.62
CA GLY A 199 24.71 -9.58 11.75
C GLY A 199 26.09 -9.57 11.08
N ILE A 200 26.64 -10.75 10.86
CA ILE A 200 27.95 -10.97 10.22
C ILE A 200 27.92 -10.78 8.69
N THR A 201 26.74 -10.82 8.07
CA THR A 201 26.51 -10.57 6.65
C THR A 201 26.01 -9.13 6.46
N ASN A 202 26.53 -8.41 5.47
CA ASN A 202 26.29 -6.98 5.26
C ASN A 202 24.87 -6.62 4.75
N ASP A 203 23.91 -7.52 4.93
CA ASP A 203 22.55 -7.36 4.45
C ASP A 203 21.74 -6.64 5.56
N ARG A 204 21.12 -5.48 5.24
CA ARG A 204 20.26 -4.70 6.16
C ARG A 204 19.02 -4.19 5.45
N THR A 205 18.10 -5.05 5.02
CA THR A 205 16.90 -4.60 4.30
C THR A 205 15.59 -5.16 4.86
N ASP A 206 14.54 -4.35 4.73
CA ASP A 206 13.13 -4.78 4.77
C ASP A 206 12.62 -5.45 6.07
N HIS A 207 13.16 -5.10 7.25
CA HIS A 207 12.52 -5.51 8.51
C HIS A 207 11.23 -4.75 8.73
N ILE A 208 10.16 -5.46 9.03
CA ILE A 208 8.86 -4.91 9.36
C ILE A 208 8.53 -5.28 10.80
N ALA A 209 8.62 -4.33 11.73
CA ALA A 209 8.27 -4.48 13.14
C ALA A 209 7.07 -3.59 13.46
N ILE A 210 5.87 -4.18 13.59
CA ILE A 210 4.63 -3.45 13.85
C ILE A 210 4.00 -3.98 15.15
N GLY A 211 4.01 -3.17 16.21
CA GLY A 211 3.49 -3.52 17.53
C GLY A 211 4.32 -2.98 18.68
N HIS A 212 3.80 -3.10 19.90
CA HIS A 212 4.59 -2.79 21.10
C HIS A 212 5.68 -3.86 21.28
N ASN A 213 6.95 -3.44 21.40
CA ASN A 213 8.11 -4.33 21.60
C ASN A 213 8.33 -5.39 20.49
N SER A 214 7.73 -5.23 19.31
CA SER A 214 7.90 -6.14 18.17
C SER A 214 9.29 -6.02 17.55
N GLY A 215 9.86 -7.12 17.08
CA GLY A 215 11.11 -7.14 16.31
C GLY A 215 12.29 -6.52 17.05
N GLN A 216 12.32 -6.59 18.38
CA GLN A 216 13.49 -6.12 19.14
C GLN A 216 14.67 -7.07 18.98
N ASN A 217 15.90 -6.56 19.04
CA ASN A 217 17.14 -7.33 19.01
C ASN A 217 17.21 -8.35 17.86
N VAL A 218 16.71 -7.97 16.69
CA VAL A 218 16.74 -8.84 15.50
C VAL A 218 18.12 -8.74 14.85
N ILE A 219 18.72 -9.90 14.55
CA ILE A 219 19.91 -10.05 13.72
C ILE A 219 19.50 -10.81 12.46
N GLY A 220 19.58 -10.18 11.29
CA GLY A 220 19.18 -10.77 10.00
C GLY A 220 18.51 -9.77 9.08
N ASN A 221 17.71 -10.24 8.10
CA ASN A 221 17.03 -9.46 7.06
C ASN A 221 15.61 -9.93 6.75
N ARG A 222 14.79 -9.03 6.19
CA ARG A 222 13.44 -9.36 5.67
C ARG A 222 12.52 -10.06 6.67
N ASN A 223 12.70 -9.80 7.97
CA ASN A 223 11.82 -10.37 9.00
C ASN A 223 10.55 -9.54 9.14
N ILE A 224 9.42 -10.22 9.28
CA ILE A 224 8.10 -9.62 9.50
C ILE A 224 7.65 -9.97 10.91
N ALA A 225 7.59 -8.98 11.79
CA ALA A 225 7.10 -9.08 13.15
C ALA A 225 5.84 -8.21 13.34
N LEU A 226 4.68 -8.83 13.49
CA LEU A 226 3.39 -8.15 13.68
C LEU A 226 2.71 -8.61 14.97
N GLY A 227 2.60 -7.73 15.97
CA GLY A 227 1.98 -8.02 17.26
C GLY A 227 2.88 -7.72 18.45
N VAL A 228 2.32 -7.81 19.67
CA VAL A 228 3.06 -7.49 20.90
C VAL A 228 4.16 -8.52 21.15
N GLY A 229 5.43 -8.09 21.15
CA GLY A 229 6.58 -8.97 21.36
C GLY A 229 6.83 -9.99 20.24
N ALA A 230 6.18 -9.86 19.08
CA ALA A 230 6.42 -10.74 17.94
C ALA A 230 7.86 -10.60 17.44
N GLY A 231 8.51 -11.70 17.08
CA GLY A 231 9.84 -11.72 16.46
C GLY A 231 10.95 -11.06 17.29
N SER A 232 10.74 -10.87 18.60
CA SER A 232 11.76 -10.26 19.46
C SER A 232 12.86 -11.26 19.82
N ASN A 233 14.11 -10.80 19.85
CA ASN A 233 15.32 -11.60 20.10
C ASN A 233 15.50 -12.72 19.07
N LEU A 234 15.25 -12.41 17.81
CA LEU A 234 15.53 -13.32 16.71
C LEU A 234 17.06 -13.39 16.52
N SER A 235 17.63 -14.60 16.52
CA SER A 235 19.06 -14.91 16.72
C SER A 235 19.56 -14.76 18.17
N ALA A 236 18.78 -15.22 19.16
CA ALA A 236 19.11 -15.10 20.59
C ALA A 236 20.44 -15.77 21.04
N ASP A 237 20.95 -16.75 20.29
CA ASP A 237 22.24 -17.42 20.53
C ASP A 237 23.46 -16.61 20.07
N GLY A 238 23.22 -15.49 19.37
CA GLY A 238 24.25 -14.62 18.80
C GLY A 238 25.07 -15.26 17.68
N ASN A 239 24.67 -16.42 17.14
CA ASN A 239 25.45 -17.20 16.19
C ASN A 239 24.62 -17.56 14.95
N GLY A 240 24.33 -16.57 14.11
CA GLY A 240 23.66 -16.78 12.81
C GLY A 240 23.02 -15.50 12.28
N SER A 241 22.72 -15.47 10.98
CA SER A 241 21.63 -14.61 10.49
C SER A 241 20.31 -15.31 10.84
N SER A 242 19.25 -14.54 11.05
CA SER A 242 17.90 -15.09 11.10
C SER A 242 17.07 -14.28 10.12
N ASP A 243 17.06 -14.73 8.88
CA ASP A 243 16.48 -14.06 7.73
C ASP A 243 15.10 -14.62 7.38
N HIS A 244 14.25 -13.80 6.75
CA HIS A 244 12.97 -14.20 6.16
C HIS A 244 11.95 -14.83 7.12
N ASN A 245 12.06 -14.55 8.42
CA ASN A 245 11.13 -15.06 9.42
C ASN A 245 9.82 -14.24 9.47
N ILE A 246 8.69 -14.92 9.56
CA ILE A 246 7.36 -14.34 9.70
C ILE A 246 6.81 -14.66 11.09
N ALA A 247 6.72 -13.67 11.97
CA ALA A 247 6.17 -13.75 13.31
C ALA A 247 4.91 -12.87 13.43
N ILE A 248 3.74 -13.50 13.58
CA ILE A 248 2.44 -12.80 13.67
C ILE A 248 1.68 -13.26 14.90
N GLY A 249 1.46 -12.36 15.87
CA GLY A 249 0.74 -12.64 17.11
C GLY A 249 1.56 -12.30 18.37
N VAL A 250 0.95 -12.47 19.54
CA VAL A 250 1.58 -12.11 20.82
C VAL A 250 2.72 -13.09 21.13
N ASN A 251 3.96 -12.57 21.21
CA ASN A 251 5.20 -13.34 21.40
C ASN A 251 5.44 -14.46 20.36
N ALA A 252 4.87 -14.35 19.16
CA ALA A 252 5.16 -15.31 18.10
C ALA A 252 6.64 -15.20 17.68
N GLY A 253 7.34 -16.32 17.49
CA GLY A 253 8.73 -16.36 17.02
C GLY A 253 9.72 -15.64 17.94
N SER A 254 9.36 -15.34 19.19
CA SER A 254 10.26 -14.65 20.12
C SER A 254 11.31 -15.61 20.68
N ASN A 255 12.57 -15.17 20.74
CA ASN A 255 13.75 -16.00 21.08
C ASN A 255 13.92 -17.21 20.15
N LEU A 256 13.67 -17.02 18.85
CA LEU A 256 13.91 -18.02 17.80
C LEU A 256 15.29 -17.78 17.17
N SER A 257 15.96 -18.83 16.69
CA SER A 257 17.20 -18.73 15.91
C SER A 257 17.04 -19.52 14.61
N GLY A 258 17.43 -18.95 13.48
CA GLY A 258 17.41 -19.57 12.14
C GLY A 258 16.52 -18.85 11.12
N ASP A 259 16.50 -19.39 9.89
CA ASP A 259 15.97 -18.73 8.69
C ASP A 259 14.63 -19.34 8.22
N ASP A 260 13.86 -18.56 7.45
CA ASP A 260 12.67 -19.02 6.72
C ASP A 260 11.54 -19.63 7.59
N ASN A 261 11.40 -19.19 8.85
CA ASN A 261 10.38 -19.73 9.75
C ASN A 261 9.07 -18.93 9.73
N ILE A 262 7.94 -19.64 9.88
CA ILE A 262 6.60 -19.06 10.02
C ILE A 262 6.05 -19.38 11.41
N ALA A 263 5.86 -18.36 12.25
CA ALA A 263 5.25 -18.44 13.57
C ALA A 263 4.00 -17.56 13.63
N ILE A 264 2.81 -18.16 13.67
CA ILE A 264 1.53 -17.45 13.66
C ILE A 264 0.65 -17.89 14.82
N GLY A 265 0.38 -16.96 15.75
CA GLY A 265 -0.47 -17.15 16.91
C GLY A 265 0.24 -16.84 18.23
N ARG A 266 -0.50 -16.89 19.34
CA ARG A 266 0.04 -16.52 20.66
C ARG A 266 1.06 -17.56 21.14
N ASP A 267 2.28 -17.12 21.40
CA ASP A 267 3.43 -17.93 21.84
C ASP A 267 3.75 -19.10 20.87
N ALA A 268 3.51 -18.93 19.56
CA ALA A 268 3.96 -19.88 18.54
C ALA A 268 5.48 -19.77 18.35
N ASN A 269 6.20 -20.89 18.31
CA ASN A 269 7.67 -20.97 18.26
C ASN A 269 8.37 -20.00 19.21
N LYS A 270 7.84 -19.89 20.43
CA LYS A 270 8.43 -19.05 21.47
C LYS A 270 9.46 -19.85 22.25
N ASN A 271 10.64 -19.26 22.45
CA ASN A 271 11.73 -19.84 23.24
C ASN A 271 12.20 -21.21 22.71
N ILE A 272 12.18 -21.40 21.39
CA ILE A 272 12.80 -22.57 20.78
C ILE A 272 14.32 -22.36 20.79
N THR A 273 15.02 -23.14 21.60
CA THR A 273 16.47 -22.99 21.82
C THR A 273 17.34 -23.63 20.75
N ALA A 274 16.75 -24.45 19.88
CA ALA A 274 17.44 -25.03 18.73
C ALA A 274 17.43 -24.03 17.57
N VAL A 275 18.43 -24.12 16.68
CA VAL A 275 18.38 -23.44 15.39
C VAL A 275 17.30 -24.13 14.55
N VAL A 276 16.27 -23.38 14.18
CA VAL A 276 15.12 -23.85 13.41
C VAL A 276 15.16 -23.24 12.03
N VAL A 277 15.04 -24.06 10.99
CA VAL A 277 14.99 -23.61 9.59
C VAL A 277 13.74 -24.16 8.92
N GLU A 278 13.09 -23.36 8.07
CA GLU A 278 11.92 -23.78 7.26
C GLU A 278 10.74 -24.36 8.09
N SER A 279 10.54 -23.91 9.34
CA SER A 279 9.43 -24.40 10.17
C SER A 279 8.12 -23.64 9.96
N VAL A 280 6.99 -24.35 10.14
CA VAL A 280 5.65 -23.76 10.13
C VAL A 280 4.95 -24.08 11.45
N ALA A 281 4.81 -23.07 12.31
CA ALA A 281 4.12 -23.14 13.60
C ALA A 281 2.89 -22.23 13.60
N ILE A 282 1.70 -22.82 13.50
CA ILE A 282 0.44 -22.07 13.43
C ILE A 282 -0.51 -22.54 14.53
N GLY A 283 -0.91 -21.62 15.39
CA GLY A 283 -1.75 -21.90 16.56
C GLY A 283 -1.20 -21.23 17.81
N SER A 284 -1.76 -21.57 18.97
CA SER A 284 -1.29 -20.99 20.23
C SER A 284 -0.49 -22.00 21.04
N ARG A 285 0.66 -21.57 21.57
CA ARG A 285 1.62 -22.41 22.31
C ARG A 285 2.10 -23.61 21.48
N VAL A 286 2.44 -23.33 20.23
CA VAL A 286 2.88 -24.32 19.24
C VAL A 286 4.39 -24.32 19.16
N ASP A 287 4.99 -25.51 19.12
CA ASP A 287 6.44 -25.67 18.93
C ASP A 287 6.69 -26.51 17.66
N ALA A 288 7.35 -25.93 16.67
CA ALA A 288 7.80 -26.58 15.44
C ALA A 288 9.34 -26.52 15.36
N THR A 289 9.94 -27.67 15.07
CA THR A 289 11.37 -27.87 14.80
C THR A 289 11.67 -27.76 13.31
N THR A 290 12.92 -27.96 12.90
CA THR A 290 13.38 -27.73 11.51
C THR A 290 12.57 -28.55 10.52
N GLY A 291 12.15 -27.91 9.42
CA GLY A 291 11.33 -28.49 8.35
C GLY A 291 9.97 -29.05 8.79
N SER A 292 9.54 -28.78 10.04
CA SER A 292 8.31 -29.35 10.59
C SER A 292 7.11 -28.45 10.33
N THR A 293 5.97 -29.08 10.05
CA THR A 293 4.67 -28.39 9.97
C THR A 293 3.83 -28.78 11.18
N VAL A 294 3.57 -27.80 12.05
CA VAL A 294 2.82 -27.97 13.30
C VAL A 294 1.65 -26.99 13.33
N LEU A 295 0.43 -27.52 13.30
CA LEU A 295 -0.81 -26.75 13.25
C LEU A 295 -1.81 -27.23 14.31
N GLY A 296 -2.24 -26.33 15.19
CA GLY A 296 -3.22 -26.64 16.25
C GLY A 296 -2.83 -26.06 17.60
N ASN A 297 -3.79 -25.81 18.48
CA ASN A 297 -3.50 -25.26 19.81
C ASN A 297 -2.74 -26.30 20.66
N GLU A 298 -1.63 -25.89 21.27
CA GLU A 298 -0.74 -26.74 22.07
C GLU A 298 -0.12 -27.93 21.31
N ALA A 299 -0.09 -27.90 19.98
CA ALA A 299 0.57 -28.90 19.14
C ALA A 299 2.10 -28.75 19.18
N LYS A 300 2.85 -29.86 19.21
CA LYS A 300 4.31 -29.82 19.44
C LYS A 300 5.07 -30.87 18.63
N ALA A 301 6.08 -30.43 17.88
CA ALA A 301 7.20 -31.28 17.47
C ALA A 301 8.34 -31.06 18.48
N TYR A 302 8.68 -32.10 19.25
CA TYR A 302 9.73 -32.04 20.28
C TYR A 302 10.80 -33.08 19.99
N GLY A 303 12.06 -32.65 19.82
CA GLY A 303 13.19 -33.58 19.72
C GLY A 303 13.33 -34.33 18.39
N GLY A 304 12.72 -33.83 17.31
CA GLY A 304 13.04 -34.30 15.97
C GLY A 304 12.55 -33.39 14.86
N ASP A 305 13.18 -33.48 13.69
CA ASP A 305 12.98 -32.62 12.53
C ASP A 305 12.02 -33.25 11.49
N PHE A 306 11.51 -32.43 10.57
CA PHE A 306 10.62 -32.84 9.48
C PHE A 306 9.31 -33.52 9.95
N ALA A 307 8.82 -33.16 11.13
CA ALA A 307 7.59 -33.71 11.69
C ALA A 307 6.33 -33.07 11.06
N THR A 308 5.26 -33.86 10.94
CA THR A 308 3.93 -33.35 10.59
C THR A 308 2.98 -33.53 11.77
N VAL A 309 2.50 -32.44 12.35
CA VAL A 309 1.67 -32.45 13.55
C VAL A 309 0.42 -31.60 13.31
N LEU A 310 -0.76 -32.21 13.36
CA LEU A 310 -2.01 -31.51 13.09
C LEU A 310 -3.10 -31.91 14.09
N GLY A 311 -3.48 -30.98 14.97
CA GLY A 311 -4.55 -31.17 15.96
C GLY A 311 -4.26 -30.55 17.33
N TYR A 312 -5.30 -30.33 18.14
CA TYR A 312 -5.14 -29.86 19.53
C TYR A 312 -4.31 -30.85 20.34
N LYS A 313 -3.21 -30.39 20.97
CA LYS A 313 -2.28 -31.22 21.75
C LYS A 313 -1.66 -32.41 21.00
N ALA A 314 -1.71 -32.42 19.67
CA ALA A 314 -0.99 -33.42 18.90
C ALA A 314 0.52 -33.26 19.10
N LYS A 315 1.27 -34.36 19.18
CA LYS A 315 2.70 -34.31 19.45
C LYS A 315 3.51 -35.34 18.66
N VAL A 316 4.66 -34.92 18.15
CA VAL A 316 5.69 -35.81 17.61
C VAL A 316 6.97 -35.67 18.44
N THR A 317 7.61 -36.80 18.77
CA THR A 317 8.78 -36.87 19.67
C THR A 317 10.11 -37.25 19.00
N GLY A 318 10.15 -37.36 17.67
CA GLY A 318 11.36 -37.69 16.91
C GLY A 318 11.20 -37.45 15.41
N ASP A 319 12.27 -37.65 14.65
CA ASP A 319 12.36 -37.24 13.24
C ASP A 319 11.30 -37.89 12.34
N SER A 320 10.76 -37.12 11.41
CA SER A 320 9.82 -37.58 10.37
C SER A 320 8.56 -38.28 10.91
N GLY A 321 8.20 -38.06 12.18
CA GLY A 321 6.96 -38.57 12.76
C GLY A 321 5.73 -37.80 12.27
N THR A 322 4.60 -38.49 12.16
CA THR A 322 3.32 -37.88 11.76
C THR A 322 2.26 -38.13 12.84
N ALA A 323 1.70 -37.05 13.41
CA ALA A 323 0.61 -37.12 14.38
C ALA A 323 -0.58 -36.29 13.88
N LEU A 324 -1.66 -36.97 13.48
CA LEU A 324 -2.85 -36.37 12.89
C LEU A 324 -4.09 -36.65 13.75
N GLY A 325 -4.54 -35.66 14.51
CA GLY A 325 -5.72 -35.74 15.36
C GLY A 325 -5.51 -35.10 16.74
N ARG A 326 -6.61 -34.79 17.43
CA ARG A 326 -6.54 -34.26 18.80
C ARG A 326 -5.85 -35.28 19.73
N ASP A 327 -4.88 -34.86 20.54
CA ASP A 327 -4.12 -35.69 21.48
C ASP A 327 -3.42 -36.91 20.82
N SER A 328 -3.16 -36.89 19.50
CA SER A 328 -2.40 -37.96 18.86
C SER A 328 -0.90 -37.82 19.14
N GLU A 329 -0.19 -38.92 19.38
CA GLU A 329 1.25 -38.91 19.66
C GLU A 329 2.01 -39.91 18.79
N ALA A 330 3.13 -39.49 18.18
CA ALA A 330 4.02 -40.38 17.42
C ALA A 330 5.50 -40.15 17.75
N SER A 331 6.31 -41.22 17.68
CA SER A 331 7.77 -41.15 17.72
C SER A 331 8.39 -41.09 16.32
N ALA A 332 9.72 -41.10 16.21
CA ALA A 332 10.44 -41.03 14.94
C ALA A 332 9.93 -42.07 13.91
N ASN A 333 9.73 -41.64 12.66
CA ASN A 333 9.25 -42.42 11.52
C ASN A 333 7.88 -43.13 11.69
N ASN A 334 7.17 -42.87 12.79
CA ASN A 334 5.88 -43.47 13.08
C ASN A 334 4.73 -42.55 12.70
N ILE A 335 3.56 -43.15 12.47
CA ILE A 335 2.35 -42.44 12.07
C ILE A 335 1.23 -42.75 13.06
N ALA A 336 0.73 -41.74 13.77
CA ALA A 336 -0.48 -41.81 14.58
C ALA A 336 -1.64 -41.11 13.85
N LEU A 337 -2.63 -41.89 13.43
CA LEU A 337 -3.77 -41.42 12.64
C LEU A 337 -5.06 -41.48 13.47
N GLY A 338 -5.69 -40.33 13.70
CA GLY A 338 -6.92 -40.18 14.48
C GLY A 338 -6.69 -39.65 15.90
N ALA A 339 -7.77 -39.12 16.51
CA ALA A 339 -7.70 -38.53 17.84
C ALA A 339 -7.25 -39.56 18.90
N SER A 340 -6.35 -39.18 19.80
CA SER A 340 -5.79 -40.05 20.85
C SER A 340 -5.11 -41.32 20.32
N SER A 341 -4.72 -41.34 19.04
CA SER A 341 -3.90 -42.42 18.49
C SER A 341 -2.46 -42.27 18.98
N VAL A 342 -1.85 -43.37 19.41
CA VAL A 342 -0.50 -43.37 19.97
C VAL A 342 0.39 -44.35 19.20
N ALA A 343 1.49 -43.84 18.64
CA ALA A 343 2.50 -44.58 17.88
C ALA A 343 3.91 -44.31 18.45
N ASN A 344 4.09 -44.53 19.75
CA ASN A 344 5.33 -44.25 20.47
C ASN A 344 6.11 -45.55 20.71
N GLY A 345 7.10 -45.83 19.86
CA GLY A 345 8.01 -46.98 20.01
C GLY A 345 8.47 -47.57 18.69
N THR A 346 9.56 -48.34 18.74
CA THR A 346 9.96 -49.24 17.64
C THR A 346 9.44 -50.63 17.96
N SER A 347 8.63 -51.22 17.08
CA SER A 347 8.14 -52.59 17.34
C SER A 347 9.29 -53.57 17.10
N THR A 348 9.86 -54.10 18.18
CA THR A 348 10.81 -55.22 18.18
C THR A 348 10.14 -56.55 18.53
N ALA A 349 8.80 -56.55 18.68
CA ALA A 349 8.03 -57.73 18.99
C ALA A 349 8.16 -58.79 17.89
N ALA A 350 8.31 -60.05 18.31
CA ALA A 350 8.37 -61.18 17.40
C ALA A 350 7.03 -61.32 16.66
N ALA A 351 7.07 -61.56 15.35
CA ALA A 351 5.86 -61.84 14.58
C ALA A 351 5.12 -63.07 15.15
N TYR A 352 3.81 -62.96 15.36
CA TYR A 352 3.00 -63.88 16.18
C TYR A 352 3.10 -65.37 15.79
N LEU A 353 3.32 -65.67 14.50
CA LEU A 353 3.38 -67.06 13.97
C LEU A 353 4.79 -67.52 13.59
N THR A 354 5.64 -66.62 13.12
CA THR A 354 6.99 -66.97 12.64
C THR A 354 8.06 -66.79 13.72
N ALA A 355 7.73 -66.08 14.81
CA ALA A 355 8.65 -65.67 15.87
C ALA A 355 9.87 -64.85 15.38
N GLU A 356 9.85 -64.39 14.14
CA GLU A 356 10.92 -63.57 13.56
C GLU A 356 10.92 -62.18 14.19
N THR A 357 12.09 -61.71 14.62
CA THR A 357 12.32 -60.35 15.09
C THR A 357 13.21 -59.62 14.09
N LYS A 358 12.79 -58.42 13.63
CA LYS A 358 13.59 -57.61 12.70
C LYS A 358 14.60 -56.76 13.48
N MET A 359 15.89 -56.90 13.17
CA MET A 359 16.95 -56.04 13.69
C MET A 359 16.72 -54.59 13.21
N GLY A 360 16.54 -53.65 14.14
CA GLY A 360 16.20 -52.24 13.85
C GLY A 360 14.73 -51.86 14.04
N GLY A 361 13.84 -52.82 14.31
CA GLY A 361 12.41 -52.59 14.55
C GLY A 361 11.59 -52.25 13.29
N TYR A 362 10.27 -52.16 13.45
CA TYR A 362 9.34 -51.68 12.42
C TYR A 362 8.84 -50.26 12.72
N ASN A 363 8.63 -49.47 11.67
CA ASN A 363 7.83 -48.24 11.75
C ASN A 363 6.37 -48.61 11.98
N ILE A 364 5.73 -47.94 12.92
CA ILE A 364 4.38 -48.25 13.38
C ILE A 364 3.40 -47.24 12.78
N VAL A 365 2.35 -47.74 12.13
CA VAL A 365 1.14 -46.95 11.84
C VAL A 365 0.08 -47.34 12.86
N SER A 366 -0.26 -46.43 13.76
CA SER A 366 -1.29 -46.62 14.77
C SER A 366 -2.55 -45.85 14.43
N VAL A 367 -3.70 -46.53 14.44
CA VAL A 367 -5.03 -45.92 14.25
C VAL A 367 -5.80 -45.78 15.57
N GLY A 368 -5.16 -45.99 16.72
CA GLY A 368 -5.78 -45.90 18.05
C GLY A 368 -4.76 -45.96 19.18
N GLN A 369 -5.24 -46.21 20.40
CA GLN A 369 -4.39 -46.56 21.55
C GLN A 369 -4.95 -47.83 22.19
N ALA A 370 -4.17 -48.48 23.06
CA ALA A 370 -4.60 -49.72 23.73
C ALA A 370 -5.96 -49.52 24.45
N GLY A 371 -6.93 -50.39 24.16
CA GLY A 371 -8.30 -50.31 24.67
C GLY A 371 -9.22 -49.33 23.94
N GLN A 372 -8.71 -48.60 22.94
CA GLN A 372 -9.44 -47.64 22.08
C GLN A 372 -9.02 -47.82 20.61
N GLU A 373 -8.88 -49.06 20.16
CA GLU A 373 -8.48 -49.42 18.80
C GLU A 373 -9.58 -49.09 17.80
N ARG A 374 -9.19 -48.64 16.60
CA ARG A 374 -10.13 -48.38 15.49
C ARG A 374 -10.12 -49.54 14.50
N ARG A 375 -11.29 -49.83 13.93
CA ARG A 375 -11.42 -50.78 12.83
C ARG A 375 -10.88 -50.16 11.54
N ILE A 376 -9.98 -50.87 10.86
CA ILE A 376 -9.57 -50.55 9.49
C ILE A 376 -10.49 -51.33 8.55
N THR A 377 -11.46 -50.65 7.95
CA THR A 377 -12.43 -51.25 7.01
C THR A 377 -11.94 -51.14 5.57
N ASN A 378 -12.46 -51.99 4.66
CA ASN A 378 -12.11 -52.03 3.24
C ASN A 378 -10.67 -52.49 2.92
N VAL A 379 -10.06 -53.30 3.79
CA VAL A 379 -8.77 -53.94 3.53
C VAL A 379 -8.96 -55.13 2.59
N ALA A 380 -8.42 -55.03 1.37
CA ALA A 380 -8.37 -56.13 0.42
C ALA A 380 -7.57 -57.32 0.98
N ALA A 381 -7.76 -58.53 0.44
CA ALA A 381 -6.99 -59.69 0.91
C ALA A 381 -5.50 -59.49 0.58
N GLY A 382 -4.63 -59.57 1.59
CA GLY A 382 -3.19 -59.42 1.41
C GLY A 382 -2.60 -60.53 0.56
N ALA A 383 -1.79 -60.18 -0.43
CA ALA A 383 -1.15 -61.14 -1.34
C ALA A 383 0.33 -61.33 -1.03
N ASN A 384 0.99 -60.30 -0.50
CA ASN A 384 2.39 -60.33 -0.07
C ASN A 384 2.49 -60.55 1.44
N PRO A 385 3.63 -61.09 1.95
CA PRO A 385 3.82 -61.35 3.38
C PRO A 385 3.71 -60.12 4.31
N THR A 386 3.81 -58.89 3.77
CA THR A 386 3.73 -57.62 4.52
C THR A 386 2.35 -56.95 4.48
N ASP A 387 1.40 -57.52 3.73
CA ASP A 387 0.06 -56.95 3.60
C ASP A 387 -0.79 -57.23 4.86
N ALA A 388 -1.74 -56.34 5.17
CA ALA A 388 -2.67 -56.57 6.26
C ALA A 388 -3.68 -57.69 5.92
N VAL A 389 -3.83 -58.67 6.82
CA VAL A 389 -4.74 -59.81 6.66
C VAL A 389 -6.17 -59.39 7.02
N ASN A 390 -7.13 -59.63 6.14
CA ASN A 390 -8.55 -59.37 6.44
C ASN A 390 -9.27 -60.59 7.03
N VAL A 391 -10.46 -60.39 7.62
CA VAL A 391 -11.23 -61.44 8.32
C VAL A 391 -11.58 -62.63 7.39
N LYS A 392 -11.72 -62.40 6.08
CA LYS A 392 -11.96 -63.48 5.12
C LYS A 392 -10.77 -64.44 5.03
N GLN A 393 -9.54 -63.91 4.97
CA GLN A 393 -8.33 -64.73 4.96
C GLN A 393 -8.17 -65.52 6.28
N LEU A 394 -8.58 -64.94 7.41
CA LEU A 394 -8.60 -65.63 8.70
C LEU A 394 -9.62 -66.78 8.74
N HIS A 395 -10.85 -66.58 8.24
CA HIS A 395 -11.86 -67.64 8.14
C HIS A 395 -11.42 -68.82 7.25
N GLU A 396 -10.73 -68.55 6.13
CA GLU A 396 -10.20 -69.62 5.28
C GLU A 396 -9.04 -70.38 5.93
N ALA A 397 -8.17 -69.71 6.67
CA ALA A 397 -7.14 -70.37 7.48
C ALA A 397 -7.76 -71.27 8.58
N GLN A 398 -8.82 -70.79 9.26
CA GLN A 398 -9.54 -71.57 10.27
C GLN A 398 -10.22 -72.81 9.68
N LYS A 399 -10.83 -72.72 8.49
CA LYS A 399 -11.39 -73.90 7.80
C LYS A 399 -10.32 -74.96 7.51
N SER A 400 -9.12 -74.54 7.13
CA SER A 400 -7.98 -75.44 6.87
C SER A 400 -7.56 -76.21 8.14
N VAL A 401 -7.52 -75.52 9.29
CA VAL A 401 -7.21 -76.15 10.59
C VAL A 401 -8.32 -77.11 11.06
N ALA A 402 -9.61 -76.78 10.85
CA ALA A 402 -10.73 -77.66 11.21
C ALA A 402 -10.65 -79.03 10.51
N SER A 403 -10.22 -79.02 9.25
CA SER A 403 -10.03 -80.25 8.46
C SER A 403 -8.87 -81.12 8.96
N LEU A 404 -7.92 -80.55 9.70
CA LEU A 404 -6.72 -81.25 10.19
C LEU A 404 -6.95 -81.97 11.53
N ILE A 405 -7.91 -81.51 12.35
CA ILE A 405 -8.17 -82.00 13.71
C ILE A 405 -8.97 -83.32 13.74
N GLY A 406 -9.83 -83.56 12.74
CA GLY A 406 -10.65 -84.80 12.63
C GLY A 406 -11.80 -84.91 13.65
N GLY A 407 -12.82 -85.72 13.33
CA GLY A 407 -14.14 -85.71 14.00
C GLY A 407 -15.18 -84.92 13.20
N LYS A 408 -16.44 -84.80 13.68
CA LYS A 408 -17.49 -83.98 13.00
C LYS A 408 -17.27 -82.45 13.16
N THR A 409 -16.02 -82.01 13.11
CA THR A 409 -15.59 -80.64 13.42
C THR A 409 -15.67 -79.71 12.20
N GLY A 410 -16.36 -78.57 12.30
CA GLY A 410 -16.53 -77.54 11.25
C GLY A 410 -16.37 -76.12 11.78
N VAL A 411 -16.30 -75.10 10.91
CA VAL A 411 -16.16 -73.68 11.33
C VAL A 411 -17.49 -72.94 11.12
N ASP A 412 -17.96 -72.25 12.17
CA ASP A 412 -19.15 -71.40 12.11
C ASP A 412 -18.88 -70.16 11.22
N PRO A 413 -19.65 -69.94 10.13
CA PRO A 413 -19.41 -68.86 9.18
C PRO A 413 -19.70 -67.45 9.72
N VAL A 414 -20.38 -67.33 10.86
CA VAL A 414 -20.75 -66.06 11.50
C VAL A 414 -19.82 -65.71 12.65
N THR A 415 -19.44 -66.70 13.47
CA THR A 415 -18.63 -66.47 14.68
C THR A 415 -17.14 -66.80 14.52
N GLY A 416 -16.75 -67.54 13.46
CA GLY A 416 -15.36 -67.96 13.24
C GLY A 416 -14.87 -69.04 14.22
N GLY A 417 -15.74 -69.58 15.08
CA GLY A 417 -15.42 -70.63 16.05
C GLY A 417 -15.50 -72.04 15.46
N PHE A 418 -14.68 -72.97 15.98
CA PHE A 418 -14.80 -74.40 15.67
C PHE A 418 -16.05 -75.01 16.35
N THR A 419 -16.78 -75.85 15.63
CA THR A 419 -18.04 -76.50 16.01
C THR A 419 -17.91 -78.01 15.83
N GLY A 420 -18.58 -78.86 16.63
CA GLY A 420 -18.43 -80.34 16.61
C GLY A 420 -17.85 -80.92 17.92
N TYR A 421 -17.70 -82.25 18.01
CA TYR A 421 -17.14 -82.98 19.17
C TYR A 421 -15.94 -83.86 18.77
N ILE A 422 -15.08 -84.22 19.74
CA ILE A 422 -13.77 -84.87 19.52
C ILE A 422 -13.69 -86.31 20.13
N ILE A 423 -14.42 -86.67 21.22
CA ILE A 423 -14.39 -88.00 21.92
C ILE A 423 -15.79 -88.45 22.42
N GLU A 424 -16.11 -89.76 22.50
CA GLU A 424 -17.33 -90.35 23.12
C GLU A 424 -17.02 -91.33 24.29
N LEU A 425 -17.76 -91.30 25.43
CA LEU A 425 -17.63 -92.22 26.59
C LEU A 425 -18.99 -92.70 27.15
N THR A 426 -19.14 -93.98 27.54
CA THR A 426 -20.43 -94.56 28.02
C THR A 426 -20.45 -94.85 29.53
N ASP A 427 -21.50 -94.40 30.25
CA ASP A 427 -21.71 -94.61 31.69
C ASP A 427 -22.35 -95.98 32.01
N LYS A 428 -21.79 -96.74 32.97
CA LYS A 428 -22.30 -98.06 33.37
C LYS A 428 -23.55 -98.03 34.26
N ASN A 429 -23.88 -96.90 34.91
CA ASN A 429 -25.13 -96.80 35.66
C ASN A 429 -26.36 -96.57 34.77
N THR A 430 -26.15 -96.06 33.55
CA THR A 430 -27.24 -95.52 32.72
C THR A 430 -27.21 -95.95 31.25
N ASN A 431 -26.14 -96.61 30.78
CA ASN A 431 -25.93 -97.00 29.38
C ASN A 431 -25.96 -95.83 28.35
N GLN A 432 -25.78 -94.59 28.79
CA GLN A 432 -25.69 -93.42 27.90
C GLN A 432 -24.25 -93.14 27.44
N THR A 433 -24.08 -92.80 26.16
CA THR A 433 -22.82 -92.31 25.56
C THR A 433 -22.78 -90.78 25.59
N HIS A 434 -21.71 -90.22 26.15
CA HIS A 434 -21.45 -88.79 26.31
C HIS A 434 -20.37 -88.31 25.34
N GLN A 435 -20.59 -87.18 24.66
CA GLN A 435 -19.68 -86.55 23.69
C GLN A 435 -18.90 -85.39 24.32
N TYR A 436 -17.58 -85.35 24.12
CA TYR A 436 -16.68 -84.35 24.70
C TYR A 436 -15.96 -83.56 23.61
N LYS A 437 -15.84 -82.23 23.82
CA LYS A 437 -15.25 -81.27 22.88
C LYS A 437 -13.75 -81.06 23.07
N ASP A 438 -13.15 -81.64 24.11
CA ASP A 438 -11.70 -81.71 24.36
C ASP A 438 -11.34 -82.93 25.23
N VAL A 439 -10.06 -83.34 25.21
CA VAL A 439 -9.56 -84.54 25.92
C VAL A 439 -9.55 -84.35 27.45
N ALA A 440 -9.39 -83.12 27.93
CA ALA A 440 -9.33 -82.80 29.36
C ALA A 440 -10.68 -83.02 30.06
N SER A 441 -11.77 -82.64 29.40
CA SER A 441 -13.14 -82.79 29.87
C SER A 441 -13.58 -84.26 29.93
N ALA A 442 -13.10 -85.11 29.01
CA ALA A 442 -13.39 -86.55 28.97
C ALA A 442 -12.72 -87.33 30.14
N ILE A 443 -11.51 -86.93 30.54
CA ILE A 443 -10.78 -87.55 31.67
C ILE A 443 -11.34 -87.08 33.02
N ASN A 444 -11.73 -85.81 33.12
CA ASN A 444 -12.32 -85.25 34.34
C ASN A 444 -13.68 -85.90 34.70
N ALA A 445 -14.42 -86.39 33.70
CA ALA A 445 -15.68 -87.13 33.90
C ALA A 445 -15.50 -88.51 34.55
N VAL A 446 -14.33 -89.15 34.42
CA VAL A 446 -14.00 -90.43 35.07
C VAL A 446 -13.34 -90.21 36.45
N SER A 447 -12.54 -89.15 36.64
CA SER A 447 -11.84 -88.89 37.91
C SER A 447 -12.68 -88.16 38.97
N SER A 448 -13.73 -87.44 38.56
CA SER A 448 -14.66 -86.72 39.46
C SER A 448 -15.87 -87.56 39.89
N GLY A 449 -16.03 -88.76 39.34
CA GLY A 449 -17.14 -89.66 39.66
C GLY A 449 -18.47 -89.31 38.96
N ALA A 450 -18.46 -88.45 37.94
CA ALA A 450 -19.62 -88.27 37.06
C ALA A 450 -20.00 -89.56 36.29
N ILE A 451 -19.07 -90.52 36.20
CA ILE A 451 -19.27 -91.91 35.78
C ILE A 451 -18.80 -92.85 36.94
N SER A 452 -19.64 -93.78 37.43
CA SER A 452 -19.39 -94.58 38.67
C SER A 452 -19.10 -96.08 38.44
N VAL A 453 -18.28 -96.70 39.31
CA VAL A 453 -17.89 -98.14 39.31
C VAL A 453 -18.08 -98.93 40.66
N LEU A 454 -18.90 -98.43 41.63
CA LEU A 454 -19.48 -99.10 42.87
C LEU A 454 -18.53 -99.70 43.98
N PRO A 455 -18.99 -100.13 45.21
CA PRO A 455 -20.01 -99.64 46.19
C PRO A 455 -19.65 -99.73 47.73
N GLY A 456 -20.57 -99.20 48.57
CA GLY A 456 -21.01 -99.46 49.96
C GLY A 456 -20.21 -100.25 51.03
N ASN A 457 -19.64 -99.54 52.02
CA ASN A 457 -19.63 -99.81 53.50
C ASN A 457 -18.43 -99.21 54.31
N ALA A 458 -18.40 -97.91 54.62
CA ALA A 458 -17.49 -97.39 55.67
C ALA A 458 -18.19 -96.40 56.63
N VAL A 459 -18.61 -96.94 57.78
CA VAL A 459 -19.10 -96.25 59.00
C VAL A 459 -17.92 -96.17 59.98
N MET A 460 -17.97 -95.38 61.06
CA MET A 460 -17.73 -95.93 62.42
C MET A 460 -18.00 -94.94 63.58
N TYR A 461 -18.95 -95.38 64.42
CA TYR A 461 -18.98 -95.20 65.87
C TYR A 461 -17.74 -95.85 66.52
N THR A 462 -17.41 -95.49 67.76
CA THR A 462 -16.46 -96.27 68.57
C THR A 462 -17.05 -96.73 69.92
N ALA A 463 -16.22 -97.43 70.69
CA ALA A 463 -16.48 -98.75 71.22
C ALA A 463 -17.14 -98.82 72.62
N ASP A 464 -17.75 -97.75 73.09
CA ASP A 464 -18.60 -97.71 74.29
C ASP A 464 -20.06 -97.34 73.99
N GLY A 465 -20.46 -97.46 72.72
CA GLY A 465 -21.82 -97.87 72.40
C GLY A 465 -22.80 -96.74 72.24
N ARG A 466 -22.33 -95.59 71.78
CA ARG A 466 -23.16 -94.52 71.28
C ARG A 466 -22.19 -93.57 70.58
N ILE A 467 -22.81 -92.53 70.10
CA ILE A 467 -22.24 -91.25 70.29
C ILE A 467 -23.16 -90.24 69.62
N SER A 468 -24.46 -90.45 69.72
CA SER A 468 -25.36 -89.32 69.91
C SER A 468 -24.88 -88.39 71.06
N ASN A 469 -25.75 -87.55 71.62
CA ASN A 469 -25.54 -86.84 72.91
C ASN A 469 -24.32 -85.90 73.02
N VAL A 470 -24.45 -84.69 72.46
CA VAL A 470 -23.98 -83.51 73.20
C VAL A 470 -25.21 -82.87 73.88
N THR A 471 -25.20 -82.85 75.22
CA THR A 471 -26.23 -82.23 76.09
C THR A 471 -25.80 -80.81 76.48
N ALA A 472 -26.73 -80.01 76.99
CA ALA A 472 -26.62 -78.59 77.31
C ALA A 472 -25.56 -78.28 78.43
N GLY A 473 -24.46 -77.59 78.13
CA GLY A 473 -23.39 -77.17 79.06
C GLY A 473 -23.73 -75.99 79.98
N THR A 474 -23.58 -76.14 81.30
CA THR A 474 -24.02 -75.19 82.34
C THR A 474 -22.88 -74.50 83.10
N GLN A 475 -21.62 -74.79 82.78
CA GLN A 475 -20.44 -74.08 83.29
C GLN A 475 -19.71 -73.33 82.17
N ALA A 476 -18.94 -72.29 82.53
CA ALA A 476 -18.30 -71.37 81.57
C ALA A 476 -17.28 -71.99 80.60
N THR A 477 -17.00 -73.29 80.71
CA THR A 477 -16.02 -74.04 79.89
C THR A 477 -16.60 -75.30 79.22
N ASP A 478 -17.92 -75.47 79.17
CA ASP A 478 -18.59 -76.63 78.56
C ASP A 478 -18.88 -76.46 77.05
N ALA A 479 -18.94 -77.58 76.29
CA ALA A 479 -19.38 -77.61 74.90
C ALA A 479 -20.92 -77.54 74.80
N VAL A 480 -21.44 -76.55 74.07
CA VAL A 480 -22.86 -76.21 73.95
C VAL A 480 -23.63 -77.12 73.00
N ASN A 481 -24.88 -77.47 73.35
CA ASN A 481 -25.81 -78.11 72.43
C ASN A 481 -26.75 -77.08 71.77
N LEU A 482 -27.36 -77.47 70.65
CA LEU A 482 -28.16 -76.57 69.81
C LEU A 482 -29.38 -75.93 70.54
N ALA A 483 -29.81 -76.49 71.68
CA ALA A 483 -30.93 -75.96 72.46
C ALA A 483 -30.55 -74.77 73.36
N GLN A 484 -29.34 -74.75 73.93
CA GLN A 484 -28.89 -73.64 74.80
C GLN A 484 -28.57 -72.37 74.03
N LEU A 485 -28.08 -72.52 72.80
CA LEU A 485 -27.86 -71.40 71.91
C LEU A 485 -29.17 -70.74 71.46
N ASN A 486 -30.28 -71.51 71.39
CA ASN A 486 -31.58 -71.02 70.94
C ASN A 486 -32.41 -70.30 72.02
N GLN A 487 -32.22 -70.59 73.31
CA GLN A 487 -32.99 -69.95 74.40
C GLN A 487 -32.40 -68.60 74.86
N ALA A 488 -31.07 -68.42 74.80
CA ALA A 488 -30.43 -67.13 75.12
C ALA A 488 -30.78 -65.99 74.13
N ILE A 489 -31.25 -66.33 72.93
CA ILE A 489 -31.65 -65.39 71.87
C ILE A 489 -33.13 -64.92 72.04
N ALA A 490 -33.96 -65.64 72.80
CA ALA A 490 -35.41 -65.41 72.83
C ALA A 490 -35.92 -64.47 73.94
N ASP A 491 -35.18 -64.26 75.03
CA ASP A 491 -35.75 -63.72 76.28
C ASP A 491 -35.33 -62.27 76.65
N ASN A 492 -34.66 -61.47 75.79
CA ASN A 492 -34.24 -60.10 76.16
C ASN A 492 -34.22 -59.03 75.01
N GLY A 493 -35.38 -58.49 74.62
CA GLY A 493 -35.47 -57.13 74.03
C GLY A 493 -36.73 -56.80 73.20
N GLN A 494 -37.29 -55.59 73.36
CA GLN A 494 -38.51 -55.09 72.67
C GLN A 494 -38.53 -55.35 71.14
N HIS A 495 -39.63 -55.94 70.65
CA HIS A 495 -39.83 -56.28 69.23
C HIS A 495 -40.48 -55.13 68.45
N HIS A 496 -39.65 -54.36 67.75
CA HIS A 496 -40.11 -53.41 66.72
C HIS A 496 -39.65 -53.80 65.33
N VAL A 497 -39.04 -54.98 65.15
CA VAL A 497 -38.46 -55.42 63.88
C VAL A 497 -39.16 -56.69 63.41
N SER A 498 -39.90 -56.60 62.31
CA SER A 498 -40.53 -57.72 61.60
C SER A 498 -39.71 -58.01 60.34
N ILE A 499 -39.17 -59.21 60.15
CA ILE A 499 -38.34 -59.56 58.98
C ILE A 499 -38.84 -60.83 58.31
N ASN A 500 -39.57 -60.75 57.20
CA ASN A 500 -40.00 -61.96 56.50
C ASN A 500 -38.85 -62.53 55.65
N SER A 501 -38.31 -63.69 56.06
CA SER A 501 -37.18 -64.38 55.42
C SER A 501 -37.54 -65.85 55.15
N LYS A 502 -37.04 -66.41 54.03
CA LYS A 502 -37.29 -67.81 53.60
C LYS A 502 -36.57 -68.87 54.45
N ASN A 503 -35.75 -68.48 55.43
CA ASN A 503 -34.97 -69.37 56.29
C ASN A 503 -35.60 -69.44 57.70
N PRO A 504 -35.84 -70.62 58.32
CA PRO A 504 -36.68 -70.71 59.51
C PRO A 504 -35.99 -70.23 60.80
N ALA A 505 -36.30 -68.98 61.20
CA ALA A 505 -36.53 -68.50 62.58
C ALA A 505 -36.91 -67.00 62.56
N ASN A 506 -38.10 -66.64 62.04
CA ASN A 506 -38.67 -65.29 62.10
C ASN A 506 -39.94 -65.33 62.96
N LYS A 507 -39.85 -64.98 64.24
CA LYS A 507 -41.00 -65.06 65.16
C LYS A 507 -41.87 -63.80 65.07
N ASN A 508 -43.12 -64.03 64.68
CA ASN A 508 -44.33 -63.19 64.81
C ASN A 508 -44.47 -62.00 63.85
N ASN A 509 -44.48 -62.34 62.56
CA ASN A 509 -44.76 -61.45 61.44
C ASN A 509 -46.19 -60.85 61.47
N THR A 510 -46.31 -59.54 61.69
CA THR A 510 -47.58 -58.80 61.48
C THR A 510 -47.44 -57.55 60.61
N GLY A 511 -46.22 -57.18 60.17
CA GLY A 511 -45.97 -56.00 59.31
C GLY A 511 -45.09 -56.21 58.06
N ALA A 512 -44.26 -57.27 58.02
CA ALA A 512 -43.41 -57.57 56.86
C ALA A 512 -44.04 -58.70 56.01
N THR A 513 -45.00 -58.41 55.13
CA THR A 513 -45.75 -59.49 54.43
C THR A 513 -45.03 -60.07 53.20
N ALA A 514 -44.04 -59.38 52.61
CA ALA A 514 -43.29 -59.85 51.43
C ALA A 514 -41.95 -60.57 51.73
N ASP A 515 -41.52 -61.45 50.81
CA ASP A 515 -40.25 -62.19 50.90
C ASP A 515 -39.03 -61.26 51.06
N GLU A 516 -38.11 -61.61 51.97
CA GLU A 516 -36.85 -60.89 52.25
C GLU A 516 -37.02 -59.41 52.68
N SER A 517 -38.16 -59.03 53.27
CA SER A 517 -38.46 -57.63 53.66
C SER A 517 -38.32 -57.33 55.16
N LEU A 518 -37.97 -56.08 55.51
CA LEU A 518 -37.74 -55.56 56.87
C LEU A 518 -38.75 -54.43 57.18
N ALA A 519 -39.58 -54.58 58.21
CA ALA A 519 -40.53 -53.57 58.66
C ALA A 519 -40.30 -53.22 60.14
N ILE A 520 -40.06 -51.94 60.44
CA ILE A 520 -39.73 -51.44 61.78
C ILE A 520 -40.68 -50.33 62.24
N GLY A 521 -41.47 -50.55 63.29
CA GLY A 521 -42.39 -49.56 63.89
C GLY A 521 -43.88 -49.96 63.86
N ALA A 522 -44.80 -49.07 64.28
CA ALA A 522 -46.23 -49.38 64.43
C ALA A 522 -47.05 -48.94 63.20
N GLY A 523 -47.91 -49.82 62.67
CA GLY A 523 -48.73 -49.54 61.48
C GLY A 523 -47.94 -49.52 60.16
N VAL A 524 -46.74 -50.10 60.14
CA VAL A 524 -45.93 -50.24 58.92
C VAL A 524 -46.31 -51.53 58.18
N THR A 525 -46.41 -51.47 56.85
CA THR A 525 -46.72 -52.63 56.00
C THR A 525 -45.81 -52.70 54.79
N THR A 526 -45.14 -53.84 54.58
CA THR A 526 -44.66 -54.24 53.24
C THR A 526 -45.78 -55.07 52.61
N SER A 527 -46.29 -54.73 51.43
CA SER A 527 -47.29 -55.58 50.75
C SER A 527 -46.61 -56.78 50.06
N ASN A 528 -47.38 -57.78 49.60
CA ASN A 528 -46.85 -58.99 48.95
C ASN A 528 -45.93 -58.74 47.74
N ALA A 529 -45.98 -57.54 47.14
CA ALA A 529 -45.10 -57.15 46.03
C ALA A 529 -43.73 -56.59 46.49
N GLY A 530 -43.58 -56.24 47.76
CA GLY A 530 -42.42 -55.54 48.34
C GLY A 530 -41.23 -56.44 48.69
N VAL A 531 -40.81 -57.32 47.79
CA VAL A 531 -39.68 -58.25 48.02
C VAL A 531 -38.37 -57.47 48.24
N LYS A 532 -37.54 -57.84 49.22
CA LYS A 532 -36.26 -57.14 49.56
C LYS A 532 -36.38 -55.66 50.00
N SER A 533 -37.52 -55.23 50.52
CA SER A 533 -37.78 -53.83 50.90
C SER A 533 -37.53 -53.51 52.37
N VAL A 534 -37.34 -52.22 52.70
CA VAL A 534 -37.11 -51.71 54.07
C VAL A 534 -38.12 -50.61 54.41
N VAL A 535 -38.90 -50.77 55.48
CA VAL A 535 -39.85 -49.76 55.99
C VAL A 535 -39.57 -49.44 57.44
N VAL A 536 -39.45 -48.15 57.80
CA VAL A 536 -39.14 -47.71 59.18
C VAL A 536 -40.00 -46.49 59.58
N GLY A 537 -40.76 -46.58 60.69
CA GLY A 537 -41.50 -45.44 61.26
C GLY A 537 -42.94 -45.74 61.69
N PHE A 538 -43.90 -44.87 61.34
CA PHE A 538 -45.31 -44.97 61.74
C PHE A 538 -46.24 -44.70 60.55
N ASP A 539 -47.11 -45.65 60.20
CA ASP A 539 -48.00 -45.53 59.02
C ASP A 539 -47.21 -45.28 57.71
N ALA A 540 -46.03 -45.90 57.58
CA ALA A 540 -45.22 -45.91 56.37
C ALA A 540 -45.41 -47.25 55.65
N ALA A 541 -45.37 -47.25 54.32
CA ALA A 541 -45.58 -48.46 53.54
C ALA A 541 -44.69 -48.51 52.30
N THR A 542 -44.49 -49.74 51.84
CA THR A 542 -43.94 -50.03 50.51
C THR A 542 -44.83 -51.03 49.77
N ASN A 543 -44.98 -50.81 48.46
CA ASN A 543 -45.67 -51.73 47.57
C ASN A 543 -44.79 -52.28 46.43
N ALA A 544 -43.46 -52.11 46.51
CA ALA A 544 -42.57 -52.39 45.40
C ALA A 544 -41.23 -53.01 45.83
N LYS A 545 -40.56 -53.73 44.93
CA LYS A 545 -39.35 -54.51 45.23
C LYS A 545 -38.17 -53.60 45.56
N GLU A 546 -37.25 -54.03 46.42
CA GLU A 546 -35.97 -53.34 46.70
C GLU A 546 -36.08 -51.89 47.19
N SER A 547 -37.27 -51.46 47.65
CA SER A 547 -37.56 -50.06 47.99
C SER A 547 -37.40 -49.75 49.48
N VAL A 548 -37.25 -48.46 49.80
CA VAL A 548 -37.00 -47.95 51.16
C VAL A 548 -38.00 -46.85 51.53
N ALA A 549 -38.80 -47.04 52.57
CA ALA A 549 -39.72 -46.02 53.10
C ALA A 549 -39.41 -45.71 54.58
N ILE A 550 -39.03 -44.47 54.90
CA ILE A 550 -38.66 -44.05 56.27
C ILE A 550 -39.41 -42.77 56.65
N GLY A 551 -40.41 -42.84 57.53
CA GLY A 551 -41.17 -41.63 57.89
C GLY A 551 -42.39 -41.86 58.77
N ASN A 552 -43.18 -40.82 58.95
CA ASN A 552 -44.43 -40.87 59.71
C ASN A 552 -45.61 -40.32 58.88
N THR A 553 -46.80 -40.91 59.06
CA THR A 553 -48.04 -40.43 58.43
C THR A 553 -48.02 -40.56 56.90
N SER A 554 -48.39 -41.73 56.39
CA SER A 554 -48.60 -42.02 54.97
C SER A 554 -47.38 -41.80 54.05
N THR A 555 -46.18 -42.11 54.53
CA THR A 555 -44.96 -42.16 53.69
C THR A 555 -45.01 -43.42 52.83
N LEU A 556 -44.84 -43.30 51.51
CA LEU A 556 -45.08 -44.40 50.57
C LEU A 556 -44.00 -44.50 49.48
N ALA A 557 -43.33 -45.65 49.41
CA ALA A 557 -42.47 -46.05 48.31
C ALA A 557 -43.20 -47.10 47.43
N ASN A 558 -43.71 -46.66 46.28
CA ASN A 558 -44.58 -47.45 45.40
C ASN A 558 -43.89 -47.97 44.14
N GLY A 559 -42.67 -47.53 43.82
CA GLY A 559 -41.92 -48.03 42.67
C GLY A 559 -40.70 -48.87 43.06
N ASP A 560 -40.28 -49.75 42.16
CA ASP A 560 -39.16 -50.67 42.42
C ASP A 560 -37.87 -49.87 42.68
N ALA A 561 -37.05 -50.29 43.65
CA ALA A 561 -35.81 -49.63 44.07
C ALA A 561 -35.95 -48.13 44.46
N SER A 562 -37.16 -47.67 44.79
CA SER A 562 -37.42 -46.27 45.17
C SER A 562 -37.19 -45.98 46.66
N ILE A 563 -36.90 -44.72 47.00
CA ILE A 563 -36.61 -44.24 48.36
C ILE A 563 -37.59 -43.10 48.71
N ALA A 564 -38.41 -43.28 49.75
CA ALA A 564 -39.29 -42.24 50.30
C ALA A 564 -38.92 -41.95 51.77
N ILE A 565 -38.44 -40.74 52.09
CA ILE A 565 -38.00 -40.38 53.45
C ILE A 565 -38.65 -39.07 53.93
N GLY A 566 -39.41 -39.10 55.03
CA GLY A 566 -40.07 -37.93 55.62
C GLY A 566 -41.59 -38.02 55.65
N LYS A 567 -42.24 -37.06 56.32
CA LYS A 567 -43.71 -37.03 56.53
C LYS A 567 -44.45 -36.92 55.20
N THR A 568 -45.38 -37.83 54.92
CA THR A 568 -46.17 -37.89 53.67
C THR A 568 -45.33 -37.84 52.38
N ALA A 569 -44.08 -38.32 52.40
CA ALA A 569 -43.25 -38.41 51.20
C ALA A 569 -43.70 -39.56 50.29
N LEU A 570 -43.71 -39.34 48.97
CA LEU A 570 -44.33 -40.23 47.98
C LEU A 570 -43.38 -40.45 46.80
N ALA A 571 -42.78 -41.63 46.68
CA ALA A 571 -41.97 -42.06 45.54
C ALA A 571 -42.76 -43.11 44.74
N ARG A 572 -43.35 -42.75 43.59
CA ARG A 572 -44.37 -43.58 42.92
C ARG A 572 -43.90 -44.44 41.75
N SER A 573 -42.71 -44.18 41.20
CA SER A 573 -42.14 -44.93 40.06
C SER A 573 -40.77 -45.52 40.39
N THR A 574 -40.21 -46.28 39.46
CA THR A 574 -38.96 -47.05 39.63
C THR A 574 -37.76 -46.12 39.81
N ASN A 575 -36.86 -46.43 40.76
CA ASN A 575 -35.64 -45.69 41.09
C ASN A 575 -35.86 -44.23 41.57
N ASN A 576 -37.05 -43.89 42.04
CA ASN A 576 -37.37 -42.54 42.51
C ASN A 576 -36.76 -42.24 43.89
N ILE A 577 -36.40 -40.99 44.15
CA ILE A 577 -36.02 -40.49 45.49
C ILE A 577 -36.96 -39.35 45.88
N ALA A 578 -37.75 -39.51 46.93
CA ALA A 578 -38.59 -38.46 47.52
C ALA A 578 -38.19 -38.22 48.98
N MET A 579 -37.58 -37.08 49.31
CA MET A 579 -37.08 -36.79 50.65
C MET A 579 -37.57 -35.43 51.18
N GLY A 580 -38.27 -35.42 52.32
CA GLY A 580 -38.80 -34.23 52.99
C GLY A 580 -40.31 -34.30 53.25
N THR A 581 -40.90 -33.22 53.79
CA THR A 581 -42.34 -33.20 54.09
C THR A 581 -43.16 -32.97 52.83
N ASN A 582 -44.09 -33.88 52.51
CA ASN A 582 -44.95 -33.82 51.33
C ASN A 582 -44.16 -33.69 49.99
N ALA A 583 -42.96 -34.28 49.95
CA ALA A 583 -42.20 -34.44 48.72
C ALA A 583 -42.83 -35.54 47.87
N SER A 584 -43.13 -35.25 46.60
CA SER A 584 -43.77 -36.21 45.68
C SER A 584 -42.96 -36.31 44.41
N SER A 585 -42.60 -37.53 44.01
CA SER A 585 -41.89 -37.84 42.77
C SER A 585 -42.58 -39.02 42.07
N ASN A 586 -43.04 -38.79 40.83
CA ASN A 586 -43.78 -39.78 40.05
C ASN A 586 -43.10 -40.22 38.73
N GLY A 587 -42.16 -39.47 38.16
CA GLY A 587 -41.42 -39.88 36.96
C GLY A 587 -40.29 -40.87 37.30
N MET A 588 -39.96 -41.79 36.39
CA MET A 588 -38.90 -42.79 36.58
C MET A 588 -37.53 -42.12 36.85
N GLU A 589 -36.73 -42.67 37.76
CA GLU A 589 -35.39 -42.15 38.10
C GLU A 589 -35.36 -40.67 38.54
N SER A 590 -36.48 -40.12 39.02
CA SER A 590 -36.56 -38.72 39.45
C SER A 590 -36.23 -38.51 40.94
N ILE A 591 -35.71 -37.32 41.27
CA ILE A 591 -35.22 -36.95 42.61
C ILE A 591 -35.96 -35.69 43.09
N ALA A 592 -36.78 -35.80 44.14
CA ALA A 592 -37.49 -34.70 44.78
C ALA A 592 -37.04 -34.53 46.24
N ILE A 593 -36.29 -33.46 46.55
CA ILE A 593 -35.75 -33.21 47.90
C ILE A 593 -36.20 -31.84 48.43
N GLY A 594 -36.98 -31.81 49.50
CA GLY A 594 -37.44 -30.59 50.16
C GLY A 594 -38.88 -30.64 50.67
N THR A 595 -39.47 -29.48 50.97
CA THR A 595 -40.84 -29.39 51.51
C THR A 595 -41.83 -29.02 50.40
N ASN A 596 -42.94 -29.76 50.30
CA ASN A 596 -44.01 -29.55 49.31
C ASN A 596 -43.53 -29.58 47.85
N ILE A 597 -42.40 -30.23 47.57
CA ILE A 597 -41.91 -30.38 46.20
C ILE A 597 -42.77 -31.35 45.40
N GLN A 598 -43.06 -31.01 44.15
CA GLN A 598 -43.91 -31.82 43.28
C GLN A 598 -43.21 -32.07 41.94
N ILE A 599 -42.75 -33.29 41.71
CA ILE A 599 -42.36 -33.77 40.38
C ILE A 599 -43.53 -34.58 39.85
N ASP A 600 -44.24 -33.97 38.90
CA ASP A 600 -45.44 -34.43 38.18
C ASP A 600 -46.44 -35.17 39.04
N LYS A 601 -47.52 -34.52 39.48
CA LYS A 601 -48.48 -35.11 40.42
C LYS A 601 -49.45 -36.13 39.79
N THR A 602 -49.53 -36.21 38.46
CA THR A 602 -50.70 -36.80 37.77
C THR A 602 -50.39 -37.81 36.68
N THR A 603 -49.27 -37.70 35.97
CA THR A 603 -49.06 -38.44 34.70
C THR A 603 -47.82 -39.32 34.65
N GLY A 604 -46.81 -39.07 35.50
CA GLY A 604 -45.58 -39.89 35.55
C GLY A 604 -44.66 -39.67 34.34
N THR A 605 -44.77 -38.53 33.68
CA THR A 605 -44.07 -38.16 32.43
C THR A 605 -42.98 -37.12 32.71
N SER A 606 -42.18 -37.30 33.76
CA SER A 606 -41.09 -36.38 34.11
C SER A 606 -39.90 -37.20 34.60
N ASP A 607 -39.42 -38.04 33.70
CA ASP A 607 -38.37 -39.02 33.95
C ASP A 607 -37.03 -38.30 34.07
N TYR A 608 -36.13 -38.83 34.91
CA TYR A 608 -34.80 -38.25 35.19
C TYR A 608 -34.83 -36.81 35.76
N ALA A 609 -35.99 -36.33 36.21
CA ALA A 609 -36.15 -34.97 36.73
C ALA A 609 -35.54 -34.79 38.13
N VAL A 610 -34.95 -33.64 38.39
CA VAL A 610 -34.37 -33.25 39.68
C VAL A 610 -35.06 -32.00 40.20
N GLY A 611 -35.74 -32.14 41.33
CA GLY A 611 -36.32 -31.05 42.08
C GLY A 611 -35.66 -30.93 43.45
N ILE A 612 -35.19 -29.73 43.81
CA ILE A 612 -34.61 -29.46 45.14
C ILE A 612 -35.10 -28.10 45.66
N GLY A 613 -35.68 -28.06 46.86
CA GLY A 613 -36.13 -26.82 47.50
C GLY A 613 -37.54 -26.87 48.07
N SER A 614 -38.07 -25.72 48.50
CA SER A 614 -39.43 -25.62 49.05
C SER A 614 -40.41 -25.16 47.97
N TYR A 615 -41.51 -25.90 47.76
CA TYR A 615 -42.54 -25.60 46.75
C TYR A 615 -42.03 -25.53 45.30
N SER A 616 -40.88 -26.13 44.98
CA SER A 616 -40.47 -26.27 43.57
C SER A 616 -41.35 -27.29 42.85
N GLU A 617 -41.42 -27.15 41.54
CA GLU A 617 -42.33 -27.92 40.70
C GLU A 617 -41.71 -28.28 39.35
N VAL A 618 -41.81 -29.54 38.97
CA VAL A 618 -41.51 -30.03 37.63
C VAL A 618 -42.79 -30.66 37.08
N GLN A 619 -43.29 -30.15 35.96
CA GLN A 619 -44.56 -30.59 35.37
C GLN A 619 -44.33 -31.02 33.91
N ASN A 620 -44.59 -32.29 33.59
CA ASN A 620 -44.50 -32.83 32.22
C ASN A 620 -43.17 -32.47 31.52
N ALA A 621 -42.06 -32.66 32.23
CA ALA A 621 -40.73 -32.25 31.75
C ALA A 621 -39.68 -33.31 32.11
N ASP A 622 -39.17 -34.00 31.10
CA ASP A 622 -38.11 -35.01 31.24
C ASP A 622 -36.73 -34.34 31.37
N GLN A 623 -35.82 -34.96 32.13
CA GLN A 623 -34.45 -34.45 32.39
C GLN A 623 -34.40 -33.01 32.94
N ALA A 624 -35.49 -32.56 33.55
CA ALA A 624 -35.65 -31.19 34.04
C ALA A 624 -34.98 -30.98 35.40
N ILE A 625 -34.46 -29.77 35.65
CA ILE A 625 -33.82 -29.39 36.91
C ILE A 625 -34.50 -28.16 37.51
N ALA A 626 -35.17 -28.29 38.66
CA ALA A 626 -35.81 -27.20 39.39
C ALA A 626 -35.20 -27.05 40.80
N ILE A 627 -34.33 -26.06 41.01
CA ILE A 627 -33.61 -25.85 42.28
C ILE A 627 -33.91 -24.46 42.86
N GLY A 628 -34.56 -24.40 44.01
CA GLY A 628 -34.89 -23.15 44.71
C GLY A 628 -36.34 -23.06 45.15
N ARG A 629 -36.67 -22.03 45.93
CA ARG A 629 -38.04 -21.85 46.43
C ARG A 629 -38.98 -21.48 45.28
N LYS A 630 -40.04 -22.25 45.03
CA LYS A 630 -40.99 -22.04 43.93
C LYS A 630 -40.33 -21.96 42.54
N ALA A 631 -39.19 -22.62 42.33
CA ALA A 631 -38.64 -22.80 40.99
C ALA A 631 -39.55 -23.73 40.18
N ILE A 632 -39.85 -23.40 38.92
CA ILE A 632 -40.80 -24.14 38.09
C ILE A 632 -40.16 -24.51 36.74
N VAL A 633 -40.24 -25.79 36.37
CA VAL A 633 -39.90 -26.28 35.02
C VAL A 633 -41.11 -26.97 34.39
N GLN A 634 -41.41 -26.65 33.13
CA GLN A 634 -42.58 -27.16 32.38
C GLN A 634 -42.23 -27.69 30.98
N GLY A 635 -40.95 -27.79 30.63
CA GLY A 635 -40.52 -28.35 29.36
C GLY A 635 -39.24 -29.16 29.50
N ASP A 636 -39.09 -30.16 28.63
CA ASP A 636 -38.00 -31.13 28.67
C ASP A 636 -36.63 -30.45 28.61
N ASN A 637 -35.65 -31.03 29.30
CA ASN A 637 -34.29 -30.48 29.47
C ASN A 637 -34.27 -29.05 30.07
N GLY A 638 -35.38 -28.58 30.63
CA GLY A 638 -35.49 -27.25 31.20
C GLY A 638 -34.75 -27.15 32.54
N THR A 639 -34.09 -26.02 32.78
CA THR A 639 -33.36 -25.75 34.03
C THR A 639 -33.85 -24.46 34.67
N ALA A 640 -34.38 -24.51 35.88
CA ALA A 640 -34.78 -23.35 36.67
C ALA A 640 -34.05 -23.37 38.02
N ILE A 641 -33.17 -22.39 38.27
CA ILE A 641 -32.37 -22.29 39.49
C ILE A 641 -32.52 -20.89 40.10
N GLY A 642 -33.11 -20.77 41.29
CA GLY A 642 -33.38 -19.50 41.96
C GLY A 642 -34.76 -19.43 42.63
N HIS A 643 -35.01 -18.35 43.38
CA HIS A 643 -36.36 -18.10 43.93
C HIS A 643 -37.30 -17.65 42.81
N GLU A 644 -38.40 -18.37 42.60
CA GLU A 644 -39.41 -18.07 41.56
C GLU A 644 -38.85 -17.99 40.12
N SER A 645 -37.75 -18.70 39.85
CA SER A 645 -37.27 -18.90 38.48
C SER A 645 -38.22 -19.83 37.70
N ARG A 646 -38.37 -19.58 36.39
CA ARG A 646 -39.28 -20.37 35.54
C ARG A 646 -38.70 -20.66 34.17
N ALA A 647 -38.57 -21.95 33.84
CA ALA A 647 -38.25 -22.47 32.52
C ALA A 647 -39.49 -23.19 31.94
N ALA A 648 -40.22 -22.53 31.01
CA ALA A 648 -41.57 -22.97 30.63
C ALA A 648 -41.65 -23.86 29.38
N LYS A 649 -40.54 -24.06 28.67
CA LYS A 649 -40.47 -24.76 27.38
C LYS A 649 -39.19 -25.58 27.25
N GLU A 650 -39.11 -26.41 26.23
CA GLU A 650 -37.98 -27.30 25.95
C GLU A 650 -36.64 -26.54 25.91
N ASN A 651 -35.60 -27.09 26.53
CA ASN A 651 -34.24 -26.54 26.61
C ASN A 651 -34.14 -25.12 27.21
N ALA A 652 -35.19 -24.63 27.88
CA ALA A 652 -35.19 -23.30 28.49
C ALA A 652 -34.38 -23.28 29.79
N SER A 653 -33.54 -22.25 29.98
CA SER A 653 -32.71 -22.08 31.18
C SER A 653 -33.03 -20.76 31.88
N ALA A 654 -33.49 -20.81 33.13
CA ALA A 654 -33.79 -19.67 33.98
C ALA A 654 -32.94 -19.72 35.27
N LEU A 655 -31.84 -18.96 35.30
CA LEU A 655 -30.89 -18.93 36.43
C LEU A 655 -30.89 -17.54 37.08
N GLY A 656 -31.40 -17.42 38.30
CA GLY A 656 -31.52 -16.16 39.05
C GLY A 656 -32.89 -15.99 39.70
N ASN A 657 -33.01 -15.05 40.65
CA ASN A 657 -34.28 -14.80 41.31
C ASN A 657 -35.26 -14.15 40.32
N PHE A 658 -36.47 -14.71 40.21
CA PHE A 658 -37.51 -14.28 39.26
C PHE A 658 -37.10 -14.32 37.78
N ALA A 659 -36.03 -15.06 37.41
CA ALA A 659 -35.63 -15.25 36.02
C ALA A 659 -36.71 -16.04 35.26
N LYS A 660 -37.03 -15.62 34.03
CA LYS A 660 -38.11 -16.21 33.21
C LYS A 660 -37.62 -16.54 31.81
N ALA A 661 -37.44 -17.83 31.54
CA ALA A 661 -37.21 -18.36 30.20
C ALA A 661 -38.50 -19.06 29.74
N THR A 662 -39.26 -18.43 28.84
CA THR A 662 -40.66 -18.84 28.53
C THR A 662 -40.87 -19.38 27.11
N ALA A 663 -39.80 -19.47 26.32
CA ALA A 663 -39.80 -20.00 24.96
C ALA A 663 -38.75 -21.10 24.80
N VAL A 664 -38.82 -21.84 23.69
CA VAL A 664 -37.90 -22.96 23.38
C VAL A 664 -36.47 -22.45 23.30
N SER A 665 -35.54 -23.15 23.96
CA SER A 665 -34.10 -22.81 24.01
C SER A 665 -33.79 -21.39 24.51
N ALA A 666 -34.71 -20.77 25.26
CA ALA A 666 -34.52 -19.43 25.80
C ALA A 666 -33.63 -19.46 27.06
N ASN A 667 -32.69 -18.52 27.18
CA ASN A 667 -31.78 -18.40 28.32
C ASN A 667 -32.00 -17.09 29.07
N ALA A 668 -32.53 -17.15 30.29
CA ALA A 668 -32.69 -16.02 31.20
C ALA A 668 -31.75 -16.18 32.39
N ILE A 669 -30.62 -15.45 32.40
CA ILE A 669 -29.58 -15.55 33.42
C ILE A 669 -29.42 -14.19 34.11
N GLY A 670 -29.79 -14.09 35.39
CA GLY A 670 -29.78 -12.87 36.17
C GLY A 670 -31.10 -12.62 36.89
N ASN A 671 -31.10 -11.75 37.91
CA ASN A 671 -32.33 -11.41 38.63
C ASN A 671 -33.30 -10.68 37.70
N TYR A 672 -34.57 -11.08 37.68
CA TYR A 672 -35.61 -10.54 36.80
C TYR A 672 -35.31 -10.62 35.29
N ALA A 673 -34.29 -11.36 34.87
CA ALA A 673 -34.00 -11.57 33.45
C ALA A 673 -35.19 -12.27 32.76
N THR A 674 -35.59 -11.79 31.59
CA THR A 674 -36.74 -12.31 30.85
C THR A 674 -36.36 -12.64 29.41
N ALA A 675 -36.31 -13.92 29.08
CA ALA A 675 -36.17 -14.44 27.73
C ALA A 675 -37.50 -15.09 27.30
N SER A 676 -38.20 -14.48 26.35
CA SER A 676 -39.54 -14.92 25.90
C SER A 676 -39.67 -15.16 24.40
N GLY A 677 -38.60 -14.94 23.64
CA GLY A 677 -38.48 -15.41 22.26
C GLY A 677 -37.75 -16.75 22.14
N THR A 678 -38.02 -17.49 21.07
CA THR A 678 -37.30 -18.74 20.75
C THR A 678 -35.80 -18.47 20.59
N SER A 679 -34.96 -19.27 21.24
CA SER A 679 -33.50 -19.10 21.25
C SER A 679 -33.01 -17.73 21.73
N ALA A 680 -33.83 -16.99 22.50
CA ALA A 680 -33.49 -15.67 23.01
C ALA A 680 -32.59 -15.75 24.24
N ASN A 681 -31.61 -14.85 24.35
CA ASN A 681 -30.65 -14.79 25.45
C ASN A 681 -30.83 -13.46 26.22
N ALA A 682 -31.31 -13.53 27.45
CA ALA A 682 -31.39 -12.40 28.38
C ALA A 682 -30.41 -12.65 29.54
N ILE A 683 -29.24 -12.00 29.52
CA ILE A 683 -28.16 -12.20 30.49
C ILE A 683 -27.87 -10.88 31.21
N GLY A 684 -28.27 -10.76 32.48
CA GLY A 684 -28.09 -9.56 33.30
C GLY A 684 -29.32 -9.24 34.14
N ASP A 685 -29.14 -8.41 35.18
CA ASP A 685 -30.22 -7.93 36.03
C ASP A 685 -31.25 -7.14 35.20
N ASN A 686 -32.51 -7.59 35.20
CA ASN A 686 -33.61 -7.01 34.42
C ASN A 686 -33.36 -6.98 32.89
N ALA A 687 -32.48 -7.84 32.35
CA ALA A 687 -32.29 -7.97 30.91
C ALA A 687 -33.54 -8.57 30.24
N LYS A 688 -33.90 -8.10 29.04
CA LYS A 688 -35.14 -8.45 28.36
C LYS A 688 -34.91 -8.79 26.88
N ALA A 689 -35.07 -10.06 26.53
CA ALA A 689 -35.01 -10.58 25.16
C ALA A 689 -36.38 -11.19 24.78
N THR A 690 -37.21 -10.48 24.02
CA THR A 690 -38.64 -10.87 23.82
C THR A 690 -39.02 -11.43 22.48
N ALA A 691 -38.11 -11.47 21.52
CA ALA A 691 -38.35 -11.96 20.17
C ALA A 691 -37.34 -13.06 19.79
N GLY A 692 -37.59 -13.78 18.70
CA GLY A 692 -36.76 -14.90 18.27
C GLY A 692 -35.31 -14.47 18.01
N ASN A 693 -34.34 -15.28 18.46
CA ASN A 693 -32.90 -15.02 18.34
C ASN A 693 -32.41 -13.68 18.94
N ALA A 694 -33.22 -13.02 19.79
CA ALA A 694 -32.85 -11.75 20.40
C ALA A 694 -31.82 -11.95 21.52
N ASN A 695 -30.80 -11.09 21.57
CA ASN A 695 -29.72 -11.13 22.56
C ASN A 695 -29.71 -9.85 23.39
N ALA A 696 -30.16 -9.90 24.64
CA ALA A 696 -30.06 -8.82 25.61
C ALA A 696 -29.03 -9.17 26.70
N MET A 697 -27.84 -8.58 26.64
CA MET A 697 -26.74 -8.85 27.57
C MET A 697 -26.31 -7.57 28.30
N GLY A 698 -26.45 -7.51 29.61
CA GLY A 698 -26.19 -6.34 30.44
C GLY A 698 -27.38 -5.98 31.32
N LYS A 699 -27.15 -5.18 32.37
CA LYS A 699 -28.23 -4.71 33.25
C LYS A 699 -29.24 -3.88 32.44
N SER A 700 -30.53 -4.23 32.54
CA SER A 700 -31.62 -3.56 31.83
C SER A 700 -31.43 -3.43 30.31
N ALA A 701 -30.65 -4.32 29.69
CA ALA A 701 -30.55 -4.40 28.24
C ALA A 701 -31.88 -4.89 27.64
N GLU A 702 -32.33 -4.30 26.53
CA GLU A 702 -33.60 -4.60 25.87
C GLU A 702 -33.40 -4.95 24.39
N ALA A 703 -33.56 -6.22 24.04
CA ALA A 703 -33.60 -6.73 22.67
C ALA A 703 -35.02 -7.23 22.36
N THR A 704 -35.84 -6.40 21.72
CA THR A 704 -37.30 -6.61 21.68
C THR A 704 -37.86 -7.10 20.34
N SER A 705 -37.02 -7.22 19.33
CA SER A 705 -37.38 -7.60 17.96
C SER A 705 -36.50 -8.75 17.43
N THR A 706 -36.86 -9.34 16.28
CA THR A 706 -36.24 -10.57 15.78
C THR A 706 -34.77 -10.36 15.46
N SER A 707 -33.90 -11.27 15.90
CA SER A 707 -32.44 -11.21 15.71
C SER A 707 -31.79 -9.89 16.20
N SER A 708 -32.46 -9.17 17.11
CA SER A 708 -31.94 -7.91 17.66
C SER A 708 -30.88 -8.17 18.75
N ASN A 709 -29.86 -7.31 18.83
CA ASN A 709 -28.73 -7.46 19.75
C ASN A 709 -28.62 -6.20 20.61
N ALA A 710 -28.89 -6.29 21.90
CA ALA A 710 -28.68 -5.22 22.89
C ALA A 710 -27.62 -5.66 23.90
N ILE A 711 -26.38 -5.19 23.75
CA ILE A 711 -25.24 -5.59 24.59
C ILE A 711 -24.67 -4.37 25.31
N GLY A 712 -24.87 -4.27 26.62
CA GLY A 712 -24.44 -3.16 27.47
C GLY A 712 -25.51 -2.73 28.46
N ASP A 713 -25.11 -2.04 29.52
CA ASP A 713 -26.05 -1.49 30.51
C ASP A 713 -27.01 -0.49 29.85
N ASN A 714 -28.32 -0.74 29.99
CA ASN A 714 -29.39 0.03 29.37
C ASN A 714 -29.27 0.17 27.82
N ALA A 715 -28.63 -0.80 27.15
CA ALA A 715 -28.62 -0.87 25.68
C ALA A 715 -30.02 -1.27 25.16
N LYS A 716 -30.46 -0.68 24.04
CA LYS A 716 -31.80 -0.93 23.49
C LYS A 716 -31.78 -1.17 21.98
N ALA A 717 -32.10 -2.39 21.56
CA ALA A 717 -32.34 -2.79 20.19
C ALA A 717 -33.84 -3.10 20.00
N ALA A 718 -34.56 -2.21 19.30
CA ALA A 718 -36.02 -2.20 19.29
C ALA A 718 -36.68 -2.61 17.96
N ALA A 719 -35.89 -2.93 16.93
CA ALA A 719 -36.37 -3.34 15.61
C ALA A 719 -35.60 -4.56 15.08
N ASP A 720 -36.11 -5.19 14.02
CA ASP A 720 -35.54 -6.42 13.47
C ASP A 720 -34.09 -6.20 12.99
N ASN A 721 -33.22 -7.15 13.29
CA ASN A 721 -31.76 -7.11 13.02
C ASN A 721 -31.03 -5.88 13.62
N ALA A 722 -31.67 -5.09 14.49
CA ALA A 722 -31.03 -3.93 15.09
C ALA A 722 -29.93 -4.35 16.09
N SER A 723 -28.81 -3.65 16.10
CA SER A 723 -27.67 -3.92 16.98
C SER A 723 -27.32 -2.68 17.81
N ALA A 724 -27.54 -2.72 19.11
CA ALA A 724 -27.18 -1.70 20.08
C ALA A 724 -26.09 -2.25 21.03
N ILE A 725 -24.84 -1.84 20.83
CA ILE A 725 -23.69 -2.33 21.59
C ILE A 725 -23.02 -1.16 22.33
N GLY A 726 -23.08 -1.16 23.66
CA GLY A 726 -22.53 -0.12 24.53
C GLY A 726 -23.56 0.43 25.52
N THR A 727 -23.08 1.00 26.63
CA THR A 727 -23.96 1.59 27.65
C THR A 727 -24.83 2.71 27.07
N ASN A 728 -26.14 2.64 27.27
CA ASN A 728 -27.15 3.56 26.69
C ASN A 728 -27.15 3.62 25.15
N ALA A 729 -26.58 2.65 24.44
CA ALA A 729 -26.69 2.58 22.98
C ALA A 729 -28.15 2.28 22.57
N ARG A 730 -28.63 2.90 21.50
CA ARG A 730 -30.02 2.77 21.06
C ARG A 730 -30.13 2.61 19.55
N ALA A 731 -30.53 1.43 19.10
CA ALA A 731 -30.84 1.10 17.71
C ALA A 731 -32.35 0.81 17.60
N THR A 732 -33.12 1.71 16.98
CA THR A 732 -34.60 1.57 16.89
C THR A 732 -35.14 1.36 15.48
N GLY A 733 -34.31 1.49 14.45
CA GLY A 733 -34.68 1.20 13.07
C GLY A 733 -34.33 -0.23 12.66
N VAL A 734 -34.98 -0.74 11.61
CA VAL A 734 -34.68 -2.06 11.03
C VAL A 734 -33.24 -2.05 10.49
N ASN A 735 -32.47 -3.11 10.77
CA ASN A 735 -31.03 -3.21 10.45
C ASN A 735 -30.15 -2.08 11.03
N ALA A 736 -30.65 -1.28 11.99
CA ALA A 736 -29.91 -0.15 12.52
C ALA A 736 -28.76 -0.60 13.43
N ASN A 737 -27.60 0.04 13.33
CA ASN A 737 -26.40 -0.27 14.11
C ASN A 737 -26.02 0.91 15.01
N ALA A 738 -26.16 0.78 16.33
CA ALA A 738 -25.71 1.76 17.32
C ALA A 738 -24.59 1.16 18.19
N MET A 739 -23.33 1.44 17.86
CA MET A 739 -22.17 0.89 18.55
C MET A 739 -21.36 2.00 19.25
N GLY A 740 -21.24 1.93 20.57
CA GLY A 740 -20.55 2.91 21.42
C GLY A 740 -21.45 3.48 22.52
N LYS A 741 -20.84 4.03 23.59
CA LYS A 741 -21.60 4.61 24.71
C LYS A 741 -22.49 5.76 24.22
N GLY A 742 -23.80 5.63 24.40
CA GLY A 742 -24.78 6.64 23.98
C GLY A 742 -24.94 6.82 22.46
N ALA A 743 -24.44 5.89 21.64
CA ALA A 743 -24.67 5.89 20.20
C ALA A 743 -26.17 5.70 19.88
N LYS A 744 -26.67 6.37 18.85
CA LYS A 744 -28.10 6.39 18.49
C LYS A 744 -28.31 6.22 16.99
N ALA A 745 -28.99 5.16 16.59
CA ALA A 745 -29.41 4.91 15.21
C ALA A 745 -30.92 4.69 15.18
N PHE A 746 -31.67 5.63 14.57
CA PHE A 746 -33.11 5.71 14.79
C PHE A 746 -33.98 5.06 13.71
N GLU A 747 -33.53 5.10 12.46
CA GLU A 747 -34.30 4.72 11.28
C GLU A 747 -33.67 3.53 10.55
N GLN A 748 -34.35 3.03 9.51
CA GLN A 748 -33.89 1.87 8.74
C GLN A 748 -32.47 2.07 8.17
N ASP A 749 -31.64 1.03 8.28
CA ASP A 749 -30.27 0.97 7.76
C ASP A 749 -29.33 2.08 8.31
N ALA A 750 -29.77 2.81 9.35
CA ALA A 750 -28.97 3.84 10.02
C ALA A 750 -27.85 3.23 10.86
N SER A 751 -26.63 3.75 10.73
CA SER A 751 -25.44 3.25 11.44
C SER A 751 -24.74 4.37 12.20
N ALA A 752 -24.80 4.34 13.52
CA ALA A 752 -24.09 5.22 14.44
C ALA A 752 -23.00 4.45 15.20
N ILE A 753 -21.73 4.69 14.88
CA ILE A 753 -20.57 3.99 15.45
C ILE A 753 -19.62 5.01 16.07
N GLY A 754 -19.49 4.99 17.39
CA GLY A 754 -18.67 5.92 18.18
C GLY A 754 -19.40 6.43 19.42
N THR A 755 -18.64 6.94 20.40
CA THR A 755 -19.26 7.48 21.63
C THR A 755 -20.12 8.70 21.30
N GLY A 756 -21.42 8.61 21.59
CA GLY A 756 -22.39 9.67 21.31
C GLY A 756 -22.66 9.95 19.83
N ALA A 757 -22.28 9.06 18.91
CA ALA A 757 -22.59 9.18 17.49
C ALA A 757 -24.12 9.10 17.24
N GLN A 758 -24.65 9.81 16.26
CA GLN A 758 -26.09 9.94 16.01
C GLN A 758 -26.42 9.87 14.51
N ALA A 759 -27.18 8.86 14.13
CA ALA A 759 -27.68 8.60 12.78
C ALA A 759 -29.22 8.69 12.82
N PHE A 760 -29.79 9.80 12.35
CA PHE A 760 -31.20 10.15 12.59
C PHE A 760 -32.17 9.76 11.49
N ARG A 761 -31.70 9.49 10.27
CA ARG A 761 -32.55 9.20 9.11
C ARG A 761 -32.17 7.89 8.44
N GLN A 762 -32.99 7.44 7.49
CA GLN A 762 -32.74 6.22 6.74
C GLN A 762 -31.40 6.30 5.98
N ASP A 763 -30.70 5.17 5.87
CA ASP A 763 -29.45 5.02 5.10
C ASP A 763 -28.34 6.01 5.54
N THR A 764 -28.35 6.42 6.82
CA THR A 764 -27.36 7.35 7.37
C THR A 764 -26.18 6.63 8.01
N LEU A 765 -24.99 7.20 7.87
CA LEU A 765 -23.77 6.73 8.52
C LEU A 765 -23.17 7.84 9.39
N ALA A 766 -23.11 7.65 10.70
CA ALA A 766 -22.39 8.51 11.64
C ALA A 766 -21.24 7.70 12.29
N LEU A 767 -20.02 7.88 11.82
CA LEU A 767 -18.83 7.17 12.30
C LEU A 767 -17.85 8.14 12.97
N GLY A 768 -17.69 8.04 14.29
CA GLY A 768 -16.79 8.87 15.09
C GLY A 768 -17.43 9.40 16.36
N THR A 769 -16.62 9.84 17.33
CA THR A 769 -17.13 10.43 18.58
C THR A 769 -17.96 11.66 18.28
N SER A 770 -19.23 11.63 18.70
CA SER A 770 -20.21 12.71 18.49
C SER A 770 -20.43 13.10 17.02
N ALA A 771 -20.16 12.20 16.06
CA ALA A 771 -20.55 12.40 14.67
C ALA A 771 -22.09 12.43 14.55
N VAL A 772 -22.62 13.27 13.67
CA VAL A 772 -24.06 13.45 13.47
C VAL A 772 -24.38 13.38 11.98
N ALA A 773 -25.18 12.39 11.58
CA ALA A 773 -25.78 12.31 10.25
C ALA A 773 -27.30 12.50 10.41
N SER A 774 -27.79 13.68 10.01
CA SER A 774 -29.20 14.08 10.19
C SER A 774 -29.97 14.30 8.90
N GLY A 775 -29.29 14.37 7.75
CA GLY A 775 -29.92 14.29 6.44
C GLY A 775 -30.21 12.85 6.01
N LEU A 776 -31.16 12.63 5.10
CA LEU A 776 -31.42 11.31 4.51
C LEU A 776 -30.23 10.91 3.63
N ASN A 777 -29.81 9.63 3.65
CA ASN A 777 -28.63 9.14 2.92
C ASN A 777 -27.31 9.88 3.26
N ALA A 778 -27.25 10.55 4.41
CA ALA A 778 -26.11 11.39 4.78
C ALA A 778 -25.01 10.55 5.46
N SER A 779 -23.74 10.91 5.20
CA SER A 779 -22.57 10.26 5.79
C SER A 779 -21.70 11.27 6.54
N ALA A 780 -21.61 11.14 7.85
CA ALA A 780 -20.72 11.90 8.73
C ALA A 780 -19.62 10.99 9.28
N ILE A 781 -18.37 11.20 8.86
CA ILE A 781 -17.21 10.39 9.26
C ILE A 781 -16.14 11.30 9.87
N GLY A 782 -15.88 11.14 11.16
CA GLY A 782 -14.92 11.94 11.93
C GLY A 782 -15.50 12.44 13.26
N LYS A 783 -14.62 12.82 14.19
CA LYS A 783 -15.05 13.41 15.47
C LYS A 783 -15.87 14.68 15.20
N SER A 784 -17.10 14.75 15.73
CA SER A 784 -17.99 15.90 15.57
C SER A 784 -18.27 16.30 14.11
N ALA A 785 -18.13 15.38 13.15
CA ALA A 785 -18.59 15.60 11.77
C ALA A 785 -20.12 15.75 11.76
N ASP A 786 -20.65 16.65 10.95
CA ASP A 786 -22.07 17.01 10.88
C ASP A 786 -22.55 17.01 9.42
N ALA A 787 -23.24 15.95 9.01
CA ALA A 787 -23.87 15.83 7.70
C ALA A 787 -25.39 16.03 7.84
N ALA A 788 -25.84 17.27 7.64
CA ALA A 788 -27.22 17.67 7.90
C ALA A 788 -28.12 17.70 6.66
N GLY A 789 -27.56 17.85 5.46
CA GLY A 789 -28.32 17.86 4.22
C GLY A 789 -28.65 16.48 3.66
N LEU A 790 -29.69 16.39 2.82
CA LEU A 790 -29.99 15.19 2.02
C LEU A 790 -28.77 14.81 1.16
N ASN A 791 -28.38 13.54 1.12
CA ASN A 791 -27.20 13.03 0.41
C ASN A 791 -25.88 13.76 0.77
N ALA A 792 -25.79 14.38 1.95
CA ALA A 792 -24.62 15.16 2.34
C ALA A 792 -23.51 14.27 2.90
N ASN A 793 -22.25 14.60 2.58
CA ASN A 793 -21.06 13.89 3.05
C ASN A 793 -20.15 14.84 3.83
N ALA A 794 -19.96 14.58 5.12
CA ALA A 794 -19.05 15.32 6.00
C ALA A 794 -17.92 14.41 6.49
N PHE A 795 -16.74 14.49 5.88
CA PHE A 795 -15.59 13.65 6.19
C PHE A 795 -14.45 14.48 6.80
N GLY A 796 -14.21 14.33 8.09
CA GLY A 796 -13.17 15.05 8.83
C GLY A 796 -13.61 15.48 10.23
N ASN A 797 -12.65 15.87 11.07
CA ASN A 797 -12.96 16.38 12.41
C ASN A 797 -13.68 17.74 12.29
N GLY A 798 -14.92 17.83 12.77
CA GLY A 798 -15.73 19.04 12.67
C GLY A 798 -16.11 19.43 11.23
N ALA A 799 -15.99 18.51 10.26
CA ALA A 799 -16.48 18.76 8.91
C ALA A 799 -18.00 18.94 8.94
N LYS A 800 -18.53 19.91 8.17
CA LYS A 800 -19.95 20.25 8.16
C LYS A 800 -20.49 20.32 6.74
N ALA A 801 -21.36 19.38 6.39
CA ALA A 801 -22.08 19.34 5.13
C ALA A 801 -23.55 19.67 5.40
N GLY A 802 -23.86 20.97 5.41
CA GLY A 802 -25.11 21.52 5.90
C GLY A 802 -26.26 21.60 4.89
N ALA A 803 -25.99 21.35 3.60
CA ALA A 803 -26.96 21.53 2.52
C ALA A 803 -27.13 20.24 1.67
N GLU A 804 -28.15 20.20 0.82
CA GLU A 804 -28.42 19.06 -0.05
C GLU A 804 -27.25 18.77 -1.00
N SER A 805 -26.90 17.49 -1.14
CA SER A 805 -25.81 16.97 -1.98
C SER A 805 -24.47 17.69 -1.75
N SER A 806 -24.27 18.22 -0.54
CA SER A 806 -23.04 18.91 -0.16
C SER A 806 -21.95 17.94 0.28
N ASN A 807 -20.70 18.26 -0.06
CA ASN A 807 -19.54 17.43 0.26
C ASN A 807 -18.48 18.27 0.98
N ALA A 808 -18.31 18.05 2.27
CA ALA A 808 -17.31 18.72 3.11
C ALA A 808 -16.23 17.70 3.53
N ILE A 809 -15.07 17.76 2.90
CA ILE A 809 -13.96 16.80 3.11
C ILE A 809 -12.74 17.56 3.63
N GLY A 810 -12.38 17.33 4.90
CA GLY A 810 -11.28 17.99 5.60
C GLY A 810 -11.70 18.47 6.99
N THR A 811 -10.73 18.67 7.88
CA THR A 811 -10.99 19.19 9.23
C THR A 811 -11.59 20.59 9.16
N GLY A 812 -12.76 20.79 9.77
CA GLY A 812 -13.48 22.07 9.74
C GLY A 812 -13.97 22.51 8.37
N ALA A 813 -13.90 21.65 7.33
CA ALA A 813 -14.49 21.97 6.03
C ALA A 813 -15.99 22.25 6.20
N ASN A 814 -16.52 23.28 5.54
CA ASN A 814 -17.88 23.73 5.73
C ASN A 814 -18.57 24.01 4.40
N VAL A 815 -19.64 23.27 4.11
CA VAL A 815 -20.48 23.52 2.94
C VAL A 815 -21.89 23.84 3.40
N SER A 816 -22.32 25.08 3.17
CA SER A 816 -23.65 25.55 3.52
C SER A 816 -24.56 25.76 2.31
N ALA A 817 -24.11 25.36 1.11
CA ALA A 817 -24.84 25.55 -0.14
C ALA A 817 -25.03 24.23 -0.90
N THR A 818 -26.15 24.13 -1.62
CA THR A 818 -26.55 22.93 -2.37
C THR A 818 -25.51 22.59 -3.45
N ASN A 819 -25.21 21.30 -3.61
CA ASN A 819 -24.21 20.78 -4.55
C ASN A 819 -22.80 21.39 -4.36
N GLY A 820 -22.51 21.97 -3.20
CA GLY A 820 -21.19 22.52 -2.90
C GLY A 820 -20.16 21.43 -2.59
N PHE A 821 -18.91 21.63 -3.00
CA PHE A 821 -17.82 20.69 -2.74
C PHE A 821 -16.62 21.42 -2.12
N ALA A 822 -16.39 21.23 -0.82
CA ALA A 822 -15.22 21.72 -0.12
C ALA A 822 -14.24 20.56 0.13
N LEU A 823 -13.02 20.68 -0.39
CA LEU A 823 -11.94 19.72 -0.15
C LEU A 823 -10.72 20.45 0.41
N GLY A 824 -10.50 20.32 1.72
CA GLY A 824 -9.39 20.93 2.42
C GLY A 824 -9.77 21.36 3.84
N THR A 825 -8.77 21.49 4.71
CA THR A 825 -8.97 22.01 6.07
C THR A 825 -9.55 23.42 6.02
N ASN A 826 -10.67 23.66 6.72
CA ASN A 826 -11.42 24.92 6.72
C ASN A 826 -11.83 25.43 5.31
N ALA A 827 -11.82 24.57 4.29
CA ALA A 827 -12.35 24.92 2.98
C ALA A 827 -13.85 25.21 3.12
N THR A 828 -14.31 26.33 2.56
CA THR A 828 -15.67 26.83 2.79
C THR A 828 -16.39 27.07 1.47
N VAL A 829 -17.56 26.47 1.31
CA VAL A 829 -18.45 26.70 0.16
C VAL A 829 -19.79 27.25 0.63
N THR A 830 -20.10 28.47 0.20
CA THR A 830 -21.34 29.20 0.53
C THR A 830 -22.20 29.48 -0.70
N HIS A 831 -21.76 29.08 -1.90
CA HIS A 831 -22.46 29.31 -3.16
C HIS A 831 -22.82 27.98 -3.84
N THR A 832 -24.02 27.91 -4.42
CA THR A 832 -24.56 26.70 -5.07
C THR A 832 -23.67 26.24 -6.22
N ASN A 833 -23.46 24.93 -6.35
CA ASN A 833 -22.60 24.29 -7.37
C ASN A 833 -21.12 24.75 -7.36
N ALA A 834 -20.67 25.50 -6.35
CA ALA A 834 -19.30 25.98 -6.28
C ALA A 834 -18.37 24.94 -5.64
N ILE A 835 -17.09 25.03 -5.98
CA ILE A 835 -16.05 24.12 -5.48
C ILE A 835 -14.97 24.96 -4.79
N ALA A 836 -14.57 24.57 -3.58
CA ALA A 836 -13.40 25.13 -2.89
C ALA A 836 -12.36 24.02 -2.69
N LEU A 837 -11.20 24.17 -3.32
CA LEU A 837 -10.10 23.19 -3.32
C LEU A 837 -8.89 23.76 -2.58
N GLY A 838 -8.45 23.05 -1.55
CA GLY A 838 -7.30 23.42 -0.73
C GLY A 838 -7.67 24.04 0.62
N SER A 839 -6.70 24.03 1.54
CA SER A 839 -6.87 24.56 2.89
C SER A 839 -7.23 26.05 2.88
N GLY A 840 -8.26 26.45 3.62
CA GLY A 840 -8.73 27.83 3.71
C GLY A 840 -9.27 28.43 2.41
N SER A 841 -9.52 27.61 1.38
CA SER A 841 -10.15 28.08 0.14
C SER A 841 -11.61 28.44 0.39
N ILE A 842 -12.05 29.54 -0.19
CA ILE A 842 -13.42 30.05 -0.02
C ILE A 842 -14.04 30.21 -1.41
N SER A 843 -15.22 29.62 -1.63
CA SER A 843 -15.97 29.82 -2.88
C SER A 843 -16.37 31.29 -3.06
N GLY A 844 -16.27 31.82 -4.28
CA GLY A 844 -16.74 33.17 -4.62
C GLY A 844 -18.02 33.16 -5.46
N ASN A 845 -18.57 34.34 -5.73
CA ASN A 845 -19.64 34.52 -6.71
C ASN A 845 -19.10 34.30 -8.14
N ALA A 846 -19.92 33.69 -9.00
CA ALA A 846 -19.66 33.69 -10.43
C ALA A 846 -19.93 35.09 -11.02
N THR A 847 -18.91 35.76 -11.55
CA THR A 847 -19.00 37.13 -12.08
C THR A 847 -18.96 37.14 -13.61
N PRO A 848 -20.08 37.49 -14.29
CA PRO A 848 -20.10 37.61 -15.75
C PRO A 848 -19.09 38.66 -16.25
N THR A 849 -18.22 38.26 -17.17
CA THR A 849 -17.21 39.16 -17.76
C THR A 849 -17.29 39.09 -19.29
N ALA A 850 -18.05 40.00 -19.89
CA ALA A 850 -18.30 39.99 -21.33
C ALA A 850 -17.12 40.50 -22.17
N SER A 851 -16.35 41.44 -21.64
CA SER A 851 -15.28 42.11 -22.38
C SER A 851 -14.27 42.82 -21.47
N ALA A 852 -13.11 43.17 -22.02
CA ALA A 852 -12.16 44.13 -21.43
C ALA A 852 -11.79 45.25 -22.42
N ILE A 853 -11.40 46.42 -21.91
CA ILE A 853 -10.90 47.54 -22.71
C ILE A 853 -9.40 47.67 -22.48
N VAL A 854 -8.61 47.55 -23.55
CA VAL A 854 -7.15 47.78 -23.54
C VAL A 854 -6.83 48.90 -24.52
N ASN A 855 -6.25 49.99 -24.02
CA ASN A 855 -5.92 51.19 -24.80
C ASN A 855 -7.07 51.72 -25.69
N GLY A 856 -8.29 51.75 -25.15
CA GLY A 856 -9.49 52.22 -25.87
C GLY A 856 -10.15 51.21 -26.82
N LYS A 857 -9.55 50.04 -27.04
CA LYS A 857 -10.14 48.95 -27.84
C LYS A 857 -10.84 47.92 -26.95
N THR A 858 -12.05 47.53 -27.34
CA THR A 858 -12.84 46.49 -26.65
C THR A 858 -12.49 45.10 -27.17
N TYR A 859 -12.23 44.16 -26.27
CA TYR A 859 -11.99 42.75 -26.53
C TYR A 859 -13.12 41.93 -25.88
N ASN A 860 -13.93 41.26 -26.69
CA ASN A 860 -15.03 40.41 -26.21
C ASN A 860 -14.52 39.02 -25.83
N TYR A 861 -15.10 38.41 -24.79
CA TYR A 861 -14.71 37.09 -24.29
C TYR A 861 -15.81 36.04 -24.49
N SER A 862 -15.40 34.78 -24.60
CA SER A 862 -16.29 33.61 -24.52
C SER A 862 -16.57 33.26 -23.04
N GLY A 863 -17.59 32.44 -22.76
CA GLY A 863 -17.91 32.00 -21.39
C GLY A 863 -18.54 33.08 -20.50
N ILE A 864 -19.28 34.03 -21.09
CA ILE A 864 -19.78 35.26 -20.44
C ILE A 864 -20.62 34.98 -19.17
N ASN A 865 -21.35 33.87 -19.11
CA ASN A 865 -22.29 33.56 -18.03
C ASN A 865 -21.86 32.30 -17.25
N PRO A 866 -20.82 32.37 -16.40
CA PRO A 866 -20.45 31.25 -15.54
C PRO A 866 -21.56 30.98 -14.53
N THR A 867 -21.87 29.71 -14.27
CA THR A 867 -22.92 29.28 -13.32
C THR A 867 -22.41 29.13 -11.89
N SER A 868 -21.10 28.85 -11.72
CA SER A 868 -20.43 28.76 -10.43
C SER A 868 -18.92 28.98 -10.61
N THR A 869 -18.16 28.90 -9.51
CA THR A 869 -16.70 29.05 -9.51
C THR A 869 -16.01 27.83 -8.90
N VAL A 870 -14.83 27.50 -9.42
CA VAL A 870 -13.84 26.69 -8.71
C VAL A 870 -12.85 27.65 -8.06
N SER A 871 -12.83 27.69 -6.73
CA SER A 871 -11.86 28.45 -5.95
C SER A 871 -10.72 27.55 -5.50
N VAL A 872 -9.49 27.96 -5.78
CA VAL A 872 -8.27 27.27 -5.33
C VAL A 872 -7.60 27.99 -4.15
N GLY A 873 -8.23 29.01 -3.57
CA GLY A 873 -7.66 29.82 -2.50
C GLY A 873 -8.64 30.81 -1.89
N SER A 874 -8.10 31.83 -1.25
CA SER A 874 -8.86 33.00 -0.78
C SER A 874 -8.05 34.26 -1.06
N LEU A 875 -8.66 35.44 -0.92
CA LEU A 875 -7.98 36.71 -1.17
C LEU A 875 -6.73 36.84 -0.29
N GLY A 876 -5.58 37.12 -0.91
CA GLY A 876 -4.26 37.18 -0.26
C GLY A 876 -3.63 35.81 0.03
N ASN A 877 -4.30 34.71 -0.32
CA ASN A 877 -3.84 33.33 -0.19
C ASN A 877 -4.13 32.53 -1.46
N GLU A 878 -3.80 33.12 -2.61
CA GLU A 878 -3.99 32.52 -3.93
C GLU A 878 -3.03 31.34 -4.16
N ARG A 879 -3.42 30.41 -5.05
CA ARG A 879 -2.59 29.25 -5.43
C ARG A 879 -2.26 29.28 -6.92
N GLN A 880 -1.05 28.83 -7.24
CA GLN A 880 -0.68 28.52 -8.62
C GLN A 880 -1.40 27.25 -9.07
N ILE A 881 -1.88 27.23 -10.31
CA ILE A 881 -2.36 26.04 -10.99
C ILE A 881 -1.27 25.61 -11.96
N ILE A 882 -0.51 24.60 -11.59
CA ILE A 882 0.64 24.09 -12.37
C ILE A 882 0.22 22.94 -13.28
N ASN A 883 1.08 22.59 -14.25
CA ASN A 883 0.83 21.53 -15.24
C ASN A 883 -0.44 21.75 -16.10
N VAL A 884 -0.82 23.01 -16.30
CA VAL A 884 -1.87 23.38 -17.25
C VAL A 884 -1.31 23.25 -18.66
N ALA A 885 -1.80 22.27 -19.43
CA ALA A 885 -1.48 22.13 -20.84
C ALA A 885 -1.90 23.38 -21.63
N ALA A 886 -1.32 23.60 -22.80
CA ALA A 886 -1.67 24.76 -23.63
C ALA A 886 -3.15 24.67 -24.06
N GLY A 887 -3.94 25.67 -23.66
CA GLY A 887 -5.34 25.77 -24.04
C GLY A 887 -5.51 26.12 -25.51
N ARG A 888 -6.62 25.77 -26.14
CA ARG A 888 -6.88 26.19 -27.52
C ARG A 888 -7.01 27.72 -27.57
N VAL A 889 -6.34 28.37 -28.52
CA VAL A 889 -6.43 29.82 -28.73
C VAL A 889 -7.38 30.10 -29.90
N SER A 890 -8.66 30.29 -29.60
CA SER A 890 -9.71 30.64 -30.57
C SER A 890 -10.77 31.56 -29.93
N ALA A 891 -11.58 32.25 -30.74
CA ALA A 891 -12.56 33.22 -30.26
C ALA A 891 -13.65 32.61 -29.35
N SER A 892 -13.91 31.30 -29.47
CA SER A 892 -14.92 30.59 -28.67
C SER A 892 -14.32 29.77 -27.52
N SER A 893 -12.99 29.71 -27.39
CA SER A 893 -12.32 28.87 -26.39
C SER A 893 -12.63 29.30 -24.96
N THR A 894 -12.79 28.32 -24.08
CA THR A 894 -12.92 28.49 -22.63
C THR A 894 -11.87 27.68 -21.87
N ASP A 895 -10.81 27.26 -22.57
CA ASP A 895 -9.70 26.53 -21.97
C ASP A 895 -8.80 27.49 -21.17
N ALA A 896 -8.17 27.00 -20.10
CA ALA A 896 -7.19 27.79 -19.36
C ALA A 896 -5.94 28.05 -20.21
N ILE A 897 -5.41 29.27 -20.15
CA ILE A 897 -4.16 29.66 -20.81
C ILE A 897 -3.00 29.45 -19.85
N ASN A 898 -1.92 28.83 -20.31
CA ASN A 898 -0.72 28.63 -19.50
C ASN A 898 0.36 29.68 -19.77
N GLY A 899 1.42 29.67 -18.94
CA GLY A 899 2.52 30.64 -19.04
C GLY A 899 3.29 30.59 -20.37
N SER A 900 3.39 29.43 -21.01
CA SER A 900 4.11 29.28 -22.29
C SER A 900 3.41 29.97 -23.46
N GLN A 901 2.08 29.94 -23.49
CA GLN A 901 1.30 30.62 -24.53
C GLN A 901 1.39 32.14 -24.40
N LEU A 902 1.34 32.64 -23.16
CA LEU A 902 1.55 34.05 -22.88
C LEU A 902 2.99 34.49 -23.20
N PHE A 903 3.98 33.66 -22.85
CA PHE A 903 5.37 33.90 -23.17
C PHE A 903 5.61 33.98 -24.68
N GLN A 904 5.10 33.03 -25.47
CA GLN A 904 5.18 33.06 -26.94
C GLN A 904 4.60 34.36 -27.53
N THR A 905 3.45 34.80 -27.01
CA THR A 905 2.83 36.07 -27.45
C THR A 905 3.73 37.27 -27.13
N ASN A 906 4.35 37.28 -25.95
CA ASN A 906 5.28 38.35 -25.54
C ASN A 906 6.59 38.33 -26.34
N GLU A 907 7.11 37.14 -26.66
CA GLU A 907 8.29 36.96 -27.50
C GLU A 907 8.04 37.49 -28.91
N GLU A 908 6.88 37.16 -29.50
CA GLU A 908 6.49 37.70 -30.82
C GLU A 908 6.30 39.22 -30.79
N LEU A 909 5.76 39.78 -29.70
CA LEU A 909 5.64 41.22 -29.54
C LEU A 909 7.01 41.92 -29.46
N ALA A 910 7.97 41.31 -28.74
CA ALA A 910 9.36 41.80 -28.68
C ALA A 910 10.07 41.70 -30.05
N ASN A 911 9.86 40.60 -30.77
CA ASN A 911 10.37 40.41 -32.13
C ASN A 911 9.80 41.45 -33.10
N LEU A 912 8.51 41.79 -32.98
CA LEU A 912 7.89 42.84 -33.76
C LEU A 912 8.50 44.22 -33.46
N ALA A 913 8.74 44.54 -32.18
CA ALA A 913 9.40 45.78 -31.79
C ALA A 913 10.83 45.88 -32.34
N ASN A 914 11.60 44.79 -32.28
CA ASN A 914 12.95 44.69 -32.86
C ASN A 914 12.95 44.86 -34.39
N LYS A 915 12.04 44.16 -35.10
CA LYS A 915 11.87 44.30 -36.55
C LYS A 915 11.52 45.74 -36.93
N THR A 916 10.67 46.39 -36.16
CA THR A 916 10.28 47.78 -36.40
C THR A 916 11.43 48.75 -36.15
N ALA A 917 12.23 48.56 -35.09
CA ALA A 917 13.43 49.36 -34.82
C ALA A 917 14.49 49.22 -35.93
N GLN A 918 14.72 47.99 -36.42
CA GLN A 918 15.61 47.72 -37.55
C GLN A 918 15.10 48.34 -38.86
N ALA A 919 13.80 48.25 -39.13
CA ALA A 919 13.18 48.82 -40.33
C ALA A 919 13.29 50.36 -40.33
N LEU A 920 13.30 51.00 -39.16
CA LEU A 920 13.60 52.43 -39.05
C LEU A 920 15.09 52.69 -39.31
N GLY A 921 16.01 51.94 -38.69
CA GLY A 921 17.46 52.16 -38.87
C GLY A 921 17.96 53.37 -38.07
N GLY A 922 19.09 53.97 -38.44
CA GLY A 922 19.65 55.15 -37.75
C GLY A 922 20.02 54.92 -36.27
N GLY A 923 20.24 53.68 -35.84
CA GLY A 923 20.53 53.34 -34.44
C GLY A 923 19.31 53.31 -33.52
N ALA A 924 18.08 53.21 -34.05
CA ALA A 924 16.89 52.90 -33.24
C ALA A 924 17.03 51.53 -32.58
N LEU A 925 16.67 51.44 -31.30
CA LEU A 925 16.74 50.24 -30.48
C LEU A 925 15.39 49.98 -29.82
N ALA A 926 14.96 48.73 -29.79
CA ALA A 926 13.80 48.34 -29.01
C ALA A 926 14.21 48.13 -27.55
N ASN A 927 13.49 48.76 -26.63
CA ASN A 927 13.62 48.51 -25.21
C ASN A 927 12.92 47.19 -24.87
N GLN A 928 13.70 46.17 -24.55
CA GLN A 928 13.19 44.80 -24.35
C GLN A 928 12.27 44.64 -23.12
N ALA A 929 12.25 45.60 -22.20
CA ALA A 929 11.39 45.57 -21.02
C ALA A 929 10.04 46.27 -21.22
N THR A 930 9.96 47.22 -22.15
CA THR A 930 8.77 48.08 -22.32
C THR A 930 8.16 48.02 -23.72
N GLY A 931 8.84 47.41 -24.69
CA GLY A 931 8.43 47.41 -26.10
C GLY A 931 8.55 48.78 -26.79
N ALA A 932 9.01 49.81 -26.08
CA ALA A 932 9.20 51.15 -26.64
C ALA A 932 10.42 51.16 -27.59
N ILE A 933 10.27 51.80 -28.76
CA ILE A 933 11.35 51.96 -29.74
C ILE A 933 12.00 53.33 -29.54
N SER A 934 13.32 53.37 -29.38
CA SER A 934 14.04 54.64 -29.30
C SER A 934 13.97 55.38 -30.63
N ALA A 935 13.93 56.71 -30.58
CA ALA A 935 13.95 57.50 -31.80
C ALA A 935 15.22 57.16 -32.62
N PRO A 936 15.10 56.91 -33.94
CA PRO A 936 16.26 56.73 -34.81
C PRO A 936 17.09 58.02 -34.86
N SER A 937 18.31 57.96 -35.38
CA SER A 937 19.21 59.10 -35.57
C SER A 937 19.80 59.04 -36.98
N TYR A 938 19.24 59.83 -37.88
CA TYR A 938 19.75 59.97 -39.24
C TYR A 938 20.59 61.22 -39.32
N THR A 939 21.83 61.07 -39.77
CA THR A 939 22.71 62.22 -40.04
C THR A 939 22.62 62.53 -41.53
N VAL A 940 21.99 63.65 -41.87
CA VAL A 940 21.84 64.11 -43.27
C VAL A 940 22.69 65.36 -43.44
N THR A 941 23.60 65.36 -44.42
CA THR A 941 24.36 66.55 -44.76
C THR A 941 23.47 67.51 -45.54
N THR A 942 23.10 68.62 -44.92
CA THR A 942 22.34 69.70 -45.54
C THR A 942 23.32 70.83 -45.85
N ASN A 943 23.51 71.22 -47.12
CA ASN A 943 24.50 72.24 -47.47
C ASN A 943 23.86 73.56 -47.93
N PRO A 944 23.92 74.64 -47.12
CA PRO A 944 23.52 75.97 -47.56
C PRO A 944 24.69 76.86 -48.04
N ALA A 945 25.97 76.52 -47.79
CA ALA A 945 27.08 77.47 -48.05
C ALA A 945 28.52 76.87 -48.09
N GLY A 946 28.71 75.60 -48.48
CA GLY A 946 30.05 75.04 -48.74
C GLY A 946 30.86 74.57 -47.53
N THR A 947 30.26 74.46 -46.33
CA THR A 947 30.95 74.05 -45.09
C THR A 947 30.73 72.59 -44.66
N GLY A 948 29.86 71.83 -45.33
CA GLY A 948 29.62 70.41 -45.01
C GLY A 948 28.81 70.16 -43.73
N THR A 949 27.92 71.08 -43.33
CA THR A 949 27.15 70.98 -42.08
C THR A 949 26.23 69.75 -42.06
N LYS A 950 26.40 68.90 -41.04
CA LYS A 950 25.59 67.70 -40.81
C LYS A 950 24.42 68.01 -39.86
N THR A 951 23.20 67.72 -40.28
CA THR A 951 22.00 67.84 -39.45
C THR A 951 21.54 66.46 -39.00
N THR A 952 21.41 66.26 -37.70
CA THR A 952 20.86 65.01 -37.13
C THR A 952 19.37 65.17 -36.91
N VAL A 953 18.58 64.25 -37.46
CA VAL A 953 17.12 64.20 -37.30
C VAL A 953 16.68 62.82 -36.83
N ASN A 954 15.59 62.78 -36.07
CA ASN A 954 15.23 61.60 -35.28
C ASN A 954 13.94 60.88 -35.70
N ASN A 955 13.46 61.14 -36.92
CA ASN A 955 12.35 60.42 -37.53
C ASN A 955 12.49 60.42 -39.07
N VAL A 956 11.87 59.43 -39.72
CA VAL A 956 12.01 59.21 -41.17
C VAL A 956 11.46 60.38 -41.98
N GLY A 957 10.34 60.98 -41.56
CA GLY A 957 9.73 62.12 -42.24
C GLY A 957 10.68 63.32 -42.31
N ALA A 958 11.28 63.70 -41.19
CA ALA A 958 12.26 64.79 -41.12
C ALA A 958 13.55 64.47 -41.90
N ALA A 959 14.00 63.21 -41.93
CA ALA A 959 15.15 62.78 -42.74
C ALA A 959 14.89 62.89 -44.23
N LEU A 960 13.72 62.45 -44.70
CA LEU A 960 13.30 62.59 -46.09
C LEU A 960 13.10 64.07 -46.47
N THR A 961 12.51 64.89 -45.61
CA THR A 961 12.39 66.35 -45.84
C THR A 961 13.76 67.04 -45.89
N ALA A 962 14.70 66.65 -45.01
CA ALA A 962 16.06 67.19 -45.02
C ALA A 962 16.84 66.77 -46.28
N LEU A 963 16.69 65.51 -46.71
CA LEU A 963 17.28 65.02 -47.97
C LEU A 963 16.63 65.70 -49.18
N ASP A 964 15.31 65.78 -49.24
CA ASP A 964 14.53 66.48 -50.28
C ASP A 964 14.96 67.95 -50.39
N THR A 965 15.15 68.62 -49.25
CA THR A 965 15.70 69.98 -49.20
C THR A 965 17.12 70.03 -49.75
N ALA A 966 17.99 69.07 -49.40
CA ALA A 966 19.38 69.03 -49.84
C ALA A 966 19.54 68.74 -51.34
N VAL A 967 18.74 67.82 -51.91
CA VAL A 967 18.81 67.45 -53.35
C VAL A 967 18.08 68.45 -54.25
N ASN A 968 17.15 69.24 -53.71
CA ASN A 968 16.51 70.34 -54.43
C ASN A 968 17.25 71.68 -54.36
N GLN A 969 18.41 71.75 -53.68
CA GLN A 969 19.26 72.94 -53.73
C GLN A 969 19.95 73.08 -55.09
N PRO A 970 20.03 74.30 -55.64
CA PRO A 970 20.69 74.52 -56.91
C PRO A 970 22.22 74.38 -56.79
N LEU A 971 22.83 73.72 -57.77
CA LEU A 971 24.26 73.83 -58.06
C LEU A 971 24.53 75.22 -58.64
N SER A 972 25.55 75.92 -58.12
CA SER A 972 25.93 77.25 -58.60
C SER A 972 27.13 77.16 -59.54
N PHE A 973 27.00 77.77 -60.72
CA PHE A 973 27.99 77.80 -61.79
C PHE A 973 28.39 79.26 -62.05
N ALA A 974 29.69 79.53 -62.02
CA ALA A 974 30.26 80.86 -62.23
C ALA A 974 31.08 80.87 -63.52
N GLY A 975 31.00 81.98 -64.27
CA GLY A 975 32.01 82.34 -65.27
C GLY A 975 33.06 83.28 -64.66
N ASP A 976 34.05 83.67 -65.47
CA ASP A 976 35.07 84.68 -65.13
C ASP A 976 34.46 86.07 -64.87
N THR A 977 33.32 86.37 -65.50
CA THR A 977 32.47 87.56 -65.24
C THR A 977 30.98 87.22 -65.44
N GLY A 978 30.07 88.03 -64.88
CA GLY A 978 28.60 87.83 -64.96
C GLY A 978 27.97 87.29 -63.67
N ALA A 979 26.64 87.28 -63.61
CA ALA A 979 25.89 86.79 -62.45
C ALA A 979 25.90 85.25 -62.41
N GLN A 980 26.10 84.67 -61.22
CA GLN A 980 26.12 83.21 -61.01
C GLN A 980 24.82 82.56 -61.50
N ILE A 981 24.94 81.37 -62.11
CA ILE A 981 23.80 80.58 -62.60
C ILE A 981 23.53 79.44 -61.63
N SER A 982 22.30 79.30 -61.19
CA SER A 982 21.87 78.25 -60.28
C SER A 982 21.00 77.23 -61.01
N ARG A 983 21.41 75.95 -61.07
CA ARG A 983 20.64 74.86 -61.71
C ARG A 983 20.34 73.75 -60.72
N LYS A 984 19.14 73.17 -60.77
CA LYS A 984 18.82 71.97 -60.00
C LYS A 984 19.34 70.70 -60.69
N LEU A 985 19.54 69.63 -59.92
CA LEU A 985 19.88 68.31 -60.46
C LEU A 985 18.80 67.88 -61.47
N GLY A 986 19.20 67.57 -62.70
CA GLY A 986 18.29 67.21 -63.80
C GLY A 986 17.93 68.36 -64.76
N GLU A 987 18.27 69.62 -64.46
CA GLU A 987 18.12 70.73 -65.40
C GLU A 987 19.35 70.89 -66.31
N THR A 988 19.14 71.24 -67.59
CA THR A 988 20.23 71.42 -68.56
C THR A 988 20.92 72.78 -68.40
N LEU A 989 22.24 72.78 -68.19
CA LEU A 989 23.09 73.97 -68.36
C LEU A 989 23.63 73.99 -69.79
N ASN A 990 23.33 75.04 -70.54
CA ASN A 990 23.88 75.19 -71.88
C ASN A 990 25.31 75.72 -71.79
N VAL A 991 26.28 75.03 -72.39
CA VAL A 991 27.67 75.53 -72.53
C VAL A 991 27.94 75.72 -74.01
N LYS A 992 27.98 76.98 -74.45
CA LYS A 992 28.05 77.33 -75.87
C LYS A 992 29.37 78.05 -76.16
N GLY A 993 30.18 77.48 -77.03
CA GLY A 993 31.38 78.13 -77.58
C GLY A 993 31.03 79.06 -78.75
N GLY A 994 31.77 80.16 -78.90
CA GLY A 994 31.68 81.05 -80.08
C GLY A 994 30.79 82.29 -79.92
N ALA A 995 30.55 82.76 -78.69
CA ALA A 995 29.82 84.01 -78.46
C ALA A 995 30.66 85.24 -78.89
N THR A 996 30.03 86.23 -79.55
CA THR A 996 30.69 87.42 -80.10
C THR A 996 30.87 88.54 -79.06
N GLY A 997 32.12 88.96 -78.82
CA GLY A 997 32.49 90.08 -77.93
C GLY A 997 33.92 89.98 -77.36
N THR A 998 34.57 91.13 -77.10
CA THR A 998 35.98 91.23 -76.65
C THR A 998 36.17 90.81 -75.18
N LEU A 999 37.24 90.05 -74.89
CA LEU A 999 37.64 89.63 -73.54
C LEU A 999 38.30 90.80 -72.78
N ALA A 1000 37.74 91.22 -71.64
CA ALA A 1000 38.32 92.24 -70.77
C ALA A 1000 39.23 91.57 -69.71
N GLY A 1001 40.45 91.18 -70.10
CA GLY A 1001 41.44 90.60 -69.17
C GLY A 1001 42.52 89.75 -69.85
N THR A 1002 43.57 89.41 -69.11
CA THR A 1002 44.81 88.76 -69.60
C THR A 1002 44.73 87.22 -69.73
N GLY A 1003 43.53 86.65 -69.88
CA GLY A 1003 43.29 85.20 -69.97
C GLY A 1003 42.88 84.76 -71.38
N ASN A 1004 43.22 83.53 -71.78
CA ASN A 1004 43.04 83.04 -73.15
C ASN A 1004 41.66 82.43 -73.44
N ILE A 1005 40.93 82.05 -72.40
CA ILE A 1005 39.54 81.58 -72.45
C ILE A 1005 38.76 82.42 -71.43
N GLY A 1006 37.65 83.02 -71.87
CA GLY A 1006 36.74 83.79 -71.02
C GLY A 1006 35.36 83.15 -70.99
N VAL A 1007 34.91 82.73 -69.81
CA VAL A 1007 33.57 82.20 -69.59
C VAL A 1007 32.70 83.31 -69.02
N VAL A 1008 31.59 83.67 -69.68
CA VAL A 1008 30.63 84.66 -69.15
C VAL A 1008 29.31 83.97 -68.85
N ALA A 1009 28.86 84.08 -67.61
CA ALA A 1009 27.55 83.60 -67.22
C ALA A 1009 26.47 84.61 -67.66
N ASN A 1010 25.49 84.18 -68.45
CA ASN A 1010 24.44 85.07 -68.96
C ASN A 1010 23.34 85.38 -67.92
N GLY A 1011 23.48 84.87 -66.69
CA GLY A 1011 22.55 85.08 -65.58
C GLY A 1011 21.24 84.30 -65.66
N THR A 1012 21.05 83.41 -66.64
CA THR A 1012 19.82 82.61 -66.78
C THR A 1012 20.08 81.11 -66.90
N ASN A 1013 20.65 80.62 -68.01
CA ASN A 1013 20.81 79.18 -68.25
C ASN A 1013 22.01 78.78 -69.13
N GLN A 1014 22.90 79.71 -69.48
CA GLN A 1014 24.00 79.45 -70.41
C GLN A 1014 25.33 80.05 -69.92
N LEU A 1015 26.40 79.26 -70.00
CA LEU A 1015 27.79 79.73 -69.92
C LEU A 1015 28.31 79.95 -71.34
N ASP A 1016 28.57 81.20 -71.68
CA ASP A 1016 29.17 81.59 -72.97
C ASP A 1016 30.68 81.49 -72.87
N ILE A 1017 31.30 80.60 -73.66
CA ILE A 1017 32.76 80.46 -73.73
C ILE A 1017 33.27 81.25 -74.93
N ARG A 1018 34.13 82.23 -74.64
CA ARG A 1018 34.83 83.11 -75.60
C ARG A 1018 36.30 82.74 -75.61
N LEU A 1019 36.92 82.69 -76.79
CA LEU A 1019 38.38 82.60 -76.91
C LEU A 1019 38.92 84.01 -77.13
N ALA A 1020 40.05 84.37 -76.53
CA ALA A 1020 40.74 85.60 -76.89
C ALA A 1020 41.16 85.51 -78.37
N GLU A 1021 41.01 86.60 -79.14
CA GLU A 1021 41.49 86.65 -80.54
C GLU A 1021 43.02 86.40 -80.64
N THR A 1022 43.74 86.48 -79.52
CA THR A 1022 45.16 86.12 -79.36
C THR A 1022 45.40 85.35 -78.04
N ILE A 1023 46.04 84.16 -78.10
CA ILE A 1023 46.40 83.36 -76.91
C ILE A 1023 47.79 83.77 -76.40
N ASN A 1024 47.85 84.39 -75.22
CA ASN A 1024 49.07 84.77 -74.50
C ASN A 1024 49.31 83.81 -73.32
N LEU A 1025 50.32 82.93 -73.41
CA LEU A 1025 50.65 81.95 -72.35
C LEU A 1025 51.75 82.42 -71.39
N GLY A 1026 52.18 83.68 -71.49
CA GLY A 1026 53.28 84.24 -70.69
C GLY A 1026 54.65 83.63 -71.02
N GLY A 1027 55.71 84.11 -70.35
CA GLY A 1027 57.10 83.78 -70.65
C GLY A 1027 57.52 82.30 -70.49
N ASN A 1028 56.68 81.47 -69.85
CA ASN A 1028 56.92 80.04 -69.60
C ASN A 1028 55.82 79.13 -70.18
N GLY A 1029 54.94 79.68 -71.04
CA GLY A 1029 53.85 78.92 -71.64
C GLY A 1029 54.30 78.06 -72.83
N SER A 1030 53.88 76.80 -72.87
CA SER A 1030 54.12 75.89 -74.00
C SER A 1030 52.81 75.18 -74.38
N VAL A 1031 52.61 74.96 -75.68
CA VAL A 1031 51.57 74.10 -76.25
C VAL A 1031 52.27 72.90 -76.86
N THR A 1032 51.92 71.67 -76.45
CA THR A 1032 52.38 70.46 -77.17
C THR A 1032 51.26 69.91 -78.03
N THR A 1033 51.40 70.18 -79.33
CA THR A 1033 50.74 69.51 -80.46
C THR A 1033 51.20 68.05 -80.54
N GLY A 1034 50.33 67.15 -81.01
CA GLY A 1034 50.51 65.68 -81.00
C GLY A 1034 51.74 65.08 -81.71
N SER A 1035 52.76 65.86 -82.07
CA SER A 1035 54.00 65.35 -82.68
C SER A 1035 55.23 66.28 -82.54
N ALA A 1036 55.60 66.61 -81.29
CA ALA A 1036 56.96 66.93 -80.79
C ALA A 1036 57.47 68.39 -80.62
N SER A 1037 58.38 68.51 -79.61
CA SER A 1037 59.31 69.60 -79.16
C SER A 1037 58.77 70.59 -78.09
N ILE A 1038 59.15 70.59 -76.79
CA ILE A 1038 60.43 70.74 -76.01
C ILE A 1038 60.89 72.20 -75.78
N LYS A 1039 61.13 72.57 -74.49
CA LYS A 1039 62.31 73.25 -73.87
C LYS A 1039 61.93 73.80 -72.46
N ASN A 1040 62.65 73.63 -71.34
CA ASN A 1040 64.08 73.47 -71.03
C ASN A 1040 64.40 72.18 -70.25
N ASN A 1041 64.90 71.18 -70.97
CA ASN A 1041 65.75 70.06 -70.52
C ASN A 1041 65.23 69.12 -69.39
N GLU A 1042 64.52 68.06 -69.82
CA GLU A 1042 64.23 66.76 -69.15
C GLU A 1042 63.11 66.68 -68.07
N VAL A 1043 62.19 65.70 -68.03
CA VAL A 1043 61.93 64.38 -68.69
C VAL A 1043 62.50 63.15 -67.94
N LYS A 1044 61.60 62.20 -67.62
CA LYS A 1044 61.78 60.74 -67.40
C LYS A 1044 63.16 60.21 -66.94
N VAL A 1045 63.24 59.60 -65.73
CA VAL A 1045 64.43 58.87 -65.22
C VAL A 1045 64.24 57.34 -65.21
N GLY A 1046 64.73 56.66 -66.24
CA GLY A 1046 64.98 55.21 -66.22
C GLY A 1046 63.76 54.30 -65.96
N THR A 1047 63.96 53.20 -65.22
CA THR A 1047 62.98 52.12 -64.97
C THR A 1047 62.06 52.35 -63.77
N ASN A 1048 62.21 53.46 -63.05
CA ASN A 1048 61.37 53.79 -61.89
C ASN A 1048 60.45 54.96 -62.22
N THR A 1049 59.16 54.76 -61.93
CA THR A 1049 58.11 55.73 -62.24
C THR A 1049 57.74 56.47 -60.96
N LEU A 1050 57.75 57.80 -61.01
CA LEU A 1050 57.10 58.61 -60.00
C LEU A 1050 55.62 58.71 -60.40
N THR A 1051 54.78 57.86 -59.79
CA THR A 1051 53.32 57.96 -59.88
C THR A 1051 52.78 58.70 -58.67
N ASP A 1052 51.59 59.24 -58.81
CA ASP A 1052 50.80 59.91 -57.78
C ASP A 1052 50.43 59.03 -56.56
N THR A 1053 50.70 57.71 -56.63
CA THR A 1053 50.50 56.75 -55.52
C THR A 1053 51.80 56.27 -54.83
N GLY A 1054 52.95 56.89 -55.08
CA GLY A 1054 54.19 56.65 -54.33
C GLY A 1054 55.33 55.92 -55.08
N LEU A 1055 56.47 55.78 -54.39
CA LEU A 1055 57.77 55.36 -54.95
C LEU A 1055 57.98 53.83 -54.88
N LYS A 1056 58.27 53.20 -56.01
CA LYS A 1056 58.77 51.81 -56.06
C LYS A 1056 60.30 51.80 -56.15
N ALA A 1057 60.98 51.31 -55.11
CA ALA A 1057 62.44 51.18 -55.05
C ALA A 1057 62.87 49.72 -54.79
N GLY A 1058 63.10 48.95 -55.86
CA GLY A 1058 63.52 47.54 -55.76
C GLY A 1058 62.42 46.62 -55.24
N ASN A 1059 62.79 45.66 -54.38
CA ASN A 1059 61.88 44.60 -53.87
C ASN A 1059 61.10 45.00 -52.61
N VAL A 1060 61.43 46.14 -51.98
CA VAL A 1060 60.72 46.62 -50.80
C VAL A 1060 59.63 47.61 -51.24
N LYS A 1061 58.37 47.27 -50.96
CA LYS A 1061 57.23 48.15 -51.27
C LYS A 1061 56.72 48.81 -50.00
N VAL A 1062 56.56 50.13 -50.08
CA VAL A 1062 55.82 50.93 -49.10
C VAL A 1062 54.48 51.28 -49.72
N ASN A 1063 53.44 50.55 -49.33
CA ASN A 1063 52.09 50.78 -49.82
C ASN A 1063 51.38 51.74 -48.86
N THR A 1064 51.32 53.02 -49.20
CA THR A 1064 50.63 54.03 -48.38
C THR A 1064 49.11 53.84 -48.36
N SER A 1065 48.57 52.95 -49.21
CA SER A 1065 47.15 52.57 -49.24
C SER A 1065 46.81 51.42 -48.28
N THR A 1066 47.78 50.62 -47.83
CA THR A 1066 47.57 49.53 -46.85
C THR A 1066 48.39 49.65 -45.58
N ASN A 1067 49.35 50.58 -45.53
CA ASN A 1067 50.37 50.74 -44.49
C ASN A 1067 51.34 49.54 -44.35
N ASP A 1068 51.40 48.63 -45.32
CA ASP A 1068 52.31 47.47 -45.26
C ASP A 1068 53.71 47.77 -45.80
N VAL A 1069 54.72 47.16 -45.16
CA VAL A 1069 56.10 47.05 -45.66
C VAL A 1069 56.38 45.59 -46.00
N THR A 1070 56.56 45.28 -47.28
CA THR A 1070 56.80 43.91 -47.76
C THR A 1070 58.18 43.79 -48.42
N GLY A 1071 58.81 42.60 -48.34
CA GLY A 1071 60.09 42.29 -49.02
C GLY A 1071 61.37 42.25 -48.16
N LEU A 1072 61.28 41.97 -46.86
CA LEU A 1072 62.45 41.80 -45.96
C LEU A 1072 63.04 40.37 -46.02
N SER A 1073 64.36 40.19 -45.80
CA SER A 1073 65.09 38.93 -46.10
C SER A 1073 65.58 38.10 -44.90
N ASN A 1074 65.24 38.47 -43.65
CA ASN A 1074 65.66 37.77 -42.41
C ASN A 1074 64.55 36.81 -41.93
N ILE A 1075 64.65 35.51 -42.19
CA ILE A 1075 63.50 34.56 -42.14
C ILE A 1075 63.72 33.23 -41.37
N THR A 1076 64.80 33.05 -40.59
CA THR A 1076 65.03 31.80 -39.81
C THR A 1076 65.48 32.06 -38.35
N TRP A 1077 64.98 31.27 -37.39
CA TRP A 1077 65.33 31.30 -35.96
C TRP A 1077 66.32 30.15 -35.63
N ASN A 1078 67.45 30.46 -34.98
CA ASN A 1078 68.43 29.48 -34.51
C ASN A 1078 68.75 29.72 -33.01
N PRO A 1079 68.21 28.93 -32.06
CA PRO A 1079 68.31 29.22 -30.63
C PRO A 1079 69.72 29.09 -30.04
N ALA A 1080 70.70 28.63 -30.83
CA ALA A 1080 72.09 28.45 -30.40
C ALA A 1080 73.06 29.54 -30.90
N GLY A 1081 72.60 30.59 -31.59
CA GLY A 1081 73.45 31.67 -32.16
C GLY A 1081 73.20 33.08 -31.59
N THR A 1082 74.20 33.97 -31.70
CA THR A 1082 74.16 35.37 -31.22
C THR A 1082 73.47 36.32 -32.22
N TYR A 1083 72.57 37.21 -31.76
CA TYR A 1083 71.78 38.12 -32.62
C TYR A 1083 72.17 39.61 -32.48
N ASN A 1084 72.06 40.38 -33.59
CA ASN A 1084 72.30 41.83 -33.64
C ASN A 1084 71.01 42.62 -33.34
N SER A 1085 71.02 43.51 -32.34
CA SER A 1085 69.88 44.37 -31.96
C SER A 1085 69.63 45.50 -32.98
N GLY A 1086 68.35 45.84 -33.25
CA GLY A 1086 67.93 47.00 -34.05
C GLY A 1086 67.35 46.73 -35.46
N ARG A 1087 67.18 45.46 -35.87
CA ARG A 1087 66.46 45.08 -37.12
C ARG A 1087 65.01 44.68 -36.82
N ALA A 1088 64.08 44.99 -37.71
CA ALA A 1088 62.71 44.47 -37.64
C ALA A 1088 62.71 42.94 -37.80
N ALA A 1089 62.10 42.22 -36.86
CA ALA A 1089 61.88 40.78 -36.95
C ALA A 1089 60.73 40.50 -37.93
N THR A 1090 60.84 39.43 -38.72
CA THR A 1090 59.69 38.91 -39.50
C THR A 1090 58.72 38.20 -38.56
N GLU A 1091 57.44 38.15 -38.92
CA GLU A 1091 56.41 37.45 -38.12
C GLU A 1091 56.78 35.98 -37.87
N GLU A 1092 57.43 35.32 -38.84
CA GLU A 1092 57.86 33.92 -38.73
C GLU A 1092 58.95 33.71 -37.67
N GLN A 1093 59.82 34.69 -37.46
CA GLN A 1093 60.84 34.61 -36.41
C GLN A 1093 60.22 34.77 -35.02
N LEU A 1094 59.23 35.65 -34.84
CA LEU A 1094 58.54 35.81 -33.56
C LEU A 1094 57.68 34.58 -33.19
N LEU A 1095 57.31 33.76 -34.18
CA LEU A 1095 56.54 32.54 -33.97
C LEU A 1095 57.39 31.34 -33.49
N SER A 1096 58.65 31.22 -33.94
CA SER A 1096 59.54 30.12 -33.57
C SER A 1096 59.95 30.13 -32.08
N ALA A 1097 60.26 31.31 -31.54
CA ALA A 1097 59.46 31.87 -30.46
C ALA A 1097 59.32 31.18 -29.10
N GLN A 1098 58.28 31.69 -28.44
CA GLN A 1098 57.00 31.02 -28.24
C GLN A 1098 56.99 29.49 -28.31
N ASN A 1099 57.25 28.86 -29.47
CA ASN A 1099 57.06 27.42 -29.64
C ASN A 1099 58.06 26.56 -28.85
N GLN A 1100 59.27 27.08 -28.58
CA GLN A 1100 60.30 26.35 -27.84
C GLN A 1100 60.15 26.48 -26.31
N LEU A 1101 59.48 27.55 -25.83
CA LEU A 1101 59.21 27.79 -24.41
C LEU A 1101 58.07 26.90 -23.88
N ASN A 1102 57.10 26.56 -24.74
CA ASN A 1102 55.92 25.77 -24.36
C ASN A 1102 56.16 24.25 -24.24
N THR A 1103 57.26 23.72 -24.75
CA THR A 1103 57.51 22.27 -24.86
C THR A 1103 58.23 21.63 -23.66
N THR A 1104 58.88 22.41 -22.78
CA THR A 1104 59.68 21.84 -21.68
C THR A 1104 58.94 21.76 -20.33
N LEU A 1105 57.90 22.57 -20.09
CA LEU A 1105 57.10 22.53 -18.85
C LEU A 1105 55.97 21.47 -18.88
N THR A 1106 55.68 20.92 -20.05
CA THR A 1106 54.47 20.14 -20.30
C THR A 1106 54.63 18.66 -19.94
N ASP A 1107 55.79 18.02 -20.01
CA ASP A 1107 55.86 16.53 -20.01
C ASP A 1107 55.94 15.80 -18.63
N LYS A 1108 55.72 16.45 -17.47
CA LYS A 1108 55.88 15.82 -16.13
C LYS A 1108 54.60 15.66 -15.26
N GLY A 1109 53.40 15.68 -15.83
CA GLY A 1109 52.12 15.72 -15.09
C GLY A 1109 51.63 14.48 -14.27
N PHE A 1110 50.41 14.54 -13.70
CA PHE A 1110 49.78 13.54 -12.79
C PHE A 1110 49.15 12.33 -13.53
N SER A 1111 49.14 11.13 -12.92
CA SER A 1111 48.60 9.91 -13.57
C SER A 1111 47.18 9.51 -13.13
N ILE A 1112 46.26 9.24 -14.08
CA ILE A 1112 44.87 8.77 -13.84
C ILE A 1112 44.58 7.51 -14.68
N SER A 1113 43.82 6.54 -14.15
CA SER A 1113 43.33 5.34 -14.87
C SER A 1113 41.86 5.05 -14.56
N ALA A 1114 41.13 4.45 -15.51
CA ALA A 1114 39.72 4.03 -15.35
C ALA A 1114 39.61 2.52 -15.58
N GLN A 1115 38.96 1.80 -14.64
CA GLN A 1115 38.80 0.33 -14.67
C GLN A 1115 40.10 -0.47 -14.86
N GLY A 1116 41.20 0.02 -14.31
CA GLY A 1116 42.44 -0.76 -14.16
C GLY A 1116 43.33 -0.93 -15.39
N ALA A 1117 43.10 -0.22 -16.51
CA ALA A 1117 43.97 -0.27 -17.70
C ALA A 1117 44.31 1.13 -18.26
N ASN A 1118 45.56 1.30 -18.74
CA ASN A 1118 46.17 2.49 -19.34
C ASN A 1118 46.25 3.75 -18.44
N SER A 1119 47.35 3.92 -17.71
CA SER A 1119 47.65 5.20 -17.04
C SER A 1119 48.18 6.23 -18.03
N ASP A 1120 47.57 7.41 -18.07
CA ASP A 1120 48.08 8.56 -18.84
C ASP A 1120 48.63 9.64 -17.90
N LYS A 1121 49.68 10.37 -18.30
CA LYS A 1121 50.31 11.43 -17.50
C LYS A 1121 49.77 12.79 -17.93
N VAL A 1122 48.79 13.31 -17.19
CA VAL A 1122 48.10 14.59 -17.45
C VAL A 1122 48.95 15.77 -16.98
N LYS A 1123 49.35 16.62 -17.93
CA LYS A 1123 50.28 17.74 -17.73
C LYS A 1123 49.71 18.83 -16.80
N LEU A 1124 50.56 19.60 -16.11
CA LEU A 1124 50.10 20.69 -15.26
C LEU A 1124 49.41 21.78 -16.11
N GLY A 1125 48.11 22.00 -15.85
CA GLY A 1125 47.25 22.93 -16.59
C GLY A 1125 46.33 22.28 -17.63
N GLU A 1126 46.48 20.99 -17.91
CA GLU A 1126 45.53 20.25 -18.76
C GLU A 1126 44.30 19.83 -17.95
N THR A 1127 43.14 19.92 -18.60
CA THR A 1127 41.86 19.53 -18.00
C THR A 1127 41.56 18.08 -18.36
N VAL A 1128 41.36 17.24 -17.35
CA VAL A 1128 40.84 15.89 -17.54
C VAL A 1128 39.33 15.98 -17.63
N ASP A 1129 38.77 15.59 -18.78
CA ASP A 1129 37.34 15.71 -19.04
C ASP A 1129 36.69 14.32 -19.10
N PHE A 1130 35.84 14.01 -18.11
CA PHE A 1130 35.07 12.78 -18.05
C PHE A 1130 33.75 12.96 -18.82
N ARG A 1131 33.83 12.82 -20.15
CA ARG A 1131 32.70 13.04 -21.04
C ARG A 1131 31.87 11.77 -21.23
N ASN A 1132 30.55 11.92 -21.19
CA ASN A 1132 29.62 10.93 -21.71
C ASN A 1132 28.91 11.48 -22.96
N THR A 1133 29.35 11.03 -24.14
CA THR A 1133 29.01 11.65 -25.43
C THR A 1133 27.64 11.26 -25.97
N ASP A 1134 27.04 10.18 -25.46
CA ASP A 1134 25.67 9.78 -25.83
C ASP A 1134 24.59 10.50 -24.98
N GLY A 1135 25.01 11.24 -23.94
CA GLY A 1135 24.13 12.01 -23.07
C GLY A 1135 23.23 11.18 -22.16
N ASN A 1136 23.35 9.85 -22.15
CA ASN A 1136 22.50 8.95 -21.35
C ASN A 1136 22.84 8.98 -19.86
N LEU A 1137 24.10 9.26 -19.55
CA LEU A 1137 24.60 9.63 -18.23
C LEU A 1137 24.95 11.12 -18.20
N VAL A 1138 24.41 11.82 -17.22
CA VAL A 1138 24.73 13.22 -16.90
C VAL A 1138 25.81 13.20 -15.83
N ALA A 1139 27.04 13.46 -16.25
CA ALA A 1139 28.17 13.65 -15.35
C ALA A 1139 28.23 15.12 -14.94
N THR A 1140 27.98 15.42 -13.67
CA THR A 1140 27.97 16.78 -13.15
C THR A 1140 29.06 16.94 -12.11
N ARG A 1141 29.99 17.87 -12.35
CA ARG A 1141 31.00 18.25 -11.36
C ARG A 1141 30.35 19.20 -10.35
N SER A 1142 30.21 18.74 -9.12
CA SER A 1142 29.74 19.53 -7.99
C SER A 1142 30.82 20.51 -7.52
N ALA A 1143 30.43 21.57 -6.81
CA ALA A 1143 31.36 22.63 -6.35
C ALA A 1143 32.49 22.12 -5.44
N ASP A 1144 32.31 20.96 -4.80
CA ASP A 1144 33.25 20.31 -3.89
C ASP A 1144 34.32 19.44 -4.60
N ASN A 1145 34.40 19.52 -5.93
CA ASN A 1145 35.27 18.69 -6.79
C ASN A 1145 34.89 17.21 -6.87
N THR A 1146 33.68 16.80 -6.47
CA THR A 1146 33.12 15.48 -6.78
C THR A 1146 32.43 15.47 -8.15
N ILE A 1147 32.41 14.33 -8.84
CA ILE A 1147 31.69 14.16 -10.11
C ILE A 1147 30.58 13.11 -9.89
N ASN A 1148 29.32 13.55 -9.95
CA ASN A 1148 28.15 12.68 -9.82
C ASN A 1148 27.68 12.22 -11.21
N TYR A 1149 27.27 10.96 -11.34
CA TYR A 1149 26.74 10.40 -12.58
C TYR A 1149 25.28 9.97 -12.39
N ASP A 1150 24.34 10.68 -13.03
CA ASP A 1150 22.91 10.35 -13.04
C ASP A 1150 22.46 9.88 -14.42
N LEU A 1151 21.34 9.16 -14.52
CA LEU A 1151 20.71 8.85 -15.82
C LEU A 1151 19.92 10.07 -16.35
N ALA A 1152 20.05 10.37 -17.63
CA ALA A 1152 19.31 11.43 -18.26
C ALA A 1152 17.80 11.13 -18.30
N LYS A 1153 16.96 12.17 -18.19
CA LYS A 1153 15.50 12.03 -18.26
C LYS A 1153 15.01 11.46 -19.60
N ASN A 1154 15.75 11.74 -20.67
CA ASN A 1154 15.57 11.13 -21.98
C ASN A 1154 16.75 10.20 -22.22
N ILE A 1155 16.47 8.92 -22.37
CA ILE A 1155 17.50 7.92 -22.68
C ILE A 1155 17.53 7.76 -24.20
N SER A 1156 18.59 8.28 -24.81
CA SER A 1156 18.88 8.14 -26.23
C SER A 1156 19.70 6.88 -26.46
N VAL A 1157 19.00 5.74 -26.55
CA VAL A 1157 19.59 4.45 -26.93
C VAL A 1157 18.88 3.93 -28.17
N ASP A 1158 19.61 3.19 -29.00
CA ASP A 1158 19.02 2.64 -30.22
C ASP A 1158 18.04 1.48 -29.93
N LYS A 1159 18.11 0.85 -28.75
CA LYS A 1159 17.20 -0.22 -28.34
C LYS A 1159 17.00 -0.27 -26.82
N VAL A 1160 15.74 -0.43 -26.41
CA VAL A 1160 15.33 -0.72 -25.04
C VAL A 1160 14.57 -2.04 -25.01
N THR A 1161 15.00 -2.97 -24.14
CA THR A 1161 14.34 -4.28 -23.94
C THR A 1161 13.76 -4.34 -22.53
N LEU A 1162 12.42 -4.40 -22.43
CA LEU A 1162 11.67 -4.45 -21.18
C LEU A 1162 10.81 -5.73 -21.18
N GLY A 1163 11.39 -6.84 -20.73
CA GLY A 1163 10.78 -8.16 -20.91
C GLY A 1163 10.63 -8.50 -22.40
N ASN A 1164 9.41 -8.84 -22.83
CA ASN A 1164 9.12 -9.18 -24.23
C ASN A 1164 8.79 -7.95 -25.11
N ILE A 1165 8.70 -6.74 -24.53
CA ILE A 1165 8.47 -5.50 -25.29
C ILE A 1165 9.81 -4.95 -25.72
N ILE A 1166 9.94 -4.73 -27.02
CA ILE A 1166 11.15 -4.20 -27.64
C ILE A 1166 10.80 -2.87 -28.31
N ILE A 1167 11.49 -1.81 -27.87
CA ILE A 1167 11.49 -0.52 -28.55
C ILE A 1167 12.85 -0.39 -29.21
N ASP A 1168 12.86 -0.43 -30.53
CA ASP A 1168 14.08 -0.46 -31.32
C ASP A 1168 13.98 0.59 -32.40
N LYS A 1169 14.98 1.47 -32.47
CA LYS A 1169 15.01 2.59 -33.42
C LYS A 1169 15.02 2.12 -34.87
N ALA A 1170 15.51 0.91 -35.15
CA ALA A 1170 15.52 0.34 -36.49
C ALA A 1170 14.20 -0.38 -36.85
N THR A 1171 13.51 -0.98 -35.88
CA THR A 1171 12.33 -1.83 -36.14
C THR A 1171 11.02 -1.30 -35.57
N GLY A 1172 11.04 -0.16 -34.87
CA GLY A 1172 9.87 0.49 -34.29
C GLY A 1172 9.43 -0.15 -32.96
N ILE A 1173 8.14 -0.08 -32.68
CA ILE A 1173 7.54 -0.63 -31.47
C ILE A 1173 7.07 -2.07 -31.74
N ASN A 1174 7.68 -3.05 -31.07
CA ASN A 1174 7.14 -4.39 -30.98
C ASN A 1174 6.37 -4.56 -29.66
N ALA A 1175 5.03 -4.54 -29.75
CA ALA A 1175 4.14 -4.65 -28.60
C ALA A 1175 3.92 -6.10 -28.10
N GLY A 1176 4.59 -7.11 -28.67
CA GLY A 1176 4.52 -8.50 -28.21
C GLY A 1176 3.12 -9.11 -28.33
N ASN A 1177 2.51 -9.04 -29.52
CA ASN A 1177 1.15 -9.52 -29.85
C ASN A 1177 -0.01 -8.87 -29.05
N GLN A 1178 0.24 -7.73 -28.40
CA GLN A 1178 -0.79 -6.99 -27.67
C GLN A 1178 -1.40 -5.88 -28.52
N LYS A 1179 -2.69 -5.60 -28.29
CA LYS A 1179 -3.41 -4.51 -28.97
C LYS A 1179 -2.92 -3.16 -28.45
N ILE A 1180 -2.41 -2.30 -29.34
CA ILE A 1180 -2.05 -0.93 -29.01
C ILE A 1180 -3.33 -0.10 -29.02
N THR A 1181 -3.75 0.41 -27.86
CA THR A 1181 -4.94 1.26 -27.71
C THR A 1181 -4.53 2.72 -27.53
N ASN A 1182 -5.46 3.65 -27.77
CA ASN A 1182 -5.23 5.12 -27.67
C ASN A 1182 -4.19 5.70 -28.65
N VAL A 1183 -4.01 5.10 -29.83
CA VAL A 1183 -3.19 5.67 -30.90
C VAL A 1183 -3.92 6.87 -31.51
N LYS A 1184 -3.36 8.07 -31.34
CA LYS A 1184 -3.85 9.29 -31.98
C LYS A 1184 -3.78 9.13 -33.51
N ALA A 1185 -4.68 9.79 -34.24
CA ALA A 1185 -4.66 9.78 -35.69
C ALA A 1185 -3.28 10.25 -36.20
N GLY A 1186 -2.56 9.39 -36.92
CA GLY A 1186 -1.24 9.68 -37.48
C GLY A 1186 -1.33 10.45 -38.80
N ASP A 1187 -0.33 11.23 -39.18
CA ASP A 1187 -0.48 12.03 -40.40
C ASP A 1187 -0.55 11.14 -41.66
N VAL A 1188 -1.47 11.42 -42.60
CA VAL A 1188 -1.64 10.63 -43.84
C VAL A 1188 -1.12 11.45 -45.03
N ASN A 1189 0.15 11.22 -45.38
CA ASN A 1189 0.82 11.84 -46.52
C ASN A 1189 1.88 10.87 -47.10
N SER A 1190 2.48 11.20 -48.25
CA SER A 1190 3.33 10.27 -49.03
C SER A 1190 4.63 9.84 -48.36
N THR A 1191 5.03 10.47 -47.26
CA THR A 1191 6.27 10.14 -46.54
C THR A 1191 6.02 9.74 -45.08
N SER A 1192 4.75 9.64 -44.66
CA SER A 1192 4.42 9.38 -43.26
C SER A 1192 4.83 7.97 -42.82
N THR A 1193 5.47 7.89 -41.65
CA THR A 1193 5.78 6.65 -40.93
C THR A 1193 4.90 6.48 -39.68
N ASP A 1194 3.88 7.31 -39.51
CA ASP A 1194 3.02 7.29 -38.33
C ASP A 1194 2.10 6.06 -38.32
N ALA A 1195 1.77 5.58 -37.13
CA ALA A 1195 0.79 4.53 -36.96
C ALA A 1195 -0.62 5.10 -37.26
N VAL A 1196 -1.25 4.64 -38.34
CA VAL A 1196 -2.65 4.99 -38.66
C VAL A 1196 -3.61 4.23 -37.75
N ASN A 1197 -4.60 4.93 -37.22
CA ASN A 1197 -5.63 4.29 -36.39
C ASN A 1197 -6.87 3.91 -37.22
N GLY A 1198 -7.73 3.04 -36.68
CA GLY A 1198 -8.88 2.50 -37.41
C GLY A 1198 -9.85 3.56 -37.93
N SER A 1199 -9.96 4.72 -37.27
CA SER A 1199 -10.84 5.81 -37.74
C SER A 1199 -10.34 6.47 -39.03
N GLN A 1200 -9.02 6.52 -39.24
CA GLN A 1200 -8.42 7.11 -40.43
C GLN A 1200 -8.52 6.18 -41.63
N LEU A 1201 -8.30 4.87 -41.42
CA LEU A 1201 -8.49 3.88 -42.47
C LEU A 1201 -9.96 3.84 -42.93
N TYR A 1202 -10.90 3.89 -41.99
CA TYR A 1202 -12.33 3.95 -42.30
C TYR A 1202 -12.69 5.21 -43.10
N THR A 1203 -12.14 6.37 -42.73
CA THR A 1203 -12.34 7.64 -43.45
C THR A 1203 -11.81 7.56 -44.89
N ALA A 1204 -10.61 6.99 -45.09
CA ALA A 1204 -10.02 6.81 -46.42
C ALA A 1204 -10.88 5.91 -47.31
N GLN A 1205 -11.36 4.78 -46.78
CA GLN A 1205 -12.25 3.87 -47.52
C GLN A 1205 -13.58 4.54 -47.89
N ASN A 1206 -14.14 5.36 -46.99
CA ASN A 1206 -15.38 6.10 -47.25
C ASN A 1206 -15.21 7.17 -48.34
N ASN A 1207 -14.04 7.81 -48.43
CA ASN A 1207 -13.73 8.73 -49.51
C ASN A 1207 -13.68 8.02 -50.87
N VAL A 1208 -13.07 6.84 -50.94
CA VAL A 1208 -13.02 6.04 -52.18
C VAL A 1208 -14.42 5.59 -52.61
N LYS A 1209 -15.27 5.15 -51.66
CA LYS A 1209 -16.70 4.87 -51.93
C LYS A 1209 -17.38 6.07 -52.61
N ASN A 1210 -17.19 7.28 -52.09
CA ASN A 1210 -17.84 8.48 -52.61
C ASN A 1210 -17.35 8.88 -54.01
N VAL A 1211 -16.06 8.66 -54.32
CA VAL A 1211 -15.49 8.93 -55.66
C VAL A 1211 -16.00 7.94 -56.70
N LEU A 1212 -16.14 6.67 -56.33
CA LEU A 1212 -16.63 5.62 -57.24
C LEU A 1212 -18.15 5.68 -57.47
N GLY A 1213 -18.87 6.45 -56.65
CA GLY A 1213 -20.30 6.72 -56.82
C GLY A 1213 -21.20 5.90 -55.88
N SER A 1214 -22.46 6.34 -55.77
CA SER A 1214 -23.42 5.94 -54.74
C SER A 1214 -23.86 4.47 -54.76
N SER A 1215 -23.52 3.69 -55.81
CA SER A 1215 -23.73 2.24 -55.86
C SER A 1215 -22.64 1.43 -55.12
N THR A 1216 -21.56 2.07 -54.64
CA THR A 1216 -20.47 1.44 -53.89
C THR A 1216 -20.75 1.42 -52.37
N GLN A 1217 -20.47 0.32 -51.65
CA GLN A 1217 -20.72 0.15 -50.21
C GLN A 1217 -19.49 -0.36 -49.44
N ILE A 1218 -19.40 -0.05 -48.14
CA ILE A 1218 -18.39 -0.59 -47.20
C ILE A 1218 -19.05 -1.62 -46.28
N ASP A 1219 -18.49 -2.82 -46.18
CA ASP A 1219 -19.00 -3.89 -45.31
C ASP A 1219 -18.53 -3.81 -43.84
N ALA A 1220 -19.03 -4.71 -42.98
CA ALA A 1220 -18.71 -4.75 -41.54
C ALA A 1220 -17.22 -5.06 -41.23
N THR A 1221 -16.45 -5.52 -42.21
CA THR A 1221 -15.01 -5.75 -42.10
C THR A 1221 -14.18 -4.61 -42.69
N GLY A 1222 -14.84 -3.63 -43.33
CA GLY A 1222 -14.22 -2.45 -43.94
C GLY A 1222 -13.95 -2.56 -45.44
N ASN A 1223 -14.43 -3.58 -46.17
CA ASN A 1223 -14.13 -3.72 -47.61
C ASN A 1223 -15.15 -3.01 -48.52
N LEU A 1224 -14.72 -2.52 -49.70
CA LEU A 1224 -15.55 -1.80 -50.70
C LEU A 1224 -16.16 -2.73 -51.76
N THR A 1225 -17.45 -2.55 -52.09
CA THR A 1225 -18.19 -3.39 -53.07
C THR A 1225 -19.12 -2.54 -53.97
N SER A 1226 -19.18 -2.80 -55.29
CA SER A 1226 -19.97 -1.99 -56.28
C SER A 1226 -20.63 -2.83 -57.38
N THR A 1227 -21.78 -2.42 -57.93
CA THR A 1227 -22.55 -3.21 -58.93
C THR A 1227 -23.03 -2.49 -60.20
N ASN A 1228 -22.65 -1.23 -60.46
CA ASN A 1228 -22.82 -0.53 -61.76
C ASN A 1228 -22.30 0.92 -61.59
N ILE A 1229 -21.06 1.22 -62.00
CA ILE A 1229 -20.39 2.52 -61.76
C ILE A 1229 -20.73 3.56 -62.84
N GLY A 1230 -20.94 3.16 -64.09
CA GLY A 1230 -21.17 4.09 -65.19
C GLY A 1230 -22.63 4.40 -65.51
N GLY A 1231 -23.56 4.01 -64.63
CA GLY A 1231 -25.00 4.28 -64.74
C GLY A 1231 -25.66 3.58 -65.94
N VAL A 1232 -25.51 4.15 -67.13
CA VAL A 1232 -26.03 3.64 -68.42
C VAL A 1232 -25.02 2.76 -69.18
N THR A 1233 -23.76 2.69 -68.75
CA THR A 1233 -22.75 1.78 -69.35
C THR A 1233 -22.89 0.33 -68.87
N GLY A 1234 -23.52 0.09 -67.71
CA GLY A 1234 -23.73 -1.25 -67.13
C GLY A 1234 -22.49 -1.92 -66.52
N ALA A 1235 -21.37 -1.21 -66.38
CA ALA A 1235 -20.08 -1.78 -65.97
C ALA A 1235 -19.78 -1.64 -64.46
N ASN A 1236 -19.19 -2.66 -63.84
CA ASN A 1236 -18.90 -2.71 -62.39
C ASN A 1236 -17.59 -2.03 -61.99
N THR A 1237 -16.74 -1.65 -62.94
CA THR A 1237 -15.45 -0.99 -62.69
C THR A 1237 -15.34 0.33 -63.46
N VAL A 1238 -14.51 1.25 -62.96
CA VAL A 1238 -14.27 2.56 -63.61
C VAL A 1238 -13.56 2.41 -64.96
N HIS A 1239 -12.65 1.43 -65.07
CA HIS A 1239 -11.85 1.22 -66.29
C HIS A 1239 -12.76 0.98 -67.50
N ASP A 1240 -13.71 0.06 -67.34
CA ASP A 1240 -14.64 -0.35 -68.40
C ASP A 1240 -15.55 0.82 -68.82
N ALA A 1241 -15.96 1.67 -67.87
CA ALA A 1241 -16.80 2.84 -68.14
C ALA A 1241 -16.06 3.93 -68.94
N ILE A 1242 -14.78 4.18 -68.65
CA ILE A 1242 -13.97 5.19 -69.35
C ILE A 1242 -13.57 4.73 -70.75
N GLN A 1243 -13.29 3.44 -70.92
CA GLN A 1243 -12.91 2.90 -72.23
C GLN A 1243 -13.99 3.17 -73.29
N GLN A 1244 -15.27 3.07 -72.92
CA GLN A 1244 -16.38 3.41 -73.82
C GLN A 1244 -16.42 4.90 -74.20
N VAL A 1245 -16.11 5.81 -73.28
CA VAL A 1245 -16.06 7.25 -73.56
C VAL A 1245 -14.90 7.59 -74.51
N ASN A 1246 -13.73 6.96 -74.31
CA ASN A 1246 -12.54 7.25 -75.11
C ASN A 1246 -12.70 6.84 -76.59
N SER A 1247 -13.38 5.71 -76.84
CA SER A 1247 -13.74 5.32 -78.21
C SER A 1247 -14.61 6.37 -78.89
N THR A 1248 -15.48 7.05 -78.14
CA THR A 1248 -16.37 8.11 -78.67
C THR A 1248 -15.59 9.37 -79.03
N ALA A 1249 -14.64 9.79 -78.19
CA ALA A 1249 -13.86 11.01 -78.39
C ALA A 1249 -12.83 10.91 -79.53
N THR A 1250 -12.21 9.74 -79.70
CA THR A 1250 -11.22 9.50 -80.77
C THR A 1250 -11.79 9.80 -82.15
N ASN A 1251 -13.04 9.42 -82.38
CA ASN A 1251 -13.75 9.67 -83.64
C ASN A 1251 -13.97 11.16 -83.92
N ALA A 1252 -14.10 12.00 -82.89
CA ALA A 1252 -14.29 13.44 -83.04
C ALA A 1252 -13.00 14.17 -83.42
N LYS A 1253 -11.84 13.74 -82.88
CA LYS A 1253 -10.55 14.38 -83.17
C LYS A 1253 -10.09 14.20 -84.62
N THR A 1254 -10.32 13.04 -85.21
CA THR A 1254 -10.00 12.78 -86.64
C THR A 1254 -10.68 13.78 -87.58
N GLN A 1255 -11.78 14.43 -87.17
CA GLN A 1255 -12.46 15.44 -87.96
C GLN A 1255 -11.89 16.86 -87.82
N ALA A 1256 -11.20 17.17 -86.72
CA ALA A 1256 -10.65 18.51 -86.48
C ALA A 1256 -9.29 18.73 -87.17
N ASP A 1257 -8.48 17.69 -87.35
CA ASP A 1257 -7.11 17.77 -87.90
C ASP A 1257 -7.04 18.05 -89.44
N LYS A 1258 -8.18 18.33 -90.10
CA LYS A 1258 -8.25 18.52 -91.56
C LYS A 1258 -7.86 19.93 -92.09
N GLY A 1259 -7.74 20.98 -91.26
CA GLY A 1259 -7.24 22.33 -91.65
C GLY A 1259 -8.14 23.16 -92.60
N LEU A 1260 -7.80 24.45 -92.84
CA LEU A 1260 -8.47 25.39 -93.77
C LEU A 1260 -7.55 25.72 -94.97
N ASN A 1261 -8.02 25.55 -96.22
CA ASN A 1261 -7.26 25.88 -97.44
C ASN A 1261 -7.49 27.34 -97.92
N PHE A 1262 -6.43 28.13 -98.12
CA PHE A 1262 -6.49 29.48 -98.73
C PHE A 1262 -5.80 29.53 -100.12
N ALA A 1263 -6.50 30.01 -101.15
CA ALA A 1263 -5.98 30.19 -102.53
C ALA A 1263 -6.13 31.65 -102.99
N VAL A 1264 -5.06 32.31 -103.46
CA VAL A 1264 -5.15 33.67 -104.05
C VAL A 1264 -4.49 33.70 -105.45
N ASN A 1265 -5.25 34.16 -106.46
CA ASN A 1265 -4.87 34.34 -107.87
C ASN A 1265 -4.51 33.10 -108.71
N GLY A 1266 -5.14 31.95 -108.44
CA GLY A 1266 -5.18 30.84 -109.40
C GLY A 1266 -3.86 30.10 -109.63
N VAL A 1267 -2.82 30.40 -108.86
CA VAL A 1267 -1.65 29.52 -108.76
C VAL A 1267 -1.95 28.44 -107.72
N SER A 1268 -2.23 27.24 -108.23
CA SER A 1268 -2.35 26.03 -107.42
C SER A 1268 -0.95 25.51 -107.06
N PRO A 1269 -0.75 25.02 -105.81
CA PRO A 1269 -1.77 24.76 -104.80
C PRO A 1269 -1.93 25.88 -103.75
N ALA A 1270 -3.13 25.91 -103.20
CA ALA A 1270 -3.56 26.70 -102.04
C ALA A 1270 -2.88 26.20 -100.75
N ASP A 1271 -2.42 27.11 -99.90
CA ASP A 1271 -1.77 26.74 -98.64
C ASP A 1271 -2.82 26.36 -97.57
N ASN A 1272 -2.59 25.21 -96.93
CA ASN A 1272 -3.43 24.67 -95.86
C ASN A 1272 -2.92 25.22 -94.53
N VAL A 1273 -3.67 26.15 -93.95
CA VAL A 1273 -3.29 26.84 -92.72
C VAL A 1273 -3.92 26.13 -91.53
N GLN A 1274 -3.11 25.76 -90.55
CA GLN A 1274 -3.60 25.22 -89.29
C GLN A 1274 -4.19 26.34 -88.42
N LEU A 1275 -5.23 26.03 -87.64
CA LEU A 1275 -5.88 26.99 -86.74
C LEU A 1275 -4.86 27.56 -85.73
N GLY A 1276 -4.46 28.80 -85.94
CA GLY A 1276 -3.55 29.55 -85.04
C GLY A 1276 -2.25 30.03 -85.69
N GLU A 1277 -1.94 29.60 -86.91
CA GLU A 1277 -0.82 30.18 -87.67
C GLU A 1277 -1.24 31.51 -88.31
N THR A 1278 -0.36 32.52 -88.26
CA THR A 1278 -0.60 33.82 -88.88
C THR A 1278 -0.33 33.71 -90.38
N VAL A 1279 -1.37 33.97 -91.19
CA VAL A 1279 -1.31 34.06 -92.66
C VAL A 1279 -0.68 35.37 -93.11
#